data_AF-W9VUU5-F1
#
_entry.id   AF-W9VUU5-F1
#
_cell.length_a   1.000
_cell.length_b   1.000
_cell.length_c   1.000
_cell.angle_alpha   90.00
_cell.angle_beta   90.00
_cell.angle_gamma   90.00
#
_symmetry.space_group_name_H-M   'P 1'
#
loop_
_entity.id
_entity.type
_entity.pdbx_description
1 polymer ?
#
loop_
_entity_poly.entity_id
_entity_poly.type
_entity_poly.pdbx_seq_one_letter_code
_entity_poly.pdbx_strand_id
1 'polypeptide(L)'
;MTFPNHNDAFSLAEAYIKSEDYGYGAHESDPEYREDNSHDVLKKCLHHLGLAKNYAPQWLPRDAFREFYQNWKDGIVESFGVDPQSIKPVFLRNDDQEIHIAVSVRTPSGVVTDNDQLLGYIRFQSKPGCLELTNFKAKLERKHLDLGETTKRNNNALAGGHGEGFKLAALVMRRNGHSVRFETNSFCWNFSFRGARPRLCCLLGKPPPKLMQEQRAEYTRQRAAGHSQRGLTSYIWEDMTVKIGKSRDREGAQKVTEQDFREWMKVSIDLDPPAENKIVRTWLGDLILDPRFRGRIYLHGLLVAEFTGHAPGGKDYRFGYNFHRGSINRDRQRMADDHEEAETLASIWGLAMLKEGDPVVDSYIQLFAEDEESPDIAQADKYASRLTAQSICRRLKVSHPQTFFYSERGASEQNATTDEDIISKELKKQPFKLRKKLWQIIRQDPPLMRTPLEERNRLFERSQRVEPCQDIFAINICRSLKGSFALDPRLSNVRIEFVDGADTAIDLLYTVGQNLLQIHEKWLHVSRVHQPSSCEFFKVAGEQMTCDRAFFCDHVVQDLLEVAFEEVRVPLGLAPENAACLRRNAVEYLRKMPRAIEVRALGAEKKLEVRWTANESGAFVERYGANIHYWVTLHKESSCGWKRTEVLNDIDTNQGSVKLGQASNHCDCPTRTVSRAQSQVIFDGLSTDELYFPMVSRAENPSFFGLAPVAVLSASPADQVLDADQESSPNSETVENDSDSNEDFRVRVPATNVPARTKIVSDRTKLRKDEEAWLEWHQGHHPSTLSRFFSTPPQALQANGVTIPALHSEDLNHTFERDCYFWIDLGGGEGGSQIIFVHKIFQTHNQSGESYSLLVTRYFALNSIFPPERLQTTGKPAANNRELILHFCDFDKMRTSQDAEIILLDDIIAFARRVGTIPGNSISHVFKHIPETDSEEYFCRFGFCNTVAEGGVTSITPLASHLLLHHKDLWQRPSFHSNATPLAFELTPSVLGVSEGFSKEGFKIQAAFGLDEMKHNTWMIRHNVAQSFDGAILNILKDFDSEKLVPIQLPGRASPKVLLFASEHSCFRLDPQNRQMPTLRQFLKPLDAIDEAVVSLKPDFVVMLLPPAVRHPSAIARFSKTLLGLLQMRFSVHLTLLRLKNYGLPQERSILAIVASPFCAPLPWKFDRYADEPATIGGLIVDLAFKNPRMENKSNTGFVCLHPNAGGPRGEMSRLDHVYNHYTGIRVGPGAESISMDGDTIFTFFNDRKEWAHPGKFSFRPEFPPTI
;
A
#
# COMPACT_ATOMS: atom_id res chain seq x y z
N MET A 1 -38.75 55.71 -30.40
CA MET A 1 -38.35 55.77 -31.81
C MET A 1 -38.58 54.37 -32.35
N THR A 2 -39.63 54.03 -33.11
CA THR A 2 -40.29 54.60 -34.33
C THR A 2 -40.10 53.57 -35.45
N PHE A 3 -41.21 53.06 -35.98
CA PHE A 3 -41.26 52.25 -37.21
C PHE A 3 -40.82 53.09 -38.43
N PRO A 4 -40.60 52.45 -39.59
CA PRO A 4 -41.66 52.47 -40.60
C PRO A 4 -41.96 51.11 -41.27
N ASN A 5 -43.14 51.03 -41.90
CA ASN A 5 -43.57 49.93 -42.78
C ASN A 5 -43.32 50.27 -44.25
N HIS A 6 -43.27 49.25 -45.12
CA HIS A 6 -44.05 49.05 -46.38
C HIS A 6 -43.39 47.93 -47.21
N ASN A 7 -44.10 46.82 -47.48
CA ASN A 7 -44.99 46.54 -48.63
C ASN A 7 -44.26 46.27 -49.95
N ASP A 8 -44.31 45.01 -50.40
CA ASP A 8 -44.85 44.49 -51.68
C ASP A 8 -44.51 42.99 -51.75
N ALA A 9 -45.39 42.02 -52.07
CA ALA A 9 -46.22 41.80 -53.27
C ALA A 9 -45.39 41.45 -54.52
N PHE A 10 -45.64 40.40 -55.31
CA PHE A 10 -46.42 39.14 -55.20
C PHE A 10 -46.02 38.26 -56.43
N SER A 11 -46.63 37.09 -56.65
CA SER A 11 -46.64 36.34 -57.95
C SER A 11 -45.39 35.50 -58.29
N LEU A 12 -45.45 34.27 -58.84
CA LEU A 12 -46.55 33.27 -58.97
C LEU A 12 -45.98 31.85 -59.27
N ALA A 13 -46.92 30.88 -59.29
CA ALA A 13 -46.90 29.58 -59.97
C ALA A 13 -46.30 28.35 -59.25
N GLU A 14 -47.20 27.46 -58.79
CA GLU A 14 -47.32 26.13 -59.40
C GLU A 14 -48.75 25.55 -59.24
N ALA A 15 -49.11 24.61 -60.12
CA ALA A 15 -50.46 24.05 -60.30
C ALA A 15 -50.33 22.75 -61.15
N TYR A 16 -51.13 21.69 -61.06
CA TYR A 16 -52.38 21.41 -60.33
C TYR A 16 -52.62 19.86 -60.28
N ILE A 17 -53.81 19.42 -59.82
CA ILE A 17 -54.46 18.08 -60.02
C ILE A 17 -54.40 17.06 -58.86
N LYS A 18 -55.48 17.10 -58.05
CA LYS A 18 -56.38 16.00 -57.59
C LYS A 18 -55.83 14.69 -56.98
N SER A 19 -56.33 14.39 -55.77
CA SER A 19 -57.37 13.35 -55.61
C SER A 19 -58.33 13.70 -54.46
N GLU A 20 -59.58 13.24 -54.55
CA GLU A 20 -60.78 13.71 -53.85
C GLU A 20 -60.85 13.47 -52.31
N ASP A 21 -61.86 14.10 -51.71
CA ASP A 21 -62.06 14.31 -50.27
C ASP A 21 -63.19 13.43 -49.70
N TYR A 22 -62.99 12.89 -48.49
CA TYR A 22 -64.05 12.40 -47.61
C TYR A 22 -63.65 12.69 -46.16
N GLY A 23 -64.14 13.82 -45.65
CA GLY A 23 -63.67 14.41 -44.40
C GLY A 23 -64.00 13.63 -43.13
N TYR A 24 -63.16 13.82 -42.11
CA TYR A 24 -63.51 13.61 -40.71
C TYR A 24 -63.75 14.96 -40.05
N GLY A 25 -64.95 15.14 -39.48
CA GLY A 25 -65.36 16.38 -38.83
C GLY A 25 -64.54 16.68 -37.56
N ALA A 26 -64.51 17.96 -37.18
CA ALA A 26 -63.91 18.37 -35.92
C ALA A 26 -64.78 17.92 -34.74
N HIS A 27 -64.25 17.00 -33.93
CA HIS A 27 -64.52 16.95 -32.50
C HIS A 27 -63.27 17.52 -31.81
N GLU A 28 -63.37 18.73 -31.27
CA GLU A 28 -63.79 18.98 -29.88
C GLU A 28 -62.70 18.58 -28.87
N SER A 29 -62.25 19.56 -28.10
CA SER A 29 -61.22 19.41 -27.08
C SER A 29 -61.75 18.62 -25.89
N ASP A 30 -61.42 17.32 -25.84
CA ASP A 30 -61.77 16.38 -24.77
C ASP A 30 -61.23 16.87 -23.39
N PRO A 31 -62.08 17.35 -22.47
CA PRO A 31 -61.64 18.17 -21.33
C PRO A 31 -61.29 17.35 -20.06
N GLU A 32 -60.85 16.10 -20.21
CA GLU A 32 -60.48 15.20 -19.10
C GLU A 32 -58.96 14.98 -18.90
N TYR A 33 -58.17 16.06 -18.96
CA TYR A 33 -56.78 16.07 -18.51
C TYR A 33 -56.53 17.19 -17.49
N ARG A 34 -56.99 16.96 -16.25
CA ARG A 34 -56.57 17.77 -15.10
C ARG A 34 -55.17 17.37 -14.66
N GLU A 35 -54.29 18.35 -14.48
CA GLU A 35 -53.07 18.19 -13.70
C GLU A 35 -53.46 18.09 -12.21
N ASP A 36 -53.09 16.98 -11.58
CA ASP A 36 -53.46 16.60 -10.22
C ASP A 36 -52.24 15.93 -9.58
N ASN A 37 -51.64 16.60 -8.59
CA ASN A 37 -50.29 16.30 -8.04
C ASN A 37 -50.26 15.08 -7.10
N SER A 38 -51.02 14.04 -7.44
CA SER A 38 -51.00 12.72 -6.81
C SER A 38 -50.01 11.84 -7.57
N HIS A 39 -48.74 11.82 -7.11
CA HIS A 39 -47.63 11.20 -7.84
C HIS A 39 -47.72 9.67 -7.95
N ASP A 40 -48.31 8.98 -6.96
CA ASP A 40 -48.22 7.51 -6.84
C ASP A 40 -49.32 6.73 -7.56
N VAL A 41 -50.45 7.35 -7.91
CA VAL A 41 -51.66 6.61 -8.38
C VAL A 41 -51.63 6.34 -9.89
N LEU A 42 -51.84 5.08 -10.29
CA LEU A 42 -52.00 4.69 -11.69
C LEU A 42 -53.33 5.22 -12.27
N LYS A 43 -53.23 6.24 -13.13
CA LYS A 43 -54.34 6.87 -13.89
C LYS A 43 -54.06 6.79 -15.40
N LYS A 44 -55.11 6.86 -16.24
CA LYS A 44 -55.00 6.92 -17.72
C LYS A 44 -54.24 8.18 -18.13
N CYS A 45 -53.04 8.07 -18.67
CA CYS A 45 -52.22 9.23 -19.03
C CYS A 45 -51.13 8.91 -20.07
N LEU A 46 -50.62 9.96 -20.70
CA LEU A 46 -49.37 9.92 -21.48
C LEU A 46 -48.25 10.42 -20.57
N HIS A 47 -47.15 9.67 -20.46
CA HIS A 47 -45.98 10.03 -19.68
C HIS A 47 -44.76 10.15 -20.61
N HIS A 48 -44.05 11.28 -20.57
CA HIS A 48 -42.90 11.57 -21.44
C HIS A 48 -41.58 11.27 -20.73
N LEU A 49 -40.81 10.32 -21.25
CA LEU A 49 -39.60 9.79 -20.60
C LEU A 49 -38.33 10.63 -20.87
N GLY A 50 -38.47 11.81 -21.49
CA GLY A 50 -37.35 12.70 -21.87
C GLY A 50 -36.47 12.21 -23.03
N LEU A 51 -36.18 10.91 -23.10
CA LEU A 51 -35.24 10.25 -24.02
C LEU A 51 -35.57 10.44 -25.51
N ALA A 52 -34.57 10.77 -26.33
CA ALA A 52 -34.68 10.89 -27.79
C ALA A 52 -34.41 9.55 -28.51
N LYS A 53 -35.00 9.31 -29.70
CA LYS A 53 -34.85 8.04 -30.46
C LYS A 53 -33.39 7.56 -30.62
N ASN A 54 -32.43 8.47 -30.75
CA ASN A 54 -31.01 8.19 -30.95
C ASN A 54 -30.17 8.13 -29.66
N TYR A 55 -30.78 8.22 -28.48
CA TYR A 55 -30.08 8.06 -27.20
C TYR A 55 -29.52 6.63 -27.04
N ALA A 56 -28.38 6.48 -26.36
CA ALA A 56 -27.61 5.22 -26.27
C ALA A 56 -27.47 4.53 -27.64
N PRO A 57 -26.79 5.15 -28.64
CA PRO A 57 -26.72 4.63 -30.01
C PRO A 57 -26.00 3.28 -30.10
N GLN A 58 -25.09 2.99 -29.17
CA GLN A 58 -24.30 1.76 -29.10
C GLN A 58 -25.08 0.52 -28.63
N TRP A 59 -26.27 0.71 -28.03
CA TRP A 59 -27.09 -0.40 -27.54
C TRP A 59 -27.84 -1.14 -28.66
N LEU A 60 -27.69 -2.46 -28.69
CA LEU A 60 -28.34 -3.38 -29.63
C LEU A 60 -29.57 -4.07 -29.01
N PRO A 61 -30.42 -4.76 -29.79
CA PRO A 61 -31.54 -5.54 -29.25
C PRO A 61 -31.14 -6.57 -28.19
N ARG A 62 -29.92 -7.16 -28.28
CA ARG A 62 -29.38 -8.07 -27.25
C ARG A 62 -29.19 -7.38 -25.89
N ASP A 63 -28.72 -6.13 -25.87
CA ASP A 63 -28.55 -5.33 -24.65
C ASP A 63 -29.90 -4.96 -24.02
N ALA A 64 -30.89 -4.65 -24.86
CA ALA A 64 -32.27 -4.46 -24.40
C ALA A 64 -32.87 -5.74 -23.82
N PHE A 65 -32.62 -6.90 -24.43
CA PHE A 65 -33.04 -8.19 -23.87
C PHE A 65 -32.33 -8.52 -22.55
N ARG A 66 -31.03 -8.21 -22.39
CA ARG A 66 -30.31 -8.35 -21.11
C ARG A 66 -31.02 -7.61 -19.98
N GLU A 67 -31.43 -6.37 -20.20
CA GLU A 67 -32.21 -5.63 -19.21
C GLU A 67 -33.59 -6.26 -18.95
N PHE A 68 -34.33 -6.71 -19.97
CA PHE A 68 -35.62 -7.36 -19.75
C PHE A 68 -35.47 -8.69 -18.99
N TYR A 69 -34.47 -9.50 -19.33
CA TYR A 69 -34.15 -10.75 -18.64
C TYR A 69 -33.70 -10.49 -17.20
N GLN A 70 -32.86 -9.48 -16.95
CA GLN A 70 -32.50 -9.10 -15.59
C GLN A 70 -33.72 -8.67 -14.78
N ASN A 71 -34.55 -7.76 -15.30
CA ASN A 71 -35.78 -7.35 -14.59
C ASN A 71 -36.73 -8.53 -14.35
N TRP A 72 -36.68 -9.57 -15.20
CA TRP A 72 -37.40 -10.83 -15.00
C TRP A 72 -36.75 -11.72 -13.91
N LYS A 73 -35.42 -11.83 -13.84
CA LYS A 73 -34.72 -12.55 -12.76
C LYS A 73 -34.95 -11.87 -11.41
N ASP A 74 -34.72 -10.56 -11.34
CA ASP A 74 -34.90 -9.73 -10.14
C ASP A 74 -36.36 -9.72 -9.66
N GLY A 75 -37.33 -9.65 -10.59
CA GLY A 75 -38.75 -9.69 -10.24
C GLY A 75 -39.23 -11.03 -9.68
N ILE A 76 -38.52 -12.14 -9.96
CA ILE A 76 -38.73 -13.44 -9.28
C ILE A 76 -38.14 -13.41 -7.86
N VAL A 77 -36.92 -12.87 -7.70
CA VAL A 77 -36.26 -12.70 -6.38
C VAL A 77 -37.15 -11.86 -5.45
N GLU A 78 -37.62 -10.70 -5.91
CA GLU A 78 -38.46 -9.77 -5.13
C GLU A 78 -39.84 -10.38 -4.77
N SER A 79 -40.45 -11.15 -5.69
CA SER A 79 -41.80 -11.69 -5.50
C SER A 79 -41.88 -12.98 -4.65
N PHE A 80 -40.75 -13.67 -4.46
CA PHE A 80 -40.70 -14.99 -3.82
C PHE A 80 -39.61 -15.16 -2.77
N GLY A 81 -38.69 -14.20 -2.61
CA GLY A 81 -37.61 -14.27 -1.60
C GLY A 81 -36.55 -15.34 -1.88
N VAL A 82 -36.42 -15.79 -3.13
CA VAL A 82 -35.47 -16.83 -3.54
C VAL A 82 -34.08 -16.28 -3.78
N ASP A 83 -33.05 -17.07 -3.49
CA ASP A 83 -31.66 -16.75 -3.80
C ASP A 83 -31.48 -16.59 -5.35
N PRO A 84 -30.92 -15.47 -5.84
CA PRO A 84 -30.65 -15.26 -7.27
C PRO A 84 -29.79 -16.36 -7.92
N GLN A 85 -28.94 -17.08 -7.17
CA GLN A 85 -28.13 -18.20 -7.68
C GLN A 85 -28.93 -19.52 -7.77
N SER A 86 -30.04 -19.64 -7.02
CA SER A 86 -30.96 -20.78 -7.09
C SER A 86 -31.86 -20.74 -8.34
N ILE A 87 -32.01 -19.57 -8.97
CA ILE A 87 -32.80 -19.38 -10.19
C ILE A 87 -32.09 -20.04 -11.37
N LYS A 88 -32.57 -21.24 -11.73
CA LYS A 88 -32.09 -22.01 -12.89
C LYS A 88 -33.23 -22.18 -13.90
N PRO A 89 -33.24 -21.41 -15.01
CA PRO A 89 -34.24 -21.54 -16.06
C PRO A 89 -34.19 -22.92 -16.72
N VAL A 90 -35.36 -23.48 -17.05
CA VAL A 90 -35.50 -24.79 -17.71
C VAL A 90 -36.34 -24.64 -18.97
N PHE A 91 -35.86 -25.19 -20.08
CA PHE A 91 -36.61 -25.26 -21.34
C PHE A 91 -37.70 -26.34 -21.21
N LEU A 92 -38.96 -25.92 -21.12
CA LEU A 92 -40.14 -26.80 -21.17
C LEU A 92 -40.56 -27.15 -22.60
N ARG A 93 -40.22 -26.28 -23.57
CA ARG A 93 -40.42 -26.46 -25.01
C ARG A 93 -39.31 -25.70 -25.75
N ASN A 94 -38.78 -26.26 -26.83
CA ASN A 94 -37.72 -25.64 -27.63
C ASN A 94 -37.76 -26.22 -29.06
N ASP A 95 -38.73 -25.76 -29.85
CA ASP A 95 -38.87 -26.14 -31.27
C ASP A 95 -39.02 -24.92 -32.19
N ASP A 96 -39.24 -25.16 -33.48
CA ASP A 96 -39.36 -24.16 -34.55
C ASP A 96 -40.62 -23.27 -34.43
N GLN A 97 -41.57 -23.66 -33.58
CA GLN A 97 -42.85 -22.99 -33.40
C GLN A 97 -42.88 -22.19 -32.11
N GLU A 98 -42.45 -22.79 -30.99
CA GLU A 98 -42.45 -22.15 -29.67
C GLU A 98 -41.24 -22.56 -28.82
N ILE A 99 -40.72 -21.59 -28.06
CA ILE A 99 -39.71 -21.79 -27.03
C ILE A 99 -40.30 -21.34 -25.69
N HIS A 100 -40.39 -22.25 -24.74
CA HIS A 100 -40.91 -22.03 -23.39
C HIS A 100 -39.81 -22.29 -22.37
N ILE A 101 -39.47 -21.27 -21.58
CA ILE A 101 -38.46 -21.31 -20.53
C ILE A 101 -39.17 -20.97 -19.21
N ALA A 102 -38.92 -21.72 -18.15
CA ALA A 102 -39.61 -21.58 -16.88
C ALA A 102 -38.65 -21.68 -15.68
N VAL A 103 -39.03 -21.09 -14.55
CA VAL A 103 -38.36 -21.25 -13.26
C VAL A 103 -39.39 -21.72 -12.24
N SER A 104 -39.10 -22.83 -11.56
CA SER A 104 -39.94 -23.39 -10.50
C SER A 104 -39.12 -23.71 -9.25
N VAL A 105 -39.74 -23.61 -8.07
CA VAL A 105 -39.13 -24.07 -6.81
C VAL A 105 -39.18 -25.59 -6.79
N ARG A 106 -37.99 -26.22 -6.78
CA ARG A 106 -37.84 -27.67 -6.60
C ARG A 106 -37.86 -28.02 -5.11
N THR A 107 -38.52 -29.13 -4.77
CA THR A 107 -38.31 -29.77 -3.46
C THR A 107 -36.98 -30.56 -3.42
N PRO A 108 -36.34 -30.77 -2.25
CA PRO A 108 -34.95 -31.25 -2.18
C PRO A 108 -34.70 -32.68 -2.70
N SER A 109 -35.74 -33.47 -2.94
CA SER A 109 -35.63 -34.93 -3.20
C SER A 109 -35.24 -35.32 -4.63
N GLY A 110 -34.96 -34.36 -5.52
CA GLY A 110 -34.43 -34.60 -6.87
C GLY A 110 -35.38 -35.24 -7.90
N VAL A 111 -36.51 -35.80 -7.46
CA VAL A 111 -37.58 -36.34 -8.31
C VAL A 111 -38.52 -35.21 -8.72
N VAL A 112 -38.74 -35.03 -10.02
CA VAL A 112 -39.77 -34.11 -10.54
C VAL A 112 -41.15 -34.67 -10.18
N THR A 113 -41.98 -33.86 -9.52
CA THR A 113 -43.35 -34.21 -9.11
C THR A 113 -44.30 -33.04 -9.37
N ASP A 114 -45.62 -33.30 -9.43
CA ASP A 114 -46.70 -32.32 -9.70
C ASP A 114 -46.89 -31.24 -8.60
N ASN A 115 -45.86 -30.97 -7.79
CA ASN A 115 -45.87 -29.99 -6.70
C ASN A 115 -44.85 -28.84 -6.87
N ASP A 116 -43.95 -28.87 -7.85
CA ASP A 116 -42.96 -27.80 -8.08
C ASP A 116 -43.66 -26.46 -8.45
N GLN A 117 -43.50 -25.41 -7.62
CA GLN A 117 -44.21 -24.15 -7.83
C GLN A 117 -43.54 -23.27 -8.90
N LEU A 118 -44.23 -23.06 -10.03
CA LEU A 118 -43.83 -22.11 -11.08
C LEU A 118 -43.79 -20.65 -10.56
N LEU A 119 -42.67 -19.97 -10.75
CA LEU A 119 -42.42 -18.57 -10.32
C LEU A 119 -42.57 -17.55 -11.44
N GLY A 120 -42.25 -17.95 -12.67
CA GLY A 120 -42.27 -17.10 -13.84
C GLY A 120 -41.84 -17.87 -15.09
N TYR A 121 -42.09 -17.28 -16.26
CA TYR A 121 -41.76 -17.89 -17.55
C TYR A 121 -41.36 -16.86 -18.61
N ILE A 122 -40.64 -17.34 -19.63
CA ILE A 122 -40.38 -16.66 -20.90
C ILE A 122 -40.97 -17.53 -22.00
N ARG A 123 -41.74 -16.94 -22.91
CA ARG A 123 -42.37 -17.59 -24.06
C ARG A 123 -42.05 -16.83 -25.34
N PHE A 124 -41.41 -17.50 -26.29
CA PHE A 124 -41.31 -17.05 -27.68
C PHE A 124 -42.24 -17.87 -28.57
N GLN A 125 -42.91 -17.20 -29.50
CA GLN A 125 -43.79 -17.81 -30.50
C GLN A 125 -43.39 -17.33 -31.91
N SER A 126 -42.88 -18.26 -32.71
CA SER A 126 -42.30 -18.03 -34.04
C SER A 126 -43.32 -17.45 -35.04
N LYS A 127 -44.50 -18.08 -35.16
CA LYS A 127 -45.56 -17.68 -36.10
C LYS A 127 -46.04 -16.22 -35.91
N PRO A 128 -46.41 -15.73 -34.72
CA PRO A 128 -46.69 -14.30 -34.51
C PRO A 128 -45.42 -13.44 -34.49
N GLY A 129 -44.26 -14.00 -34.13
CA GLY A 129 -42.99 -13.28 -33.93
C GLY A 129 -43.03 -12.43 -32.67
N CYS A 130 -43.42 -13.06 -31.57
CA CYS A 130 -43.76 -12.43 -30.29
C CYS A 130 -43.01 -13.11 -29.14
N LEU A 131 -42.47 -12.31 -28.23
CA LEU A 131 -41.72 -12.71 -27.04
C LEU A 131 -42.42 -12.14 -25.82
N GLU A 132 -42.68 -12.98 -24.83
CA GLU A 132 -43.36 -12.67 -23.57
C GLU A 132 -42.45 -13.07 -22.40
N LEU A 133 -42.24 -12.15 -21.44
CA LEU A 133 -41.56 -12.44 -20.16
C LEU A 133 -42.55 -12.14 -19.04
N THR A 134 -42.85 -13.13 -18.19
CA THR A 134 -43.85 -13.03 -17.11
C THR A 134 -43.22 -13.31 -15.75
N ASN A 135 -43.42 -12.38 -14.83
CA ASN A 135 -43.14 -12.48 -13.41
C ASN A 135 -44.46 -12.62 -12.65
N PHE A 136 -44.70 -13.75 -11.99
CA PHE A 136 -45.89 -13.87 -11.15
C PHE A 136 -45.76 -13.00 -9.89
N LYS A 137 -46.88 -12.43 -9.43
CA LYS A 137 -47.01 -11.52 -8.27
C LYS A 137 -46.27 -10.16 -8.35
N ALA A 138 -45.28 -10.01 -9.22
CA ALA A 138 -44.52 -8.77 -9.42
C ALA A 138 -45.42 -7.65 -9.98
N LYS A 139 -45.10 -6.39 -9.66
CA LYS A 139 -45.93 -5.21 -9.98
C LYS A 139 -45.09 -3.98 -10.33
N LEU A 140 -45.61 -3.09 -11.17
CA LEU A 140 -44.99 -1.79 -11.44
C LEU A 140 -45.93 -0.63 -11.06
N GLU A 141 -45.40 0.30 -10.29
CA GLU A 141 -46.06 1.53 -9.85
C GLU A 141 -45.68 2.70 -10.76
N ARG A 142 -46.46 3.79 -10.73
CA ARG A 142 -46.26 4.96 -11.61
C ARG A 142 -44.84 5.53 -11.53
N LYS A 143 -44.32 5.67 -10.31
CA LYS A 143 -42.98 6.22 -9.99
C LYS A 143 -41.84 5.50 -10.73
N HIS A 144 -42.02 4.22 -11.08
CA HIS A 144 -41.00 3.48 -11.81
C HIS A 144 -40.76 4.03 -13.23
N LEU A 145 -41.62 4.90 -13.77
CA LEU A 145 -41.37 5.61 -15.03
C LEU A 145 -40.41 6.80 -14.90
N ASP A 146 -40.33 7.43 -13.74
CA ASP A 146 -39.50 8.62 -13.50
C ASP A 146 -38.00 8.27 -13.51
N LEU A 147 -37.13 9.18 -13.96
CA LEU A 147 -35.70 8.89 -14.14
C LEU A 147 -34.97 8.87 -12.78
N GLY A 148 -34.07 7.90 -12.60
CA GLY A 148 -33.33 7.68 -11.35
C GLY A 148 -34.01 6.76 -10.32
N GLU A 149 -35.33 6.56 -10.42
CA GLU A 149 -36.11 5.72 -9.49
C GLU A 149 -35.79 4.23 -9.63
N THR A 150 -35.44 3.57 -8.51
CA THR A 150 -35.05 2.15 -8.48
C THR A 150 -35.17 1.53 -7.10
N THR A 151 -35.70 0.30 -7.03
CA THR A 151 -35.72 -0.55 -5.83
C THR A 151 -34.39 -1.28 -5.57
N LYS A 152 -33.44 -1.23 -6.52
CA LYS A 152 -32.20 -2.05 -6.50
C LYS A 152 -31.00 -1.36 -5.84
N ARG A 153 -31.13 -0.09 -5.42
CA ARG A 153 -30.03 0.66 -4.81
C ARG A 153 -29.66 0.01 -3.47
N ASN A 154 -28.36 -0.19 -3.24
CA ASN A 154 -27.78 -0.85 -2.05
C ASN A 154 -28.12 -2.35 -1.89
N ASN A 155 -28.64 -3.04 -2.92
CA ASN A 155 -28.86 -4.49 -2.88
C ASN A 155 -27.84 -5.25 -3.73
N ASN A 156 -26.77 -5.73 -3.10
CA ASN A 156 -25.66 -6.45 -3.75
C ASN A 156 -26.03 -7.84 -4.31
N ALA A 157 -27.30 -8.27 -4.17
CA ALA A 157 -27.81 -9.49 -4.77
C ALA A 157 -28.48 -9.26 -6.15
N LEU A 158 -28.65 -7.99 -6.58
CA LEU A 158 -29.29 -7.61 -7.84
C LEU A 158 -28.34 -6.76 -8.70
N ALA A 159 -28.33 -6.97 -10.02
CA ALA A 159 -27.35 -6.32 -10.89
C ALA A 159 -27.71 -4.85 -11.25
N GLY A 160 -26.97 -3.87 -10.74
CA GLY A 160 -27.03 -2.47 -11.18
C GLY A 160 -28.16 -1.61 -10.57
N GLY A 161 -27.92 -0.31 -10.46
CA GLY A 161 -28.63 0.56 -9.50
C GLY A 161 -29.07 1.96 -10.00
N HIS A 162 -29.31 2.16 -11.30
CA HIS A 162 -29.60 3.50 -11.86
C HIS A 162 -31.09 3.79 -12.19
N GLY A 163 -31.98 2.80 -12.22
CA GLY A 163 -33.41 3.00 -12.50
C GLY A 163 -33.80 3.25 -13.96
N GLU A 164 -32.83 3.32 -14.89
CA GLU A 164 -33.07 3.63 -16.30
C GLU A 164 -33.26 2.38 -17.20
N GLY A 165 -32.78 1.21 -16.76
CA GLY A 165 -32.58 0.00 -17.58
C GLY A 165 -33.76 -0.39 -18.50
N PHE A 166 -34.96 -0.63 -17.93
CA PHE A 166 -36.10 -1.05 -18.76
C PHE A 166 -36.60 0.05 -19.72
N LYS A 167 -36.34 1.33 -19.42
CA LYS A 167 -36.71 2.48 -20.25
C LYS A 167 -35.79 2.57 -21.47
N LEU A 168 -34.50 2.31 -21.26
CA LEU A 168 -33.50 2.17 -22.33
C LEU A 168 -33.76 0.92 -23.17
N ALA A 169 -34.11 -0.21 -22.55
CA ALA A 169 -34.50 -1.42 -23.26
C ALA A 169 -35.74 -1.20 -24.16
N ALA A 170 -36.77 -0.52 -23.63
CA ALA A 170 -37.93 -0.11 -24.41
C ALA A 170 -37.56 0.86 -25.55
N LEU A 171 -36.67 1.83 -25.31
CA LEU A 171 -36.16 2.74 -26.34
C LEU A 171 -35.50 1.99 -27.50
N VAL A 172 -34.60 1.06 -27.18
CA VAL A 172 -33.80 0.31 -28.15
C VAL A 172 -34.66 -0.66 -28.95
N MET A 173 -35.60 -1.39 -28.32
CA MET A 173 -36.54 -2.24 -29.06
C MET A 173 -37.48 -1.42 -29.96
N ARG A 174 -37.99 -0.26 -29.50
CA ARG A 174 -38.82 0.63 -30.35
C ARG A 174 -37.99 1.32 -31.45
N ARG A 175 -36.68 1.55 -31.25
CA ARG A 175 -35.75 2.06 -32.27
C ARG A 175 -35.62 1.04 -33.41
N ASN A 176 -35.44 -0.24 -33.07
CA ASN A 176 -35.27 -1.35 -34.00
C ASN A 176 -36.61 -1.95 -34.52
N GLY A 177 -37.71 -1.18 -34.50
CA GLY A 177 -38.95 -1.55 -35.19
C GLY A 177 -39.88 -2.54 -34.48
N HIS A 178 -39.48 -3.10 -33.33
CA HIS A 178 -40.37 -3.92 -32.51
C HIS A 178 -41.43 -3.07 -31.78
N SER A 179 -42.50 -3.69 -31.30
CA SER A 179 -43.40 -3.16 -30.27
C SER A 179 -42.90 -3.54 -28.87
N VAL A 180 -43.23 -2.73 -27.86
CA VAL A 180 -43.00 -3.04 -26.44
C VAL A 180 -44.23 -2.60 -25.66
N ARG A 181 -44.81 -3.55 -24.92
CA ARG A 181 -45.91 -3.31 -23.97
C ARG A 181 -45.62 -4.01 -22.66
N PHE A 182 -45.90 -3.37 -21.52
CA PHE A 182 -46.03 -4.08 -20.25
C PHE A 182 -47.52 -4.20 -19.87
N GLU A 183 -47.88 -5.30 -19.21
CA GLU A 183 -49.22 -5.61 -18.72
C GLU A 183 -49.10 -5.95 -17.23
N THR A 184 -49.60 -5.07 -16.34
CA THR A 184 -49.48 -5.21 -14.88
C THR A 184 -50.45 -4.28 -14.14
N ASN A 185 -50.77 -4.56 -12.87
CA ASN A 185 -51.66 -3.74 -12.02
C ASN A 185 -53.02 -3.36 -12.66
N SER A 186 -53.57 -4.21 -13.54
CA SER A 186 -54.74 -3.94 -14.38
C SER A 186 -54.59 -2.73 -15.34
N PHE A 187 -53.37 -2.44 -15.79
CA PHE A 187 -53.03 -1.43 -16.79
C PHE A 187 -52.14 -2.02 -17.91
N CYS A 188 -52.29 -1.47 -19.11
CA CYS A 188 -51.38 -1.70 -20.24
C CYS A 188 -50.52 -0.45 -20.45
N TRP A 189 -49.20 -0.62 -20.37
CA TRP A 189 -48.19 0.41 -20.59
C TRP A 189 -47.62 0.24 -21.99
N ASN A 190 -47.93 1.14 -22.92
CA ASN A 190 -47.55 1.02 -24.34
C ASN A 190 -46.50 2.06 -24.70
N PHE A 191 -45.28 1.62 -25.05
CA PHE A 191 -44.19 2.54 -25.39
C PHE A 191 -44.28 2.98 -26.86
N SER A 192 -44.07 4.27 -27.14
CA SER A 192 -44.12 4.83 -28.49
C SER A 192 -43.19 6.04 -28.64
N PHE A 193 -42.89 6.43 -29.88
CA PHE A 193 -42.25 7.71 -30.18
C PHE A 193 -43.31 8.72 -30.61
N ARG A 194 -43.25 9.95 -30.09
CA ARG A 194 -44.14 11.05 -30.49
C ARG A 194 -43.38 12.36 -30.71
N GLY A 195 -44.01 13.28 -31.46
CA GLY A 195 -43.48 14.60 -31.80
C GLY A 195 -42.53 14.61 -33.01
N ALA A 196 -42.39 15.78 -33.65
CA ALA A 196 -41.55 15.97 -34.84
C ALA A 196 -40.06 15.67 -34.58
N ARG A 197 -39.58 15.90 -33.35
CA ARG A 197 -38.32 15.33 -32.83
C ARG A 197 -38.70 14.12 -31.96
N PRO A 198 -38.61 12.87 -32.46
CA PRO A 198 -39.23 11.71 -31.82
C PRO A 198 -38.59 11.38 -30.47
N ARG A 199 -39.35 11.63 -29.39
CA ARG A 199 -39.01 11.24 -28.01
C ARG A 199 -39.86 10.08 -27.53
N LEU A 200 -39.31 9.25 -26.65
CA LEU A 200 -39.98 8.10 -26.08
C LEU A 200 -41.04 8.55 -25.06
N CYS A 201 -42.22 7.95 -25.13
CA CYS A 201 -43.29 8.12 -24.17
C CYS A 201 -43.99 6.79 -23.88
N CYS A 202 -44.52 6.66 -22.67
CA CYS A 202 -45.37 5.56 -22.24
C CYS A 202 -46.83 6.03 -22.21
N LEU A 203 -47.72 5.31 -22.89
CA LEU A 203 -49.16 5.50 -22.79
C LEU A 203 -49.73 4.46 -21.81
N LEU A 204 -50.22 4.94 -20.66
CA LEU A 204 -50.87 4.13 -19.64
C LEU A 204 -52.38 4.13 -19.92
N GLY A 205 -52.95 2.95 -20.18
CA GLY A 205 -54.38 2.77 -20.39
C GLY A 205 -54.92 1.54 -19.67
N LYS A 206 -56.23 1.49 -19.45
CA LYS A 206 -56.90 0.25 -18.99
C LYS A 206 -56.83 -0.82 -20.10
N PRO A 207 -56.72 -2.11 -19.77
CA PRO A 207 -56.78 -3.19 -20.76
C PRO A 207 -58.13 -3.20 -21.50
N PRO A 208 -58.19 -3.71 -22.74
CA PRO A 208 -59.46 -3.92 -23.44
C PRO A 208 -60.42 -4.79 -22.63
N PRO A 209 -61.72 -4.48 -22.54
CA PRO A 209 -62.68 -5.26 -21.76
C PRO A 209 -62.69 -6.75 -22.13
N LYS A 210 -62.53 -7.06 -23.42
CA LYS A 210 -62.39 -8.42 -23.95
C LYS A 210 -61.23 -9.20 -23.31
N LEU A 211 -60.03 -8.59 -23.18
CA LEU A 211 -58.87 -9.22 -22.56
C LEU A 211 -59.12 -9.56 -21.08
N MET A 212 -59.77 -8.64 -20.35
CA MET A 212 -60.15 -8.87 -18.95
C MET A 212 -61.20 -9.97 -18.81
N GLN A 213 -62.16 -10.05 -19.75
CA GLN A 213 -63.19 -11.09 -19.77
C GLN A 213 -62.58 -12.47 -20.10
N GLU A 214 -61.67 -12.53 -21.08
CA GLU A 214 -60.95 -13.75 -21.47
C GLU A 214 -60.07 -14.27 -20.33
N GLN A 215 -59.23 -13.42 -19.73
CA GLN A 215 -58.39 -13.82 -18.58
C GLN A 215 -59.22 -14.25 -17.37
N ARG A 216 -60.35 -13.59 -17.06
CA ARG A 216 -61.24 -14.01 -15.97
C ARG A 216 -61.98 -15.32 -16.27
N ALA A 217 -62.39 -15.55 -17.52
CA ALA A 217 -63.01 -16.80 -17.93
C ALA A 217 -62.01 -17.98 -17.90
N GLU A 218 -60.74 -17.73 -18.22
CA GLU A 218 -59.65 -18.70 -18.06
C GLU A 218 -59.37 -19.01 -16.59
N TYR A 219 -59.20 -17.98 -15.74
CA TYR A 219 -59.00 -18.12 -14.29
C TYR A 219 -60.10 -18.96 -13.63
N THR A 220 -61.38 -18.67 -13.96
CA THR A 220 -62.52 -19.44 -13.46
C THR A 220 -62.54 -20.87 -13.99
N ARG A 221 -62.17 -21.12 -15.27
CA ARG A 221 -62.08 -22.48 -15.81
C ARG A 221 -60.98 -23.30 -15.15
N GLN A 222 -59.79 -22.73 -14.96
CA GLN A 222 -58.67 -23.43 -14.29
C GLN A 222 -59.01 -23.80 -12.85
N ARG A 223 -59.67 -22.91 -12.09
CA ARG A 223 -60.19 -23.22 -10.75
C ARG A 223 -61.31 -24.28 -10.77
N ALA A 224 -62.25 -24.20 -11.70
CA ALA A 224 -63.35 -25.17 -11.81
C ALA A 224 -62.88 -26.57 -12.22
N ALA A 225 -61.80 -26.67 -12.99
CA ALA A 225 -61.18 -27.93 -13.40
C ALA A 225 -60.29 -28.57 -12.32
N GLY A 226 -60.17 -27.97 -11.13
CA GLY A 226 -59.41 -28.54 -10.02
C GLY A 226 -57.88 -28.49 -10.18
N HIS A 227 -57.36 -27.71 -11.13
CA HIS A 227 -55.91 -27.57 -11.32
C HIS A 227 -55.28 -26.85 -10.12
N SER A 228 -54.56 -27.61 -9.28
CA SER A 228 -53.78 -27.11 -8.14
C SER A 228 -52.57 -26.27 -8.57
N GLN A 229 -52.02 -26.55 -9.75
CA GLN A 229 -50.86 -25.86 -10.31
C GLN A 229 -51.22 -24.86 -11.41
N ARG A 230 -50.51 -23.72 -11.41
CA ARG A 230 -50.66 -22.63 -12.38
C ARG A 230 -49.71 -22.84 -13.56
N GLY A 231 -50.26 -23.03 -14.78
CA GLY A 231 -49.49 -23.16 -16.01
C GLY A 231 -48.94 -21.82 -16.56
N LEU A 232 -48.48 -21.83 -17.81
CA LEU A 232 -47.90 -20.69 -18.55
C LEU A 232 -48.97 -19.62 -18.94
N THR A 233 -49.67 -19.07 -17.95
CA THR A 233 -50.79 -18.13 -18.10
C THR A 233 -50.61 -16.94 -17.16
N SER A 234 -50.50 -15.73 -17.73
CA SER A 234 -50.44 -14.45 -17.02
C SER A 234 -51.83 -13.85 -16.75
N TYR A 235 -51.95 -13.13 -15.63
CA TYR A 235 -53.14 -12.44 -15.15
C TYR A 235 -52.80 -10.99 -14.79
N ILE A 236 -53.32 -10.03 -15.55
CA ILE A 236 -52.86 -8.62 -15.52
C ILE A 236 -53.09 -7.89 -14.18
N TRP A 237 -53.92 -8.44 -13.30
CA TRP A 237 -54.18 -7.91 -11.95
C TRP A 237 -53.23 -8.43 -10.87
N GLU A 238 -52.49 -9.51 -11.14
CA GLU A 238 -51.60 -10.18 -10.19
C GLU A 238 -50.13 -10.04 -10.57
N ASP A 239 -49.80 -10.07 -11.87
CA ASP A 239 -48.44 -10.24 -12.38
C ASP A 239 -47.85 -8.97 -13.04
N MET A 240 -46.60 -9.10 -13.48
CA MET A 240 -45.96 -8.21 -14.46
C MET A 240 -45.57 -9.02 -15.70
N THR A 241 -46.03 -8.58 -16.87
CA THR A 241 -45.72 -9.24 -18.15
C THR A 241 -45.21 -8.24 -19.19
N VAL A 242 -44.01 -8.47 -19.72
CA VAL A 242 -43.41 -7.73 -20.84
C VAL A 242 -43.72 -8.47 -22.15
N LYS A 243 -44.24 -7.77 -23.15
CA LYS A 243 -44.52 -8.29 -24.50
C LYS A 243 -43.78 -7.48 -25.56
N ILE A 244 -42.98 -8.18 -26.36
CA ILE A 244 -42.14 -7.65 -27.45
C ILE A 244 -42.56 -8.35 -28.74
N GLY A 245 -42.73 -7.64 -29.86
CA GLY A 245 -43.19 -8.24 -31.11
C GLY A 245 -43.24 -7.27 -32.27
N LYS A 246 -44.09 -7.51 -33.28
CA LYS A 246 -44.22 -6.58 -34.42
C LYS A 246 -44.90 -5.26 -34.01
N SER A 247 -44.31 -4.12 -34.37
CA SER A 247 -44.96 -2.81 -34.27
C SER A 247 -46.14 -2.69 -35.25
N ARG A 248 -47.22 -2.01 -34.86
CA ARG A 248 -48.35 -1.70 -35.76
C ARG A 248 -48.24 -0.30 -36.35
N ASP A 249 -47.46 0.58 -35.73
CA ASP A 249 -47.56 2.04 -35.87
C ASP A 249 -46.47 2.62 -36.82
N ARG A 250 -45.86 1.79 -37.69
CA ARG A 250 -44.70 2.21 -38.49
C ARG A 250 -44.38 1.32 -39.69
N GLU A 251 -43.82 1.93 -40.73
CA GLU A 251 -42.93 1.25 -41.67
C GLU A 251 -41.65 0.76 -40.96
N GLY A 252 -41.01 -0.28 -41.51
CA GLY A 252 -39.86 -0.93 -40.88
C GLY A 252 -40.19 -1.75 -39.62
N ALA A 253 -41.46 -2.09 -39.39
CA ALA A 253 -41.88 -2.87 -38.22
C ALA A 253 -41.44 -4.35 -38.30
N GLN A 254 -40.51 -4.76 -37.44
CA GLN A 254 -39.95 -6.11 -37.41
C GLN A 254 -40.65 -7.00 -36.36
N LYS A 255 -40.93 -8.26 -36.75
CA LYS A 255 -41.19 -9.36 -35.81
C LYS A 255 -39.88 -9.70 -35.06
N VAL A 256 -39.99 -10.32 -33.88
CA VAL A 256 -38.85 -11.06 -33.31
C VAL A 256 -38.75 -12.39 -34.07
N THR A 257 -37.58 -12.74 -34.62
CA THR A 257 -37.34 -14.06 -35.21
C THR A 257 -36.77 -15.03 -34.16
N GLU A 258 -36.81 -16.33 -34.46
CA GLU A 258 -36.18 -17.34 -33.59
C GLU A 258 -34.65 -17.12 -33.51
N GLN A 259 -34.03 -16.77 -34.64
CA GLN A 259 -32.60 -16.45 -34.70
C GLN A 259 -32.26 -15.24 -33.84
N ASP A 260 -33.02 -14.14 -33.93
CA ASP A 260 -32.84 -12.98 -33.06
C ASP A 260 -32.90 -13.39 -31.59
N PHE A 261 -33.95 -14.13 -31.19
CA PHE A 261 -34.13 -14.54 -29.81
C PHE A 261 -33.02 -15.48 -29.32
N ARG A 262 -32.53 -16.41 -30.14
CA ARG A 262 -31.37 -17.27 -29.79
C ARG A 262 -30.08 -16.48 -29.67
N GLU A 263 -29.84 -15.45 -30.49
CA GLU A 263 -28.71 -14.54 -30.31
C GLU A 263 -28.87 -13.65 -29.06
N TRP A 264 -30.09 -13.26 -28.71
CA TRP A 264 -30.36 -12.48 -27.49
C TRP A 264 -30.16 -13.31 -26.22
N MET A 265 -30.46 -14.61 -26.22
CA MET A 265 -30.26 -15.48 -25.05
C MET A 265 -28.79 -15.55 -24.60
N LYS A 266 -27.81 -15.40 -25.51
CA LYS A 266 -26.36 -15.44 -25.20
C LYS A 266 -25.89 -14.37 -24.21
N VAL A 267 -26.70 -13.35 -23.92
CA VAL A 267 -26.41 -12.35 -22.89
C VAL A 267 -26.58 -12.87 -21.45
N SER A 268 -26.96 -14.14 -21.27
CA SER A 268 -26.95 -14.79 -19.96
C SER A 268 -26.51 -16.25 -20.03
N ILE A 269 -25.62 -16.63 -19.11
CA ILE A 269 -25.17 -18.02 -18.92
C ILE A 269 -26.30 -18.92 -18.39
N ASP A 270 -27.37 -18.32 -17.83
CA ASP A 270 -28.57 -19.04 -17.40
C ASP A 270 -29.39 -19.58 -18.60
N LEU A 271 -29.18 -19.02 -19.80
CA LEU A 271 -29.97 -19.30 -21.01
C LEU A 271 -29.15 -19.99 -22.12
N ASP A 272 -27.84 -19.69 -22.21
CA ASP A 272 -26.84 -20.46 -22.98
C ASP A 272 -25.72 -20.92 -22.02
N PRO A 273 -25.92 -22.02 -21.26
CA PRO A 273 -24.91 -22.51 -20.33
C PRO A 273 -23.74 -23.25 -21.04
N PRO A 274 -22.53 -23.22 -20.46
CA PRO A 274 -21.47 -24.14 -20.82
C PRO A 274 -21.83 -25.58 -20.39
N ALA A 275 -21.16 -26.57 -20.98
CA ALA A 275 -21.26 -27.95 -20.53
C ALA A 275 -20.77 -28.08 -19.07
N GLU A 276 -21.41 -28.94 -18.27
CA GLU A 276 -21.16 -29.03 -16.82
C GLU A 276 -19.72 -29.44 -16.48
N ASN A 277 -19.03 -30.17 -17.37
CA ASN A 277 -17.60 -30.52 -17.28
C ASN A 277 -16.66 -29.45 -17.89
N LYS A 278 -17.18 -28.26 -18.17
CA LYS A 278 -16.44 -27.09 -18.69
C LYS A 278 -16.67 -25.83 -17.86
N ILE A 279 -17.19 -25.95 -16.65
CA ILE A 279 -17.39 -24.83 -15.73
C ILE A 279 -17.06 -25.24 -14.28
N VAL A 280 -16.01 -24.65 -13.73
CA VAL A 280 -15.58 -24.89 -12.34
C VAL A 280 -16.22 -23.86 -11.43
N ARG A 281 -17.39 -24.22 -10.88
CA ARG A 281 -18.16 -23.34 -9.99
C ARG A 281 -17.55 -23.24 -8.59
N THR A 282 -17.35 -22.02 -8.11
CA THR A 282 -16.84 -21.68 -6.77
C THR A 282 -17.78 -20.68 -6.08
N TRP A 283 -17.60 -20.42 -4.78
CA TRP A 283 -18.50 -19.51 -4.05
C TRP A 283 -18.31 -18.02 -4.42
N LEU A 284 -17.14 -17.62 -4.91
CA LEU A 284 -16.87 -16.25 -5.41
C LEU A 284 -17.27 -16.05 -6.88
N GLY A 285 -17.29 -17.13 -7.66
CA GLY A 285 -17.61 -17.12 -9.09
C GLY A 285 -17.23 -18.40 -9.80
N ASP A 286 -17.56 -18.50 -11.09
CA ASP A 286 -17.27 -19.66 -11.92
C ASP A 286 -16.13 -19.38 -12.91
N LEU A 287 -15.18 -20.32 -13.01
CA LEU A 287 -14.17 -20.38 -14.09
C LEU A 287 -14.73 -21.20 -15.25
N ILE A 288 -14.85 -20.61 -16.44
CA ILE A 288 -15.44 -21.23 -17.62
C ILE A 288 -14.33 -21.67 -18.59
N LEU A 289 -14.20 -22.98 -18.76
CA LEU A 289 -13.22 -23.68 -19.60
C LEU A 289 -13.80 -24.10 -20.98
N ASP A 290 -15.03 -23.69 -21.29
CA ASP A 290 -15.67 -23.84 -22.61
C ASP A 290 -15.17 -22.72 -23.54
N PRO A 291 -14.46 -23.02 -24.65
CA PRO A 291 -13.95 -22.00 -25.57
C PRO A 291 -15.00 -21.05 -26.16
N ARG A 292 -16.30 -21.42 -26.14
CA ARG A 292 -17.41 -20.53 -26.53
C ARG A 292 -17.55 -19.28 -25.65
N PHE A 293 -16.94 -19.28 -24.46
CA PHE A 293 -17.03 -18.23 -23.45
C PHE A 293 -15.70 -17.50 -23.20
N ARG A 294 -14.64 -17.81 -23.96
CA ARG A 294 -13.39 -17.06 -23.90
C ARG A 294 -13.66 -15.57 -24.16
N GLY A 295 -13.05 -14.69 -23.36
CA GLY A 295 -13.23 -13.25 -23.49
C GLY A 295 -14.54 -12.72 -22.89
N ARG A 296 -15.39 -13.58 -22.29
CA ARG A 296 -16.68 -13.18 -21.73
C ARG A 296 -16.64 -13.08 -20.21
N ILE A 297 -17.04 -11.91 -19.71
CA ILE A 297 -17.25 -11.65 -18.28
C ILE A 297 -18.75 -11.52 -18.02
N TYR A 298 -19.25 -12.35 -17.11
CA TYR A 298 -20.61 -12.32 -16.58
C TYR A 298 -20.60 -11.86 -15.12
N LEU A 299 -21.66 -11.18 -14.68
CA LEU A 299 -21.94 -10.84 -13.29
C LEU A 299 -23.36 -11.32 -12.93
N HIS A 300 -23.49 -12.11 -11.88
CA HIS A 300 -24.75 -12.80 -11.49
C HIS A 300 -25.40 -13.61 -12.65
N GLY A 301 -24.58 -14.12 -13.58
CA GLY A 301 -25.00 -14.84 -14.78
C GLY A 301 -25.35 -13.96 -15.99
N LEU A 302 -25.10 -12.65 -15.96
CA LEU A 302 -25.44 -11.70 -17.03
C LEU A 302 -24.19 -11.15 -17.70
N LEU A 303 -24.13 -11.18 -19.04
CA LEU A 303 -22.98 -10.75 -19.83
C LEU A 303 -22.73 -9.24 -19.69
N VAL A 304 -21.58 -8.90 -19.12
CA VAL A 304 -21.06 -7.53 -18.97
C VAL A 304 -20.17 -7.21 -20.18
N ALA A 305 -19.06 -7.93 -20.33
CA ALA A 305 -18.06 -7.69 -21.36
C ALA A 305 -17.88 -8.90 -22.28
N GLU A 306 -17.64 -8.64 -23.56
CA GLU A 306 -17.30 -9.63 -24.58
C GLU A 306 -16.08 -9.11 -25.36
N PHE A 307 -14.89 -9.44 -24.85
CA PHE A 307 -13.62 -9.08 -25.46
C PHE A 307 -13.34 -10.00 -26.65
N THR A 308 -13.54 -9.46 -27.84
CA THR A 308 -13.11 -10.11 -29.10
C THR A 308 -11.81 -9.44 -29.56
N GLY A 309 -10.83 -10.25 -29.98
CA GLY A 309 -9.43 -9.85 -30.23
C GLY A 309 -9.18 -8.97 -31.45
N HIS A 310 -9.98 -7.92 -31.62
CA HIS A 310 -9.83 -6.83 -32.58
C HIS A 310 -10.00 -5.44 -31.92
N ALA A 311 -10.17 -5.38 -30.59
CA ALA A 311 -10.33 -4.15 -29.84
C ALA A 311 -8.96 -3.47 -29.59
N PRO A 312 -8.74 -2.20 -30.02
CA PRO A 312 -7.50 -1.49 -29.72
C PRO A 312 -7.32 -1.31 -28.22
N GLY A 313 -6.23 -1.85 -27.65
CA GLY A 313 -6.00 -1.87 -26.20
C GLY A 313 -6.90 -2.83 -25.41
N GLY A 314 -7.55 -3.79 -26.08
CA GLY A 314 -8.45 -4.75 -25.45
C GLY A 314 -7.74 -5.77 -24.54
N LYS A 315 -8.29 -5.98 -23.34
CA LYS A 315 -7.94 -7.08 -22.44
C LYS A 315 -8.37 -8.42 -23.05
N ASP A 316 -7.43 -9.20 -23.59
CA ASP A 316 -7.72 -10.40 -24.38
C ASP A 316 -7.79 -11.70 -23.55
N TYR A 317 -8.78 -11.80 -22.65
CA TYR A 317 -8.91 -12.92 -21.69
C TYR A 317 -8.85 -14.30 -22.38
N ARG A 318 -8.20 -15.27 -21.71
CA ARG A 318 -7.99 -16.63 -22.22
C ARG A 318 -9.13 -17.57 -21.85
N PHE A 319 -9.83 -17.30 -20.75
CA PHE A 319 -11.00 -18.05 -20.28
C PHE A 319 -12.26 -17.17 -20.24
N GLY A 320 -13.37 -17.75 -19.78
CA GLY A 320 -14.60 -17.00 -19.44
C GLY A 320 -14.83 -17.03 -17.93
N TYR A 321 -15.50 -16.01 -17.40
CA TYR A 321 -15.69 -15.85 -15.95
C TYR A 321 -17.11 -15.40 -15.61
N ASN A 322 -17.71 -15.99 -14.56
CA ASN A 322 -18.98 -15.53 -13.98
C ASN A 322 -18.76 -15.10 -12.53
N PHE A 323 -18.80 -13.80 -12.27
CA PHE A 323 -18.60 -13.21 -10.96
C PHE A 323 -19.90 -13.30 -10.14
N HIS A 324 -19.83 -13.73 -8.87
CA HIS A 324 -20.98 -13.75 -7.97
C HIS A 324 -21.14 -12.47 -7.15
N ARG A 325 -20.17 -11.57 -7.20
CA ARG A 325 -20.10 -10.26 -6.53
C ARG A 325 -19.32 -9.27 -7.40
N GLY A 326 -19.36 -8.00 -7.02
CA GLY A 326 -18.62 -6.92 -7.68
C GLY A 326 -19.54 -5.90 -8.32
N SER A 327 -18.94 -4.81 -8.81
CA SER A 327 -19.67 -3.70 -9.43
C SER A 327 -19.24 -3.46 -10.87
N ILE A 328 -20.14 -2.86 -11.68
CA ILE A 328 -19.93 -2.57 -13.11
C ILE A 328 -20.16 -1.09 -13.39
N ASN A 329 -19.51 -0.56 -14.42
CA ASN A 329 -19.71 0.85 -14.81
C ASN A 329 -21.13 1.09 -15.37
N ARG A 330 -21.54 2.37 -15.47
CA ARG A 330 -22.90 2.78 -15.87
C ARG A 330 -23.37 2.13 -17.18
N ASP A 331 -22.49 2.09 -18.17
CA ASP A 331 -22.75 1.52 -19.49
C ASP A 331 -22.64 -0.02 -19.55
N ARG A 332 -22.33 -0.67 -18.42
CA ARG A 332 -22.15 -2.12 -18.25
C ARG A 332 -21.11 -2.76 -19.18
N GLN A 333 -20.04 -2.04 -19.50
CA GLN A 333 -18.99 -2.46 -20.43
C GLN A 333 -17.80 -3.14 -19.74
N ARG A 334 -17.56 -2.85 -18.46
CA ARG A 334 -16.50 -3.43 -17.63
C ARG A 334 -16.89 -3.49 -16.16
N MET A 335 -16.14 -4.29 -15.38
CA MET A 335 -16.10 -4.16 -13.92
C MET A 335 -15.63 -2.75 -13.53
N ALA A 336 -16.03 -2.27 -12.36
CA ALA A 336 -15.78 -0.88 -11.95
C ALA A 336 -14.42 -0.66 -11.26
N ASP A 337 -13.76 -1.72 -10.77
CA ASP A 337 -12.38 -1.65 -10.29
C ASP A 337 -11.54 -2.86 -10.74
N ASP A 338 -10.48 -2.57 -11.48
CA ASP A 338 -9.48 -3.54 -11.97
C ASP A 338 -8.75 -4.30 -10.84
N HIS A 339 -8.74 -3.79 -9.60
CA HIS A 339 -8.19 -4.48 -8.44
C HIS A 339 -9.17 -5.49 -7.84
N GLU A 340 -10.44 -5.10 -7.65
CA GLU A 340 -11.52 -6.02 -7.21
C GLU A 340 -11.65 -7.17 -8.22
N GLU A 341 -11.54 -6.86 -9.51
CA GLU A 341 -11.54 -7.86 -10.58
C GLU A 341 -10.35 -8.82 -10.47
N ALA A 342 -9.11 -8.31 -10.41
CA ALA A 342 -7.91 -9.15 -10.37
C ALA A 342 -7.80 -9.99 -9.07
N GLU A 343 -8.23 -9.44 -7.93
CA GLU A 343 -8.31 -10.15 -6.65
C GLU A 343 -9.34 -11.29 -6.71
N THR A 344 -10.51 -11.03 -7.28
CA THR A 344 -11.56 -12.04 -7.45
C THR A 344 -11.15 -13.11 -8.47
N LEU A 345 -10.48 -12.75 -9.57
CA LEU A 345 -9.94 -13.71 -10.55
C LEU A 345 -8.90 -14.65 -9.91
N ALA A 346 -7.91 -14.11 -9.19
CA ALA A 346 -6.91 -14.91 -8.48
C ALA A 346 -7.54 -15.84 -7.41
N SER A 347 -8.61 -15.37 -6.76
CA SER A 347 -9.38 -16.15 -5.78
C SER A 347 -10.22 -17.26 -6.43
N ILE A 348 -10.88 -17.00 -7.56
CA ILE A 348 -11.60 -18.01 -8.36
C ILE A 348 -10.63 -19.10 -8.83
N TRP A 349 -9.46 -18.73 -9.35
CA TRP A 349 -8.41 -19.71 -9.72
C TRP A 349 -7.94 -20.55 -8.54
N GLY A 350 -7.66 -19.93 -7.38
CA GLY A 350 -7.27 -20.64 -6.16
C GLY A 350 -8.34 -21.64 -5.68
N LEU A 351 -9.61 -21.22 -5.67
CA LEU A 351 -10.74 -22.09 -5.30
C LEU A 351 -10.99 -23.21 -6.33
N ALA A 352 -10.79 -22.93 -7.62
CA ALA A 352 -10.91 -23.93 -8.68
C ALA A 352 -9.83 -25.02 -8.58
N MET A 353 -8.58 -24.65 -8.22
CA MET A 353 -7.51 -25.62 -7.94
C MET A 353 -7.82 -26.50 -6.72
N LEU A 354 -8.37 -25.93 -5.65
CA LEU A 354 -8.74 -26.69 -4.45
C LEU A 354 -9.88 -27.69 -4.73
N LYS A 355 -10.70 -27.45 -5.76
CA LYS A 355 -11.87 -28.26 -6.10
C LYS A 355 -11.57 -29.37 -7.12
N GLU A 356 -10.89 -29.02 -8.22
CA GLU A 356 -10.67 -29.94 -9.35
C GLU A 356 -9.20 -30.43 -9.45
N GLY A 357 -8.29 -29.86 -8.65
CA GLY A 357 -6.91 -30.31 -8.52
C GLY A 357 -6.00 -30.00 -9.72
N ASP A 358 -5.06 -30.91 -9.96
CA ASP A 358 -3.92 -30.73 -10.87
C ASP A 358 -4.26 -30.22 -12.30
N PRO A 359 -5.37 -30.62 -12.98
CA PRO A 359 -5.70 -30.09 -14.31
C PRO A 359 -5.94 -28.57 -14.36
N VAL A 360 -6.46 -27.97 -13.28
CA VAL A 360 -6.61 -26.51 -13.18
C VAL A 360 -5.28 -25.85 -12.84
N VAL A 361 -4.44 -26.50 -12.01
CA VAL A 361 -3.08 -26.03 -11.72
C VAL A 361 -2.22 -26.00 -13.01
N ASP A 362 -2.30 -27.05 -13.84
CA ASP A 362 -1.61 -27.12 -15.13
C ASP A 362 -2.08 -26.02 -16.09
N SER A 363 -3.40 -25.81 -16.19
CA SER A 363 -3.99 -24.76 -17.03
C SER A 363 -3.52 -23.36 -16.61
N TYR A 364 -3.37 -23.11 -15.31
CA TYR A 364 -2.86 -21.84 -14.78
C TYR A 364 -1.35 -21.68 -14.97
N ILE A 365 -0.55 -22.75 -14.84
CA ILE A 365 0.89 -22.73 -15.16
C ILE A 365 1.12 -22.46 -16.65
N GLN A 366 0.33 -23.09 -17.52
CA GLN A 366 0.36 -22.88 -18.97
C GLN A 366 0.04 -21.42 -19.34
N LEU A 367 -0.94 -20.82 -18.68
CA LEU A 367 -1.33 -19.42 -18.86
C LEU A 367 -0.15 -18.44 -18.63
N PHE A 368 0.61 -18.59 -17.54
CA PHE A 368 1.84 -17.79 -17.34
C PHE A 368 2.91 -18.06 -18.40
N ALA A 369 3.04 -19.29 -18.89
CA ALA A 369 4.06 -19.65 -19.86
C ALA A 369 3.79 -19.03 -21.25
N GLU A 370 2.52 -19.03 -21.68
CA GLU A 370 2.05 -18.54 -22.97
C GLU A 370 1.83 -17.02 -23.01
N ASP A 371 1.22 -16.42 -21.98
CA ASP A 371 0.79 -15.02 -21.98
C ASP A 371 0.86 -14.41 -20.57
N GLU A 372 2.06 -13.99 -20.15
CA GLU A 372 2.29 -13.40 -18.82
C GLU A 372 1.54 -12.05 -18.59
N GLU A 373 1.15 -11.36 -19.67
CA GLU A 373 0.36 -10.13 -19.62
C GLU A 373 -1.15 -10.39 -19.82
N SER A 374 -1.58 -11.65 -19.76
CA SER A 374 -2.99 -11.99 -19.88
C SER A 374 -3.84 -11.37 -18.76
N PRO A 375 -5.01 -10.79 -19.06
CA PRO A 375 -5.88 -10.17 -18.06
C PRO A 375 -6.25 -11.11 -16.91
N ASP A 376 -6.43 -12.39 -17.23
CA ASP A 376 -6.68 -13.52 -16.32
C ASP A 376 -5.70 -13.62 -15.14
N ILE A 377 -4.48 -13.07 -15.28
CA ILE A 377 -3.38 -13.10 -14.30
C ILE A 377 -2.70 -11.74 -14.07
N ALA A 378 -3.31 -10.64 -14.52
CA ALA A 378 -2.65 -9.32 -14.61
C ALA A 378 -2.01 -8.81 -13.29
N GLN A 379 -2.57 -9.17 -12.13
CA GLN A 379 -2.01 -8.87 -10.80
C GLN A 379 -1.91 -10.12 -9.90
N ALA A 380 -1.79 -11.31 -10.51
CA ALA A 380 -1.76 -12.59 -9.77
C ALA A 380 -0.56 -12.70 -8.82
N ASP A 381 0.54 -11.98 -9.09
CA ASP A 381 1.70 -11.83 -8.20
C ASP A 381 1.34 -11.26 -6.82
N LYS A 382 0.32 -10.40 -6.75
CA LYS A 382 -0.16 -9.73 -5.54
C LYS A 382 -1.26 -10.49 -4.82
N TYR A 383 -2.18 -11.09 -5.59
CA TYR A 383 -3.45 -11.64 -5.08
C TYR A 383 -3.53 -13.17 -5.02
N ALA A 384 -2.63 -13.92 -5.66
CA ALA A 384 -2.64 -15.38 -5.54
C ALA A 384 -2.35 -15.81 -4.10
N SER A 385 -3.21 -16.64 -3.52
CA SER A 385 -3.05 -17.09 -2.14
C SER A 385 -1.80 -17.97 -1.94
N ARG A 386 -1.31 -18.05 -0.69
CA ARG A 386 -0.20 -18.96 -0.33
C ARG A 386 -0.51 -20.43 -0.64
N LEU A 387 -1.78 -20.85 -0.59
CA LEU A 387 -2.24 -22.18 -0.98
C LEU A 387 -2.17 -22.40 -2.51
N THR A 388 -2.46 -21.35 -3.29
CA THR A 388 -2.27 -21.33 -4.76
C THR A 388 -0.78 -21.48 -5.09
N ALA A 389 0.09 -20.69 -4.43
CA ALA A 389 1.54 -20.78 -4.59
C ALA A 389 2.09 -22.16 -4.20
N GLN A 390 1.61 -22.76 -3.11
CA GLN A 390 1.97 -24.13 -2.70
C GLN A 390 1.50 -25.18 -3.71
N SER A 391 0.30 -25.04 -4.28
CA SER A 391 -0.23 -25.98 -5.28
C SER A 391 0.59 -25.97 -6.57
N ILE A 392 0.93 -24.77 -7.07
CA ILE A 392 1.85 -24.56 -8.21
C ILE A 392 3.24 -25.15 -7.88
N CYS A 393 3.80 -24.80 -6.73
CA CYS A 393 5.13 -25.25 -6.30
C CYS A 393 5.22 -26.78 -6.17
N ARG A 394 4.18 -27.44 -5.65
CA ARG A 394 4.05 -28.91 -5.65
C ARG A 394 4.04 -29.43 -7.08
N ARG A 395 3.15 -28.93 -7.95
CA ARG A 395 2.97 -29.44 -9.32
C ARG A 395 4.26 -29.34 -10.13
N LEU A 396 4.94 -28.19 -10.08
CA LEU A 396 6.24 -27.99 -10.73
C LEU A 396 7.31 -29.00 -10.25
N LYS A 397 7.44 -29.20 -8.93
CA LYS A 397 8.41 -30.15 -8.35
C LYS A 397 8.10 -31.62 -8.69
N VAL A 398 6.82 -31.99 -8.78
CA VAL A 398 6.38 -33.34 -9.18
C VAL A 398 6.62 -33.58 -10.68
N SER A 399 6.31 -32.62 -11.54
CA SER A 399 6.48 -32.77 -12.99
C SER A 399 7.95 -32.75 -13.44
N HIS A 400 8.85 -32.08 -12.71
CA HIS A 400 10.26 -31.93 -13.12
C HIS A 400 11.25 -32.15 -11.94
N PRO A 401 11.39 -33.38 -11.40
CA PRO A 401 12.15 -33.64 -10.16
C PRO A 401 13.67 -33.44 -10.24
N GLN A 402 14.26 -33.33 -11.44
CA GLN A 402 15.68 -33.04 -11.64
C GLN A 402 15.97 -31.58 -12.05
N THR A 403 14.94 -30.74 -12.05
CA THR A 403 15.02 -29.34 -12.47
C THR A 403 15.20 -28.40 -11.27
N PHE A 404 16.04 -27.39 -11.45
CA PHE A 404 16.07 -26.21 -10.59
C PHE A 404 15.33 -25.07 -11.28
N PHE A 405 14.27 -24.60 -10.63
CA PHE A 405 13.46 -23.49 -11.12
C PHE A 405 14.04 -22.15 -10.64
N TYR A 406 14.17 -21.20 -11.55
CA TYR A 406 14.69 -19.85 -11.29
C TYR A 406 13.97 -18.82 -12.17
N SER A 407 14.32 -17.55 -12.04
CA SER A 407 13.83 -16.41 -12.85
C SER A 407 15.02 -15.53 -13.20
N GLU A 408 14.83 -14.58 -14.12
CA GLU A 408 15.74 -13.43 -14.22
C GLU A 408 15.94 -12.74 -12.86
N ARG A 409 17.21 -12.47 -12.54
CA ARG A 409 17.64 -11.70 -11.38
C ARG A 409 17.25 -10.23 -11.48
N GLY A 410 17.19 -9.55 -10.34
CA GLY A 410 17.12 -8.09 -10.29
C GLY A 410 18.39 -7.44 -10.88
N ALA A 411 18.28 -6.19 -11.34
CA ALA A 411 19.44 -5.44 -11.85
C ALA A 411 20.55 -5.26 -10.79
N SER A 412 20.18 -5.28 -9.51
CA SER A 412 21.09 -5.24 -8.34
C SER A 412 21.77 -6.59 -8.02
N GLU A 413 21.40 -7.67 -8.68
CA GLU A 413 21.84 -9.05 -8.39
C GLU A 413 22.66 -9.65 -9.55
N GLN A 414 22.90 -8.87 -10.61
CA GLN A 414 23.74 -9.26 -11.74
C GLN A 414 25.21 -9.34 -11.30
N ASN A 415 25.85 -10.47 -11.57
CA ASN A 415 27.28 -10.69 -11.38
C ASN A 415 27.82 -11.52 -12.56
N ALA A 416 29.13 -11.80 -12.58
CA ALA A 416 29.79 -12.46 -13.70
C ALA A 416 29.37 -13.93 -13.93
N THR A 417 28.68 -14.57 -12.97
CA THR A 417 28.27 -15.98 -13.06
C THR A 417 26.77 -16.08 -13.32
N THR A 418 26.38 -16.66 -14.45
CA THR A 418 24.96 -16.84 -14.79
C THR A 418 24.26 -17.78 -13.82
N ASP A 419 22.93 -17.69 -13.68
CA ASP A 419 22.18 -18.64 -12.84
C ASP A 419 22.20 -20.04 -13.46
N GLU A 420 22.21 -20.11 -14.77
CA GLU A 420 22.40 -21.31 -15.58
C GLU A 420 23.74 -22.00 -15.25
N ASP A 421 24.83 -21.23 -15.09
CA ASP A 421 26.13 -21.74 -14.64
C ASP A 421 26.07 -22.28 -13.21
N ILE A 422 25.51 -21.53 -12.25
CA ILE A 422 25.37 -21.96 -10.85
C ILE A 422 24.58 -23.27 -10.79
N ILE A 423 23.42 -23.33 -11.47
CA ILE A 423 22.56 -24.51 -11.48
C ILE A 423 23.26 -25.74 -12.10
N SER A 424 23.97 -25.54 -13.21
CA SER A 424 24.51 -26.65 -14.01
C SER A 424 25.86 -27.16 -13.48
N LYS A 425 26.76 -26.24 -13.07
CA LYS A 425 28.14 -26.56 -12.66
C LYS A 425 28.25 -26.82 -11.16
N GLU A 426 27.60 -25.99 -10.33
CA GLU A 426 27.70 -26.08 -8.87
C GLU A 426 26.58 -26.99 -8.30
N LEU A 427 25.31 -26.67 -8.58
CA LEU A 427 24.15 -27.39 -8.02
C LEU A 427 23.86 -28.72 -8.74
N LYS A 428 24.51 -28.99 -9.88
CA LYS A 428 24.42 -30.21 -10.69
C LYS A 428 22.96 -30.60 -11.04
N LYS A 429 22.16 -29.60 -11.40
CA LYS A 429 20.73 -29.72 -11.77
C LYS A 429 20.46 -29.17 -13.17
N GLN A 430 19.28 -29.43 -13.71
CA GLN A 430 18.84 -28.86 -14.99
C GLN A 430 18.18 -27.48 -14.77
N PRO A 431 18.63 -26.39 -15.41
CA PRO A 431 18.00 -25.08 -15.26
C PRO A 431 16.68 -24.99 -16.03
N PHE A 432 15.62 -24.51 -15.37
CA PHE A 432 14.36 -24.13 -16.03
C PHE A 432 13.91 -22.73 -15.59
N LYS A 433 13.80 -21.83 -16.56
CA LYS A 433 13.48 -20.42 -16.35
C LYS A 433 11.97 -20.23 -16.29
N LEU A 434 11.48 -19.84 -15.11
CA LEU A 434 10.10 -19.41 -14.90
C LEU A 434 9.92 -17.94 -15.31
N ARG A 435 8.66 -17.61 -15.59
CA ARG A 435 8.17 -16.26 -15.85
C ARG A 435 8.11 -15.45 -14.54
N LYS A 436 8.24 -14.12 -14.62
CA LYS A 436 8.53 -13.26 -13.48
C LYS A 436 7.40 -13.20 -12.45
N LYS A 437 6.15 -13.01 -12.89
CA LYS A 437 4.95 -13.01 -12.04
C LYS A 437 4.74 -14.38 -11.38
N LEU A 438 4.94 -15.46 -12.13
CA LEU A 438 4.88 -16.83 -11.60
C LEU A 438 5.96 -17.08 -10.53
N TRP A 439 7.17 -16.57 -10.73
CA TRP A 439 8.23 -16.62 -9.72
C TRP A 439 7.87 -15.81 -8.47
N GLN A 440 7.32 -14.60 -8.61
CA GLN A 440 6.87 -13.77 -7.50
C GLN A 440 5.81 -14.48 -6.63
N ILE A 441 4.84 -15.18 -7.24
CA ILE A 441 3.86 -16.01 -6.52
C ILE A 441 4.55 -17.10 -5.67
N ILE A 442 5.52 -17.82 -6.23
CA ILE A 442 6.24 -18.89 -5.53
C ILE A 442 7.20 -18.34 -4.45
N ARG A 443 7.61 -17.08 -4.59
CA ARG A 443 8.52 -16.34 -3.70
C ARG A 443 7.83 -15.59 -2.55
N GLN A 444 6.51 -15.69 -2.40
CA GLN A 444 5.77 -15.12 -1.27
C GLN A 444 6.35 -15.54 0.09
N ASP A 445 6.55 -14.56 0.98
CA ASP A 445 7.25 -14.72 2.26
C ASP A 445 6.54 -15.70 3.23
N PRO A 446 7.24 -16.66 3.86
CA PRO A 446 8.59 -17.14 3.54
C PRO A 446 8.62 -17.97 2.24
N PRO A 447 9.62 -17.78 1.34
CA PRO A 447 9.63 -18.37 -0.02
C PRO A 447 9.50 -19.90 -0.10
N LEU A 448 8.78 -20.38 -1.11
CA LEU A 448 8.55 -21.83 -1.35
C LEU A 448 9.61 -22.49 -2.25
N MET A 449 10.44 -21.67 -2.90
CA MET A 449 11.64 -22.04 -3.65
C MET A 449 12.75 -21.01 -3.39
N ARG A 450 14.01 -21.46 -3.40
CA ARG A 450 15.20 -20.61 -3.27
C ARG A 450 15.69 -20.15 -4.63
N THR A 451 16.38 -19.01 -4.69
CA THR A 451 17.19 -18.65 -5.86
C THR A 451 18.41 -19.58 -5.97
N PRO A 452 19.08 -19.66 -7.14
CA PRO A 452 20.33 -20.42 -7.27
C PRO A 452 21.41 -19.92 -6.30
N LEU A 453 21.51 -18.60 -6.11
CA LEU A 453 22.43 -17.96 -5.16
C LEU A 453 22.10 -18.33 -3.71
N GLU A 454 20.84 -18.30 -3.30
CA GLU A 454 20.42 -18.71 -1.95
C GLU A 454 20.70 -20.19 -1.68
N GLU A 455 20.44 -21.08 -2.64
CA GLU A 455 20.72 -22.50 -2.46
C GLU A 455 22.24 -22.77 -2.43
N ARG A 456 23.02 -22.09 -3.27
CA ARG A 456 24.50 -22.15 -3.25
C ARG A 456 25.05 -21.67 -1.91
N ASN A 457 24.62 -20.50 -1.43
CA ASN A 457 25.04 -19.98 -0.14
C ASN A 457 24.64 -20.95 0.99
N ARG A 458 23.43 -21.52 0.97
CA ARG A 458 22.96 -22.54 1.93
C ARG A 458 23.74 -23.87 1.87
N LEU A 459 24.40 -24.19 0.76
CA LEU A 459 25.33 -25.33 0.68
C LEU A 459 26.65 -24.97 1.35
N PHE A 460 27.19 -23.78 1.10
CA PHE A 460 28.44 -23.32 1.72
C PHE A 460 28.28 -23.05 3.24
N GLU A 461 27.16 -22.47 3.70
CA GLU A 461 26.82 -22.33 5.13
C GLU A 461 26.88 -23.67 5.88
N ARG A 462 26.51 -24.76 5.20
CA ARG A 462 26.40 -26.12 5.74
C ARG A 462 27.52 -27.07 5.27
N SER A 463 28.55 -26.52 4.65
CA SER A 463 29.73 -27.26 4.19
C SER A 463 30.53 -27.78 5.38
N GLN A 464 31.33 -28.83 5.19
CA GLN A 464 31.99 -29.47 6.33
C GLN A 464 33.13 -28.59 6.84
N ARG A 465 33.16 -28.31 8.16
CA ARG A 465 34.27 -27.61 8.80
C ARG A 465 35.57 -28.42 8.70
N VAL A 466 36.63 -27.73 8.30
CA VAL A 466 37.99 -28.24 8.15
C VAL A 466 38.87 -27.54 9.19
N GLU A 467 39.57 -28.31 10.03
CA GLU A 467 40.56 -27.75 10.95
C GLU A 467 41.86 -27.42 10.19
N PRO A 468 42.45 -26.22 10.39
CA PRO A 468 43.71 -25.88 9.74
C PRO A 468 44.84 -26.84 10.08
N CYS A 469 45.53 -27.29 9.04
CA CYS A 469 46.75 -28.11 9.15
C CYS A 469 47.80 -27.40 10.03
N GLN A 470 48.58 -28.17 10.78
CA GLN A 470 49.61 -27.66 11.69
C GLN A 470 50.93 -27.31 10.97
N ASP A 471 50.88 -27.13 9.65
CA ASP A 471 52.02 -26.69 8.85
C ASP A 471 52.25 -25.17 8.97
N ILE A 472 53.45 -24.73 8.58
CA ILE A 472 53.87 -23.33 8.76
C ILE A 472 53.01 -22.39 7.91
N PHE A 473 52.59 -22.81 6.71
CA PHE A 473 51.79 -22.00 5.81
C PHE A 473 50.39 -21.71 6.38
N ALA A 474 49.62 -22.75 6.69
CA ALA A 474 48.26 -22.64 7.21
C ALA A 474 48.20 -21.87 8.54
N ILE A 475 49.18 -22.10 9.44
CA ILE A 475 49.28 -21.37 10.71
C ILE A 475 49.51 -19.87 10.46
N ASN A 476 50.39 -19.47 9.54
CA ASN A 476 50.66 -18.07 9.30
C ASN A 476 49.55 -17.37 8.49
N ILE A 477 48.83 -18.05 7.59
CA ILE A 477 47.60 -17.51 6.97
C ILE A 477 46.58 -17.19 8.08
N CYS A 478 46.31 -18.14 8.98
CA CYS A 478 45.41 -17.92 10.12
C CYS A 478 45.87 -16.77 11.05
N ARG A 479 47.18 -16.67 11.32
CA ARG A 479 47.77 -15.60 12.16
C ARG A 479 47.62 -14.23 11.51
N SER A 480 47.85 -14.15 10.20
CA SER A 480 47.79 -12.92 9.41
C SER A 480 46.37 -12.36 9.28
N LEU A 481 45.39 -13.23 9.07
CA LEU A 481 43.97 -12.85 9.07
C LEU A 481 43.55 -12.30 10.44
N LYS A 482 43.88 -13.01 11.53
CA LYS A 482 43.56 -12.58 12.91
C LYS A 482 44.21 -11.23 13.26
N GLY A 483 45.47 -11.02 12.88
CA GLY A 483 46.15 -9.73 13.05
C GLY A 483 45.48 -8.60 12.28
N SER A 484 45.08 -8.87 11.03
CA SER A 484 44.41 -7.89 10.16
C SER A 484 43.01 -7.51 10.65
N PHE A 485 42.25 -8.47 11.18
CA PHE A 485 40.93 -8.24 11.76
C PHE A 485 41.00 -7.58 13.14
N ALA A 486 42.10 -7.75 13.89
CA ALA A 486 42.30 -7.06 15.17
C ALA A 486 42.53 -5.54 15.03
N LEU A 487 42.77 -5.01 13.82
CA LEU A 487 42.97 -3.58 13.57
C LEU A 487 41.71 -2.71 13.72
N ASP A 488 40.51 -3.31 13.78
CA ASP A 488 39.26 -2.59 14.05
C ASP A 488 38.38 -3.36 15.05
N PRO A 489 37.89 -2.74 16.14
CA PRO A 489 37.05 -3.42 17.15
C PRO A 489 35.74 -4.04 16.62
N ARG A 490 35.28 -3.68 15.41
CA ARG A 490 34.14 -4.34 14.74
C ARG A 490 34.54 -5.67 14.11
N LEU A 491 35.77 -5.77 13.61
CA LEU A 491 36.31 -6.95 12.93
C LEU A 491 36.90 -7.95 13.93
N SER A 492 37.45 -7.49 15.07
CA SER A 492 38.03 -8.36 16.09
C SER A 492 37.06 -9.37 16.71
N ASN A 493 35.76 -9.14 16.58
CA ASN A 493 34.70 -10.04 17.04
C ASN A 493 34.27 -11.10 16.01
N VAL A 494 34.72 -10.99 14.74
CA VAL A 494 34.36 -11.93 13.67
C VAL A 494 35.07 -13.26 13.89
N ARG A 495 34.29 -14.35 14.01
CA ARG A 495 34.82 -15.71 13.99
C ARG A 495 35.25 -16.06 12.57
N ILE A 496 36.38 -16.75 12.44
CA ILE A 496 36.87 -17.28 11.15
C ILE A 496 36.94 -18.80 11.25
N GLU A 497 36.29 -19.50 10.32
CA GLU A 497 36.30 -20.97 10.23
C GLU A 497 36.56 -21.41 8.79
N PHE A 498 37.27 -22.53 8.61
CA PHE A 498 37.58 -23.07 7.28
C PHE A 498 36.66 -24.24 6.94
N VAL A 499 36.33 -24.40 5.65
CA VAL A 499 35.33 -25.37 5.18
C VAL A 499 35.68 -26.03 3.85
N ASP A 500 35.14 -27.23 3.60
CA ASP A 500 35.34 -27.98 2.34
C ASP A 500 34.70 -27.30 1.11
N GLY A 501 33.78 -26.35 1.32
CA GLY A 501 33.12 -25.57 0.26
C GLY A 501 31.97 -26.29 -0.47
N ALA A 502 31.70 -27.56 -0.16
CA ALA A 502 30.61 -28.37 -0.72
C ALA A 502 30.46 -28.31 -2.27
N ASP A 503 31.57 -28.42 -3.00
CA ASP A 503 31.67 -28.27 -4.47
C ASP A 503 31.21 -26.91 -5.06
N THR A 504 30.97 -25.89 -4.22
CA THR A 504 30.62 -24.54 -4.69
C THR A 504 31.85 -23.72 -5.07
N ALA A 505 31.67 -22.72 -5.93
CA ALA A 505 32.68 -21.76 -6.34
C ALA A 505 32.87 -20.61 -5.33
N ILE A 506 32.32 -20.70 -4.12
CA ILE A 506 32.41 -19.67 -3.09
C ILE A 506 33.79 -19.68 -2.44
N ASP A 507 34.40 -18.50 -2.33
CA ASP A 507 35.70 -18.28 -1.68
C ASP A 507 35.56 -18.04 -0.18
N LEU A 508 34.65 -17.13 0.19
CA LEU A 508 34.25 -16.80 1.56
C LEU A 508 32.75 -16.52 1.62
N LEU A 509 32.16 -16.66 2.79
CA LEU A 509 30.79 -16.22 3.07
C LEU A 509 30.68 -15.72 4.52
N TYR A 510 30.05 -14.56 4.73
CA TYR A 510 29.84 -13.99 6.07
C TYR A 510 28.40 -14.13 6.58
N THR A 511 28.22 -14.96 7.60
CA THR A 511 26.93 -15.23 8.26
C THR A 511 26.70 -14.25 9.41
N VAL A 512 26.02 -13.14 9.11
CA VAL A 512 25.78 -12.01 10.03
C VAL A 512 25.22 -12.43 11.40
N GLY A 513 24.20 -13.30 11.42
CA GLY A 513 23.54 -13.73 12.65
C GLY A 513 24.39 -14.63 13.56
N GLN A 514 25.56 -15.08 13.10
CA GLN A 514 26.53 -15.86 13.89
C GLN A 514 27.86 -15.12 14.10
N ASN A 515 28.02 -13.94 13.48
CA ASN A 515 29.28 -13.20 13.37
C ASN A 515 30.43 -14.11 12.87
N LEU A 516 30.16 -14.87 11.80
CA LEU A 516 31.01 -15.96 11.33
C LEU A 516 31.37 -15.78 9.84
N LEU A 517 32.66 -15.71 9.55
CA LEU A 517 33.25 -15.76 8.21
C LEU A 517 33.74 -17.19 7.93
N GLN A 518 33.05 -17.89 7.02
CA GLN A 518 33.49 -19.19 6.51
C GLN A 518 34.43 -18.97 5.31
N ILE A 519 35.54 -19.71 5.25
CA ILE A 519 36.58 -19.60 4.21
C ILE A 519 36.84 -20.98 3.60
N HIS A 520 36.90 -21.08 2.27
CA HIS A 520 37.14 -22.37 1.61
C HIS A 520 38.58 -22.89 1.87
N GLU A 521 38.72 -24.18 2.24
CA GLU A 521 39.99 -24.87 2.56
C GLU A 521 41.11 -24.69 1.53
N LYS A 522 40.76 -24.40 0.26
CA LYS A 522 41.74 -24.17 -0.81
C LYS A 522 42.79 -23.11 -0.44
N TRP A 523 42.41 -22.11 0.36
CA TRP A 523 43.29 -21.05 0.86
C TRP A 523 44.39 -21.50 1.84
N LEU A 524 44.28 -22.70 2.40
CA LEU A 524 45.29 -23.29 3.28
C LEU A 524 46.33 -24.15 2.54
N HIS A 525 46.12 -24.44 1.25
CA HIS A 525 46.97 -25.35 0.49
C HIS A 525 47.86 -24.60 -0.50
N VAL A 526 49.18 -24.55 -0.23
CA VAL A 526 50.19 -23.87 -1.06
C VAL A 526 49.99 -24.14 -2.55
N SER A 527 49.88 -25.42 -2.95
CA SER A 527 49.73 -25.81 -4.35
C SER A 527 48.43 -25.30 -4.98
N ARG A 528 47.28 -25.39 -4.29
CA ARG A 528 45.98 -24.95 -4.83
C ARG A 528 45.90 -23.43 -5.01
N VAL A 529 46.46 -22.66 -4.07
CA VAL A 529 46.47 -21.18 -4.16
C VAL A 529 47.40 -20.68 -5.25
N HIS A 530 48.57 -21.30 -5.42
CA HIS A 530 49.56 -20.84 -6.41
C HIS A 530 49.31 -21.39 -7.82
N GLN A 531 48.50 -22.44 -8.01
CA GLN A 531 48.14 -22.98 -9.31
C GLN A 531 47.56 -21.93 -10.30
N PRO A 532 46.66 -21.01 -9.92
CA PRO A 532 46.21 -19.92 -10.78
C PRO A 532 47.11 -18.66 -10.73
N SER A 533 48.08 -18.58 -9.81
CA SER A 533 48.78 -17.33 -9.49
C SER A 533 50.10 -17.18 -10.25
N SER A 534 50.48 -15.93 -10.54
CA SER A 534 51.70 -15.62 -11.29
C SER A 534 52.97 -15.60 -10.42
N CYS A 535 52.89 -16.05 -9.17
CA CYS A 535 53.91 -15.90 -8.13
C CYS A 535 55.33 -16.34 -8.54
N GLU A 536 56.27 -15.41 -8.44
CA GLU A 536 57.69 -15.64 -8.76
C GLU A 536 58.35 -16.65 -7.80
N PHE A 537 58.13 -16.53 -6.49
CA PHE A 537 58.67 -17.47 -5.50
C PHE A 537 58.24 -18.92 -5.77
N PHE A 538 56.97 -19.15 -6.10
CA PHE A 538 56.47 -20.49 -6.44
C PHE A 538 57.03 -20.99 -7.78
N LYS A 539 57.22 -20.12 -8.78
CA LYS A 539 57.88 -20.48 -10.05
C LYS A 539 59.36 -20.84 -9.88
N VAL A 540 60.07 -20.22 -8.94
CA VAL A 540 61.50 -20.44 -8.69
C VAL A 540 61.73 -21.65 -7.78
N ALA A 541 60.90 -21.85 -6.75
CA ALA A 541 61.02 -22.98 -5.83
C ALA A 541 60.32 -24.27 -6.34
N GLY A 542 59.28 -24.13 -7.17
CA GLY A 542 58.53 -25.25 -7.74
C GLY A 542 57.99 -26.21 -6.68
N GLU A 543 58.05 -27.51 -6.97
CA GLU A 543 57.60 -28.59 -6.07
C GLU A 543 58.38 -28.67 -4.75
N GLN A 544 59.49 -27.93 -4.59
CA GLN A 544 60.25 -27.87 -3.33
C GLN A 544 59.59 -26.98 -2.26
N MET A 545 58.57 -26.17 -2.64
CA MET A 545 57.85 -25.26 -1.76
C MET A 545 56.71 -25.99 -1.00
N THR A 546 57.08 -26.84 -0.04
CA THR A 546 56.12 -27.54 0.83
C THR A 546 55.52 -26.62 1.90
N CYS A 547 54.34 -26.97 2.44
CA CYS A 547 53.68 -26.20 3.49
C CYS A 547 54.50 -26.10 4.79
N ASP A 548 55.37 -27.09 5.06
CA ASP A 548 56.30 -27.11 6.20
C ASP A 548 57.50 -26.14 6.06
N ARG A 549 57.65 -25.51 4.89
CA ARG A 549 58.76 -24.59 4.56
C ARG A 549 58.30 -23.23 4.05
N ALA A 550 57.09 -23.14 3.49
CA ALA A 550 56.49 -21.88 3.08
C ALA A 550 55.94 -21.12 4.31
N PHE A 551 56.36 -19.87 4.49
CA PHE A 551 55.83 -19.00 5.54
C PHE A 551 54.43 -18.50 5.18
N PHE A 552 54.34 -17.56 4.25
CA PHE A 552 53.24 -17.33 3.31
C PHE A 552 53.76 -16.35 2.25
N CYS A 553 53.03 -16.22 1.12
CA CYS A 553 53.31 -15.19 0.15
C CYS A 553 52.29 -14.06 0.32
N ASP A 554 52.75 -12.81 0.40
CA ASP A 554 51.93 -11.65 0.78
C ASP A 554 50.67 -11.47 -0.10
N HIS A 555 50.75 -11.84 -1.38
CA HIS A 555 49.60 -11.82 -2.29
C HIS A 555 48.44 -12.71 -1.80
N VAL A 556 48.73 -13.90 -1.25
CA VAL A 556 47.69 -14.82 -0.76
C VAL A 556 46.84 -14.18 0.32
N VAL A 557 47.47 -13.51 1.29
CA VAL A 557 46.73 -12.81 2.36
C VAL A 557 46.11 -11.53 1.82
N GLN A 558 46.77 -10.81 0.91
CA GLN A 558 46.20 -9.60 0.29
C GLN A 558 44.91 -9.90 -0.49
N ASP A 559 44.91 -10.94 -1.31
CA ASP A 559 43.78 -11.37 -2.15
C ASP A 559 42.63 -11.87 -1.25
N LEU A 560 42.95 -12.69 -0.24
CA LEU A 560 41.98 -13.18 0.74
C LEU A 560 41.38 -12.04 1.58
N LEU A 561 42.17 -11.03 1.95
CA LEU A 561 41.69 -9.81 2.60
C LEU A 561 40.83 -8.95 1.67
N GLU A 562 41.15 -8.83 0.38
CA GLU A 562 40.33 -8.08 -0.59
C GLU A 562 38.89 -8.61 -0.62
N VAL A 563 38.73 -9.93 -0.74
CA VAL A 563 37.40 -10.58 -0.74
C VAL A 563 36.76 -10.53 0.65
N ALA A 564 37.51 -10.83 1.71
CA ALA A 564 36.98 -10.81 3.08
C ALA A 564 36.49 -9.43 3.51
N PHE A 565 37.21 -8.35 3.17
CA PHE A 565 36.80 -6.99 3.51
C PHE A 565 35.49 -6.61 2.81
N GLU A 566 35.30 -6.95 1.53
CA GLU A 566 34.05 -6.64 0.84
C GLU A 566 32.84 -7.43 1.38
N GLU A 567 32.99 -8.72 1.68
CA GLU A 567 31.93 -9.54 2.31
C GLU A 567 31.47 -8.98 3.67
N VAL A 568 32.40 -8.57 4.54
CA VAL A 568 32.05 -8.04 5.87
C VAL A 568 31.72 -6.54 5.87
N ARG A 569 32.07 -5.79 4.80
CA ARG A 569 31.95 -4.32 4.76
C ARG A 569 30.54 -3.83 5.01
N VAL A 570 29.58 -4.30 4.21
CA VAL A 570 28.18 -3.85 4.28
C VAL A 570 27.50 -4.34 5.57
N PRO A 571 27.61 -5.62 5.96
CA PRO A 571 27.01 -6.13 7.20
C PRO A 571 27.52 -5.46 8.49
N LEU A 572 28.77 -5.01 8.55
CA LEU A 572 29.37 -4.35 9.73
C LEU A 572 29.32 -2.81 9.68
N GLY A 573 28.62 -2.23 8.70
CA GLY A 573 28.49 -0.76 8.58
C GLY A 573 29.82 -0.04 8.31
N LEU A 574 30.76 -0.69 7.62
CA LEU A 574 32.04 -0.10 7.25
C LEU A 574 31.87 0.76 5.99
N ALA A 575 32.21 2.05 6.09
CA ALA A 575 32.29 2.91 4.91
C ALA A 575 33.37 2.39 3.92
N PRO A 576 33.18 2.47 2.59
CA PRO A 576 34.15 1.96 1.61
C PRO A 576 35.56 2.53 1.78
N GLU A 577 35.67 3.82 2.08
CA GLU A 577 36.94 4.50 2.34
C GLU A 577 37.65 3.96 3.60
N ASN A 578 36.89 3.58 4.65
CA ASN A 578 37.41 2.99 5.87
C ASN A 578 37.85 1.53 5.65
N ALA A 579 37.05 0.72 4.94
CA ALA A 579 37.43 -0.65 4.59
C ALA A 579 38.70 -0.68 3.73
N ALA A 580 38.78 0.18 2.71
CA ALA A 580 39.98 0.34 1.89
C ALA A 580 41.19 0.87 2.69
N CYS A 581 40.97 1.68 3.74
CA CYS A 581 42.03 2.13 4.65
C CYS A 581 42.54 0.98 5.52
N LEU A 582 41.65 0.25 6.20
CA LEU A 582 41.98 -0.92 7.02
C LEU A 582 42.73 -1.98 6.20
N ARG A 583 42.28 -2.27 4.97
CA ARG A 583 42.94 -3.21 4.07
C ARG A 583 44.35 -2.78 3.67
N ARG A 584 44.56 -1.49 3.33
CA ARG A 584 45.92 -0.96 3.06
C ARG A 584 46.81 -1.05 4.29
N ASN A 585 46.30 -0.67 5.46
CA ASN A 585 47.04 -0.73 6.72
C ASN A 585 47.43 -2.17 7.06
N ALA A 586 46.52 -3.14 6.91
CA ALA A 586 46.80 -4.56 7.09
C ALA A 586 47.94 -5.04 6.18
N VAL A 587 47.90 -4.73 4.88
CA VAL A 587 48.98 -5.08 3.93
C VAL A 587 50.33 -4.46 4.34
N GLU A 588 50.34 -3.21 4.80
CA GLU A 588 51.58 -2.58 5.31
C GLU A 588 52.09 -3.23 6.60
N TYR A 589 51.21 -3.61 7.53
CA TYR A 589 51.62 -4.33 8.74
C TYR A 589 52.09 -5.77 8.46
N LEU A 590 51.54 -6.46 7.44
CA LEU A 590 52.03 -7.76 6.95
C LEU A 590 53.42 -7.66 6.30
N ARG A 591 53.70 -6.56 5.58
CA ARG A 591 55.06 -6.28 5.06
C ARG A 591 56.05 -6.03 6.19
N LYS A 592 55.62 -5.35 7.25
CA LYS A 592 56.41 -5.07 8.47
C LYS A 592 56.57 -6.25 9.43
N MET A 593 55.78 -7.32 9.27
CA MET A 593 55.72 -8.48 10.16
C MET A 593 57.03 -9.31 10.13
N PRO A 594 57.65 -9.60 11.29
CA PRO A 594 58.79 -10.51 11.38
C PRO A 594 58.46 -11.93 10.91
N ARG A 595 59.43 -12.58 10.25
CA ARG A 595 59.29 -13.89 9.59
C ARG A 595 60.45 -14.79 10.00
N ALA A 596 60.22 -16.11 10.00
CA ALA A 596 61.24 -17.11 10.40
C ALA A 596 61.96 -16.70 11.70
N ILE A 597 61.20 -16.53 12.79
CA ILE A 597 61.76 -16.24 14.11
C ILE A 597 62.36 -17.55 14.65
N GLU A 598 63.66 -17.55 14.90
CA GLU A 598 64.38 -18.65 15.52
C GLU A 598 64.83 -18.27 16.93
N VAL A 599 64.91 -19.26 17.82
CA VAL A 599 65.57 -19.16 19.12
C VAL A 599 66.57 -20.31 19.27
N ARG A 600 67.79 -20.00 19.70
CA ARG A 600 68.89 -20.96 19.84
C ARG A 600 69.64 -20.71 21.15
N ALA A 601 70.05 -21.76 21.86
CA ALA A 601 70.83 -21.63 23.09
C ALA A 601 72.33 -21.55 22.81
N LEU A 602 73.01 -20.56 23.39
CA LEU A 602 74.43 -20.28 23.13
C LEU A 602 75.33 -20.99 24.16
N GLY A 603 75.51 -22.29 23.95
CA GLY A 603 76.41 -23.13 24.73
C GLY A 603 75.89 -23.50 26.12
N ALA A 604 76.82 -23.67 27.07
CA ALA A 604 76.54 -24.04 28.46
C ALA A 604 76.33 -22.81 29.39
N GLU A 605 76.48 -21.60 28.87
CA GLU A 605 76.10 -20.38 29.58
C GLU A 605 74.61 -20.10 29.41
N LYS A 606 73.99 -19.45 30.40
CA LYS A 606 72.53 -19.24 30.50
C LYS A 606 72.02 -18.17 29.53
N LYS A 607 72.15 -18.44 28.22
CA LYS A 607 72.02 -17.48 27.12
C LYS A 607 71.16 -18.03 25.98
N LEU A 608 70.15 -17.26 25.58
CA LEU A 608 69.33 -17.52 24.39
C LEU A 608 69.54 -16.42 23.36
N GLU A 609 69.89 -16.82 22.14
CA GLU A 609 69.88 -15.95 20.97
C GLU A 609 68.53 -16.05 20.26
N VAL A 610 68.01 -14.91 19.82
CA VAL A 610 66.81 -14.78 18.99
C VAL A 610 67.22 -14.14 17.67
N ARG A 611 66.87 -14.76 16.53
CA ARG A 611 67.10 -14.23 15.17
C ARG A 611 65.79 -14.16 14.40
N TRP A 612 65.65 -13.23 13.46
CA TRP A 612 64.49 -13.18 12.55
C TRP A 612 64.81 -12.56 11.20
N THR A 613 64.05 -12.98 10.19
CA THR A 613 64.00 -12.35 8.87
C THR A 613 62.91 -11.27 8.87
N ALA A 614 63.09 -10.20 8.08
CA ALA A 614 62.03 -9.24 7.78
C ALA A 614 62.07 -8.80 6.32
N ASN A 615 60.92 -8.37 5.81
CA ASN A 615 60.58 -8.35 4.38
C ASN A 615 61.17 -7.18 3.58
N GLU A 616 61.93 -6.28 4.20
CA GLU A 616 62.59 -5.18 3.49
C GLU A 616 63.67 -5.69 2.52
N SER A 617 63.74 -5.09 1.33
CA SER A 617 64.77 -5.42 0.33
C SER A 617 66.17 -5.02 0.81
N GLY A 618 67.20 -5.74 0.36
CA GLY A 618 68.59 -5.54 0.81
C GLY A 618 69.06 -4.08 0.70
N ALA A 619 68.82 -3.42 -0.44
CA ALA A 619 69.18 -2.01 -0.66
C ALA A 619 68.41 -1.02 0.25
N PHE A 620 67.24 -1.40 0.78
CA PHE A 620 66.50 -0.60 1.77
C PHE A 620 67.06 -0.83 3.18
N VAL A 621 67.43 -2.07 3.51
CA VAL A 621 68.08 -2.42 4.79
C VAL A 621 69.46 -1.77 4.89
N GLU A 622 70.26 -1.80 3.82
CA GLU A 622 71.58 -1.15 3.74
C GLU A 622 71.50 0.36 4.02
N ARG A 623 70.48 1.03 3.46
CA ARG A 623 70.35 2.49 3.54
C ARG A 623 69.58 3.01 4.76
N TYR A 624 68.67 2.22 5.33
CA TYR A 624 67.75 2.65 6.39
C TYR A 624 67.59 1.67 7.56
N GLY A 625 68.24 0.51 7.53
CA GLY A 625 68.08 -0.55 8.54
C GLY A 625 68.54 -0.20 9.96
N ALA A 626 69.39 0.82 10.12
CA ALA A 626 69.73 1.37 11.44
C ALA A 626 68.56 2.14 12.10
N ASN A 627 67.65 2.71 11.29
CA ASN A 627 66.52 3.51 11.77
C ASN A 627 65.28 2.65 12.05
N ILE A 628 65.20 1.45 11.47
CA ILE A 628 64.10 0.50 11.66
C ILE A 628 64.39 -0.33 12.92
N HIS A 629 63.46 -0.35 13.86
CA HIS A 629 63.62 -1.02 15.14
C HIS A 629 62.54 -2.09 15.36
N TYR A 630 62.89 -3.12 16.13
CA TYR A 630 62.01 -4.21 16.59
C TYR A 630 62.05 -4.28 18.11
N TRP A 631 60.92 -4.66 18.71
CA TRP A 631 60.88 -5.13 20.09
C TRP A 631 60.93 -6.66 20.09
N VAL A 632 61.86 -7.20 20.88
CA VAL A 632 61.98 -8.63 21.15
C VAL A 632 61.71 -8.82 22.64
N THR A 633 60.63 -9.53 23.00
CA THR A 633 60.34 -9.93 24.38
C THR A 633 60.48 -11.44 24.51
N LEU A 634 61.33 -11.88 25.44
CA LEU A 634 61.59 -13.30 25.67
C LEU A 634 60.73 -13.78 26.85
N HIS A 635 59.57 -14.34 26.53
CA HIS A 635 58.57 -14.77 27.51
C HIS A 635 58.90 -16.12 28.14
N LYS A 636 58.50 -16.28 29.41
CA LYS A 636 58.49 -17.57 30.12
C LYS A 636 57.25 -18.37 29.72
N GLU A 637 57.42 -19.65 29.39
CA GLU A 637 56.31 -20.55 29.09
C GLU A 637 55.38 -20.70 30.31
N SER A 638 55.95 -20.86 31.51
CA SER A 638 55.21 -21.15 32.76
C SER A 638 54.18 -20.08 33.16
N SER A 639 54.44 -18.80 32.88
CA SER A 639 53.60 -17.67 33.29
C SER A 639 53.01 -16.87 32.14
N CYS A 640 53.60 -16.96 30.95
CA CYS A 640 53.23 -16.14 29.80
C CYS A 640 52.88 -16.96 28.55
N GLY A 641 52.81 -18.31 28.61
CA GLY A 641 52.53 -19.16 27.44
C GLY A 641 51.29 -18.78 26.61
N TRP A 642 50.28 -18.17 27.24
CA TRP A 642 49.11 -17.60 26.55
C TRP A 642 49.48 -16.53 25.51
N LYS A 643 50.54 -15.74 25.75
CA LYS A 643 51.02 -14.68 24.84
C LYS A 643 51.53 -15.19 23.50
N ARG A 644 51.89 -16.48 23.36
CA ARG A 644 52.16 -17.09 22.03
C ARG A 644 50.98 -16.90 21.05
N THR A 645 49.76 -16.78 21.57
CA THR A 645 48.55 -16.55 20.77
C THR A 645 48.28 -15.07 20.43
N GLU A 646 48.97 -14.10 21.04
CA GLU A 646 48.87 -12.68 20.67
C GLU A 646 49.37 -12.47 19.24
N VAL A 647 48.63 -11.68 18.45
CA VAL A 647 48.92 -11.39 17.03
C VAL A 647 49.18 -9.90 16.76
N LEU A 648 48.60 -9.03 17.58
CA LEU A 648 48.68 -7.59 17.50
C LEU A 648 49.43 -7.06 18.72
N ASN A 649 50.34 -6.13 18.49
CA ASN A 649 51.05 -5.35 19.48
C ASN A 649 50.46 -3.93 19.44
N ASP A 650 49.73 -3.55 20.49
CA ASP A 650 49.04 -2.26 20.61
C ASP A 650 49.24 -1.72 22.03
N ILE A 651 50.32 -0.96 22.22
CA ILE A 651 50.69 -0.36 23.51
C ILE A 651 50.29 1.11 23.51
N ASP A 652 49.29 1.47 24.31
CA ASP A 652 48.78 2.85 24.45
C ASP A 652 49.81 3.76 25.15
N THR A 653 50.66 4.40 24.35
CA THR A 653 51.71 5.31 24.82
C THR A 653 51.21 6.71 25.22
N ASN A 654 49.89 6.97 25.24
CA ASN A 654 49.32 8.30 25.49
C ASN A 654 48.82 8.53 26.93
N GLN A 655 49.11 7.65 27.89
CA GLN A 655 48.62 7.79 29.27
C GLN A 655 49.50 8.67 30.18
N GLY A 656 49.54 9.97 29.86
CA GLY A 656 50.05 11.03 30.74
C GLY A 656 49.19 11.31 31.99
N SER A 657 48.37 10.37 32.46
CA SER A 657 47.64 10.46 33.73
C SER A 657 47.12 9.09 34.18
N VAL A 658 47.60 8.61 35.33
CA VAL A 658 47.14 7.34 35.92
C VAL A 658 45.76 7.51 36.57
N LYS A 659 44.78 6.70 36.14
CA LYS A 659 43.60 6.36 36.95
C LYS A 659 43.64 4.88 37.32
N LEU A 660 43.83 4.62 38.60
CA LEU A 660 43.87 3.28 39.18
C LEU A 660 42.49 2.61 39.05
N GLY A 661 42.35 1.57 38.22
CA GLY A 661 41.01 1.02 37.95
C GLY A 661 40.86 -0.27 37.13
N GLN A 662 41.90 -0.82 36.50
CA GLN A 662 41.89 -2.15 35.86
C GLN A 662 43.31 -2.72 35.79
N ALA A 663 43.47 -4.05 35.75
CA ALA A 663 44.72 -4.71 36.14
C ALA A 663 45.55 -5.26 34.97
N SER A 664 46.86 -4.95 35.00
CA SER A 664 47.99 -5.77 34.56
C SER A 664 47.88 -6.58 33.25
N ASN A 665 48.53 -6.09 32.19
CA ASN A 665 48.92 -6.90 31.02
C ASN A 665 50.44 -6.90 30.73
N HIS A 666 51.22 -6.20 31.57
CA HIS A 666 52.68 -6.21 31.54
C HIS A 666 53.22 -7.33 32.42
N CYS A 667 54.16 -8.09 31.89
CA CYS A 667 54.87 -9.17 32.57
C CYS A 667 56.37 -8.82 32.63
N ASP A 668 57.07 -9.23 33.69
CA ASP A 668 58.49 -8.94 33.93
C ASP A 668 59.44 -9.80 33.05
N CYS A 669 59.03 -10.09 31.82
CA CYS A 669 59.82 -10.81 30.83
C CYS A 669 60.79 -9.84 30.14
N PRO A 670 62.09 -10.19 30.01
CA PRO A 670 63.08 -9.27 29.47
C PRO A 670 62.75 -8.90 28.02
N THR A 671 62.75 -7.59 27.76
CA THR A 671 62.49 -7.00 26.44
C THR A 671 63.70 -6.19 26.00
N ARG A 672 64.10 -6.31 24.74
CA ARG A 672 65.18 -5.55 24.12
C ARG A 672 64.70 -4.92 22.82
N THR A 673 65.09 -3.66 22.58
CA THR A 673 64.90 -2.97 21.30
C THR A 673 66.13 -3.20 20.42
N VAL A 674 65.93 -3.58 19.15
CA VAL A 674 67.00 -4.04 18.25
C VAL A 674 66.80 -3.44 16.86
N SER A 675 67.88 -3.05 16.16
CA SER A 675 67.78 -2.49 14.81
C SER A 675 67.66 -3.59 13.72
N ARG A 676 67.04 -3.25 12.59
CA ARG A 676 66.91 -4.14 11.40
C ARG A 676 68.27 -4.52 10.81
N ALA A 677 69.28 -3.68 11.00
CA ALA A 677 70.67 -3.93 10.61
C ALA A 677 71.31 -5.08 11.41
N GLN A 678 70.84 -5.34 12.64
CA GLN A 678 71.31 -6.47 13.46
C GLN A 678 70.43 -7.71 13.25
N SER A 679 69.09 -7.56 13.35
CA SER A 679 68.11 -8.66 13.18
C SER A 679 68.32 -9.90 14.06
N GLN A 680 69.15 -9.77 15.12
CA GLN A 680 69.46 -10.79 16.12
C GLN A 680 69.74 -10.15 17.49
N VAL A 681 69.47 -10.87 18.58
CA VAL A 681 69.76 -10.41 19.94
C VAL A 681 69.97 -11.58 20.90
N ILE A 682 70.88 -11.42 21.86
CA ILE A 682 71.17 -12.41 22.91
C ILE A 682 70.58 -11.92 24.24
N PHE A 683 69.86 -12.80 24.93
CA PHE A 683 69.40 -12.63 26.30
C PHE A 683 70.23 -13.51 27.24
N ASP A 684 70.55 -12.97 28.41
CA ASP A 684 71.46 -13.50 29.41
C ASP A 684 70.82 -13.54 30.81
N GLY A 685 71.45 -14.23 31.77
CA GLY A 685 70.97 -14.31 33.15
C GLY A 685 69.69 -15.14 33.34
N LEU A 686 69.32 -15.96 32.35
CA LEU A 686 68.07 -16.71 32.31
C LEU A 686 68.02 -17.88 33.31
N SER A 687 66.82 -18.37 33.62
CA SER A 687 66.65 -19.59 34.44
C SER A 687 66.94 -20.84 33.61
N THR A 688 67.59 -21.84 34.21
CA THR A 688 67.83 -23.15 33.59
C THR A 688 66.60 -24.04 33.56
N ASP A 689 65.63 -23.76 34.45
CA ASP A 689 64.51 -24.64 34.76
C ASP A 689 63.20 -24.12 34.12
N GLU A 690 63.32 -23.15 33.21
CA GLU A 690 62.23 -22.45 32.55
C GLU A 690 62.40 -22.53 31.03
N LEU A 691 61.29 -22.75 30.33
CA LEU A 691 61.21 -22.73 28.87
C LEU A 691 60.90 -21.30 28.42
N TYR A 692 61.62 -20.79 27.42
CA TYR A 692 61.44 -19.44 26.92
C TYR A 692 61.09 -19.39 25.43
N PHE A 693 60.16 -18.51 25.05
CA PHE A 693 59.82 -18.23 23.64
C PHE A 693 59.89 -16.72 23.33
N PRO A 694 60.45 -16.31 22.19
CA PRO A 694 60.46 -14.91 21.77
C PRO A 694 59.15 -14.51 21.09
N MET A 695 58.65 -13.34 21.47
CA MET A 695 57.69 -12.56 20.68
C MET A 695 58.47 -11.41 20.03
N VAL A 696 58.34 -11.26 18.70
CA VAL A 696 59.02 -10.21 17.93
C VAL A 696 57.98 -9.40 17.15
N SER A 697 57.97 -8.09 17.36
CA SER A 697 57.19 -7.11 16.60
C SER A 697 58.09 -5.93 16.20
N ARG A 698 57.60 -5.10 15.28
CA ARG A 698 58.24 -3.82 14.96
C ARG A 698 58.06 -2.85 16.13
N ALA A 699 59.01 -1.96 16.39
CA ALA A 699 58.94 -0.95 17.46
C ALA A 699 58.06 0.26 17.06
N GLU A 700 56.86 -0.05 16.58
CA GLU A 700 55.82 0.87 16.11
C GLU A 700 54.47 0.35 16.66
N ASN A 701 53.55 1.25 17.00
CA ASN A 701 52.19 0.89 17.44
C ASN A 701 51.15 1.41 16.42
N PRO A 702 50.17 0.58 16.00
CA PRO A 702 50.13 -0.87 16.19
C PRO A 702 51.15 -1.61 15.29
N SER A 703 51.49 -2.84 15.64
CA SER A 703 52.33 -3.72 14.81
C SER A 703 51.96 -5.20 14.96
N PHE A 704 52.32 -6.05 13.99
CA PHE A 704 52.06 -7.48 14.05
C PHE A 704 53.23 -8.26 14.66
N PHE A 705 52.91 -9.22 15.52
CA PHE A 705 53.87 -10.20 16.04
C PHE A 705 54.08 -11.32 15.02
N GLY A 706 55.33 -11.60 14.65
CA GLY A 706 55.67 -12.80 13.89
C GLY A 706 55.28 -14.09 14.62
N LEU A 707 55.28 -15.23 13.93
CA LEU A 707 54.99 -16.52 14.56
C LEU A 707 56.13 -16.89 15.54
N ALA A 708 55.81 -16.91 16.83
CA ALA A 708 56.75 -17.30 17.87
C ALA A 708 57.06 -18.82 17.78
N PRO A 709 58.33 -19.23 17.89
CA PRO A 709 58.72 -20.63 17.86
C PRO A 709 58.32 -21.39 19.14
N VAL A 710 58.57 -22.70 19.12
CA VAL A 710 58.51 -23.56 20.31
C VAL A 710 59.48 -23.02 21.37
N ALA A 711 59.11 -23.09 22.64
CA ALA A 711 59.96 -22.61 23.72
C ALA A 711 61.17 -23.54 23.96
N VAL A 712 62.30 -22.94 24.35
CA VAL A 712 63.60 -23.62 24.51
C VAL A 712 64.21 -23.29 25.87
N LEU A 713 64.97 -24.24 26.45
CA LEU A 713 65.70 -24.05 27.71
C LEU A 713 66.95 -23.18 27.50
N SER A 714 67.33 -22.41 28.52
CA SER A 714 68.45 -21.45 28.42
C SER A 714 69.87 -22.05 28.38
N ALA A 715 69.99 -23.39 28.34
CA ALA A 715 71.26 -24.10 28.23
C ALA A 715 71.12 -25.26 27.22
N SER A 716 72.05 -25.37 26.27
CA SER A 716 72.11 -26.49 25.34
C SER A 716 73.07 -27.57 25.84
N PRO A 717 72.80 -28.86 25.60
CA PRO A 717 73.87 -29.84 25.49
C PRO A 717 74.78 -29.44 24.30
N ALA A 718 76.02 -29.08 24.62
CA ALA A 718 77.25 -28.99 23.80
C ALA A 718 77.21 -28.51 22.32
N ASP A 719 78.18 -27.64 21.98
CA ASP A 719 78.87 -27.52 20.68
C ASP A 719 78.12 -26.88 19.47
N GLN A 720 78.74 -26.10 18.55
CA GLN A 720 80.15 -25.71 18.37
C GLN A 720 80.34 -24.39 17.53
N VAL A 721 81.05 -23.40 18.10
CA VAL A 721 82.04 -22.39 17.53
C VAL A 721 81.75 -21.41 16.34
N LEU A 722 82.51 -20.28 16.35
CA LEU A 722 82.95 -19.32 15.29
C LEU A 722 82.02 -18.15 14.84
N ASP A 723 82.49 -16.91 14.60
CA ASP A 723 83.67 -16.15 15.13
C ASP A 723 83.60 -14.61 14.78
N ALA A 724 84.56 -13.82 15.28
CA ALA A 724 85.09 -12.51 14.78
C ALA A 724 84.33 -11.14 14.94
N ASP A 725 84.86 -10.31 15.87
CA ASP A 725 85.47 -8.96 15.71
C ASP A 725 84.76 -7.64 15.23
N GLN A 726 84.98 -6.58 16.05
CA GLN A 726 85.39 -5.17 15.74
C GLN A 726 84.53 -4.22 14.85
N GLU A 727 84.50 -2.87 14.99
CA GLU A 727 85.01 -1.93 16.00
C GLU A 727 84.32 -0.52 15.96
N SER A 728 84.50 0.27 17.03
CA SER A 728 84.59 1.76 17.09
C SER A 728 83.43 2.71 16.71
N SER A 729 83.16 3.65 17.63
CA SER A 729 82.51 4.99 17.47
C SER A 729 83.52 6.03 16.89
N PRO A 730 83.36 7.40 16.84
CA PRO A 730 82.61 8.29 17.76
C PRO A 730 82.03 9.65 17.21
N ASN A 731 81.55 10.51 18.14
CA ASN A 731 81.48 12.00 18.15
C ASN A 731 80.62 12.76 17.10
N SER A 732 79.71 13.67 17.48
CA SER A 732 79.79 15.03 18.12
C SER A 732 79.97 16.17 17.08
N GLU A 733 79.52 17.43 17.26
CA GLU A 733 79.11 18.19 18.46
C GLU A 733 78.26 19.46 18.09
N THR A 734 77.29 19.86 18.95
CA THR A 734 76.87 21.27 19.28
C THR A 734 76.46 22.25 18.11
N VAL A 735 76.21 23.58 18.18
CA VAL A 735 75.51 24.62 19.04
C VAL A 735 75.31 25.89 18.15
N GLU A 736 74.46 26.93 18.33
CA GLU A 736 73.69 27.57 19.44
C GLU A 736 72.24 27.98 19.01
N ASN A 737 71.79 29.21 19.33
CA ASN A 737 70.46 29.82 19.16
C ASN A 737 70.49 31.06 18.22
N ASP A 738 69.35 31.69 17.95
CA ASP A 738 68.95 32.93 18.68
C ASP A 738 67.51 33.40 18.39
N SER A 739 67.00 34.30 19.24
CA SER A 739 65.63 34.85 19.23
C SER A 739 65.57 36.34 18.84
N ASP A 740 64.37 36.89 18.54
CA ASP A 740 63.71 37.91 19.40
C ASP A 740 62.52 38.70 18.80
N SER A 741 61.49 38.89 19.64
CA SER A 741 60.75 40.16 19.87
C SER A 741 59.76 40.77 18.84
N ASN A 742 58.85 41.69 19.20
CA ASN A 742 57.90 41.80 20.35
C ASN A 742 56.86 42.95 20.11
N GLU A 743 55.78 43.01 20.93
CA GLU A 743 54.90 44.18 21.25
C GLU A 743 54.04 44.87 20.14
N ASP A 744 53.00 45.67 20.43
CA ASP A 744 51.91 45.69 21.45
C ASP A 744 50.81 46.70 20.99
N PHE A 745 49.61 46.73 21.62
CA PHE A 745 48.89 47.93 22.14
C PHE A 745 47.39 47.63 22.47
N ARG A 746 46.76 48.50 23.30
CA ARG A 746 45.48 48.25 24.03
C ARG A 746 44.44 49.41 23.93
N VAL A 747 43.33 49.32 24.71
CA VAL A 747 42.41 50.38 25.22
C VAL A 747 41.15 50.65 24.33
N ARG A 748 39.88 50.78 24.80
CA ARG A 748 39.16 50.62 26.11
C ARG A 748 37.65 50.30 25.89
N VAL A 749 36.87 50.12 26.98
CA VAL A 749 35.41 49.77 26.99
C VAL A 749 34.58 50.83 27.74
N PRO A 750 33.29 51.03 27.39
CA PRO A 750 32.21 50.96 28.40
C PRO A 750 30.95 50.18 27.93
N ALA A 751 30.01 49.89 28.84
CA ALA A 751 28.97 48.85 28.67
C ALA A 751 27.51 49.37 28.54
N THR A 752 26.58 48.47 28.14
CA THR A 752 25.12 48.61 28.35
C THR A 752 24.40 47.24 28.20
N ASN A 753 23.17 47.12 28.72
CA ASN A 753 22.51 45.82 28.99
C ASN A 753 21.68 45.25 27.82
N VAL A 754 21.82 43.93 27.53
CA VAL A 754 20.85 43.09 26.77
C VAL A 754 20.87 41.66 27.36
N PRO A 755 19.72 40.97 27.57
CA PRO A 755 19.65 39.81 28.48
C PRO A 755 19.96 38.41 27.90
N ALA A 756 20.48 37.55 28.79
CA ALA A 756 20.39 36.08 28.84
C ALA A 756 20.23 35.28 27.52
N ARG A 757 21.36 34.82 26.95
CA ARG A 757 21.41 33.98 25.72
C ARG A 757 21.17 32.48 25.97
N THR A 758 20.33 32.10 26.93
CA THR A 758 20.14 30.69 27.38
C THR A 758 19.13 29.86 26.58
N LYS A 759 18.31 30.46 25.71
CA LYS A 759 17.23 29.74 24.99
C LYS A 759 17.67 28.90 23.78
N ILE A 760 18.79 29.26 23.13
CA ILE A 760 19.15 28.70 21.79
C ILE A 760 19.68 27.26 21.86
N VAL A 761 20.29 26.87 22.99
CA VAL A 761 20.94 25.55 23.14
C VAL A 761 19.91 24.43 23.36
N SER A 762 18.81 24.72 24.05
CA SER A 762 17.78 23.72 24.39
C SER A 762 16.82 23.41 23.24
N ASP A 763 16.57 24.34 22.30
CA ASP A 763 15.80 24.04 21.09
C ASP A 763 16.60 23.15 20.12
N ARG A 764 17.93 23.34 19.99
CA ARG A 764 18.77 22.43 19.18
C ARG A 764 18.78 20.98 19.68
N THR A 765 18.76 20.77 21.00
CA THR A 765 18.68 19.41 21.59
C THR A 765 17.29 18.80 21.51
N LYS A 766 16.24 19.60 21.28
CA LYS A 766 14.89 19.09 20.98
C LYS A 766 14.73 18.79 19.50
N LEU A 767 15.13 19.70 18.62
CA LEU A 767 15.10 19.48 17.17
C LEU A 767 15.81 18.18 16.79
N ARG A 768 17.03 17.95 17.32
CA ARG A 768 17.77 16.70 17.07
C ARG A 768 17.03 15.44 17.57
N LYS A 769 16.30 15.52 18.70
CA LYS A 769 15.50 14.39 19.20
C LYS A 769 14.21 14.16 18.41
N ASP A 770 13.58 15.23 17.92
CA ASP A 770 12.48 15.13 16.98
C ASP A 770 12.98 14.46 15.69
N GLU A 771 14.11 14.92 15.13
CA GLU A 771 14.78 14.34 13.95
C GLU A 771 15.14 12.86 14.14
N GLU A 772 15.80 12.49 15.25
CA GLU A 772 16.14 11.10 15.59
C GLU A 772 14.87 10.22 15.68
N ALA A 773 13.78 10.71 16.28
CA ALA A 773 12.53 9.96 16.39
C ALA A 773 11.76 9.82 15.06
N TRP A 774 11.79 10.83 14.18
CA TRP A 774 11.23 10.72 12.83
C TRP A 774 12.04 9.71 11.98
N LEU A 775 13.36 9.65 12.18
CA LEU A 775 14.27 8.74 11.44
C LEU A 775 14.10 7.28 11.89
N GLU A 776 14.00 7.03 13.20
CA GLU A 776 13.80 5.70 13.78
C GLU A 776 12.50 5.04 13.27
N TRP A 777 11.40 5.81 13.21
CA TRP A 777 10.14 5.32 12.63
C TRP A 777 10.28 4.97 11.14
N HIS A 778 11.01 5.78 10.37
CA HIS A 778 11.23 5.53 8.94
C HIS A 778 12.03 4.25 8.68
N GLN A 779 12.91 3.84 9.59
CA GLN A 779 13.69 2.60 9.49
C GLN A 779 12.96 1.37 10.05
N GLY A 780 12.06 1.55 11.02
CA GLY A 780 11.42 0.44 11.73
C GLY A 780 9.98 0.09 11.32
N HIS A 781 9.23 0.98 10.66
CA HIS A 781 7.77 0.82 10.51
C HIS A 781 7.22 1.13 9.12
N HIS A 782 6.76 0.09 8.42
CA HIS A 782 5.72 0.25 7.39
C HIS A 782 4.45 0.88 8.00
N PRO A 783 3.61 1.57 7.22
CA PRO A 783 2.36 2.20 7.68
C PRO A 783 1.24 1.21 8.08
N SER A 784 1.56 -0.07 8.31
CA SER A 784 0.63 -1.14 8.69
C SER A 784 0.24 -1.14 10.17
N THR A 785 0.91 -0.37 11.04
CA THR A 785 0.60 -0.31 12.48
C THR A 785 -0.84 0.10 12.79
N LEU A 786 -1.50 0.81 11.86
CA LEU A 786 -2.93 1.15 11.96
C LEU A 786 -3.85 0.32 11.07
N SER A 787 -3.38 -0.37 10.01
CA SER A 787 -4.24 -1.32 9.29
C SER A 787 -4.66 -2.49 10.20
N ARG A 788 -3.74 -2.90 11.10
CA ARG A 788 -3.98 -3.89 12.18
C ARG A 788 -5.23 -3.65 13.04
N PHE A 789 -5.73 -2.42 13.15
CA PHE A 789 -6.91 -2.10 13.96
C PHE A 789 -8.22 -2.00 13.15
N PHE A 790 -8.15 -2.05 11.82
CA PHE A 790 -9.27 -1.65 10.94
C PHE A 790 -9.65 -2.72 9.89
N SER A 791 -9.12 -3.93 10.02
CA SER A 791 -9.56 -5.11 9.26
C SER A 791 -11.06 -5.34 9.42
N THR A 792 -11.78 -5.28 8.30
CA THR A 792 -13.24 -5.43 8.28
C THR A 792 -13.61 -6.91 8.45
N PRO A 793 -14.50 -7.27 9.39
CA PRO A 793 -14.86 -8.66 9.60
C PRO A 793 -15.59 -9.24 8.37
N PRO A 794 -15.51 -10.56 8.13
CA PRO A 794 -16.31 -11.21 7.11
C PRO A 794 -17.80 -10.90 7.31
N GLN A 795 -18.48 -10.44 6.26
CA GLN A 795 -19.93 -10.26 6.30
C GLN A 795 -20.61 -11.55 6.72
N ALA A 796 -21.57 -11.45 7.64
CA ALA A 796 -22.16 -12.58 8.36
C ALA A 796 -22.49 -13.76 7.42
N LEU A 797 -21.75 -14.86 7.62
CA LEU A 797 -22.19 -16.18 7.17
C LEU A 797 -23.62 -16.40 7.69
N GLN A 798 -24.51 -16.89 6.84
CA GLN A 798 -25.76 -17.49 7.32
C GLN A 798 -25.38 -18.79 8.05
N ALA A 799 -25.12 -18.67 9.35
CA ALA A 799 -24.80 -19.78 10.22
C ALA A 799 -26.02 -20.71 10.33
N ASN A 800 -26.10 -21.70 9.44
CA ASN A 800 -27.07 -22.79 9.44
C ASN A 800 -26.76 -23.79 10.57
N GLY A 801 -26.65 -23.28 11.79
CA GLY A 801 -26.30 -23.99 13.02
C GLY A 801 -27.37 -23.86 14.09
N VAL A 802 -27.43 -24.84 14.98
CA VAL A 802 -28.36 -24.84 16.11
C VAL A 802 -27.91 -23.79 17.12
N THR A 803 -28.82 -22.93 17.59
CA THR A 803 -28.50 -21.95 18.63
C THR A 803 -28.57 -22.61 20.01
N ILE A 804 -27.49 -22.55 20.78
CA ILE A 804 -27.40 -23.11 22.14
C ILE A 804 -27.33 -21.99 23.20
N PRO A 805 -27.80 -22.21 24.45
CA PRO A 805 -27.88 -21.15 25.47
C PRO A 805 -26.54 -20.84 26.15
N ALA A 806 -25.68 -21.85 26.26
CA ALA A 806 -24.34 -21.77 26.82
C ALA A 806 -23.45 -22.86 26.18
N LEU A 807 -22.13 -22.67 26.24
CA LEU A 807 -21.12 -23.57 25.69
C LEU A 807 -19.92 -23.63 26.63
N HIS A 808 -19.57 -24.82 27.08
CA HIS A 808 -18.31 -25.06 27.78
C HIS A 808 -17.21 -25.36 26.76
N SER A 809 -16.09 -24.64 26.85
CA SER A 809 -14.86 -24.93 26.11
C SER A 809 -13.85 -25.51 27.10
N GLU A 810 -13.39 -26.74 26.83
CA GLU A 810 -12.38 -27.40 27.67
C GLU A 810 -11.01 -26.72 27.50
N ASP A 811 -10.62 -26.40 26.26
CA ASP A 811 -9.34 -25.74 25.94
C ASP A 811 -9.18 -24.36 26.61
N LEU A 812 -10.26 -23.58 26.65
CA LEU A 812 -10.31 -22.27 27.30
C LEU A 812 -10.72 -22.35 28.79
N ASN A 813 -11.05 -23.55 29.28
CA ASN A 813 -11.56 -23.83 30.63
C ASN A 813 -12.65 -22.82 31.09
N HIS A 814 -13.60 -22.51 30.20
CA HIS A 814 -14.65 -21.53 30.49
C HIS A 814 -15.97 -21.85 29.81
N THR A 815 -17.05 -21.32 30.39
CA THR A 815 -18.40 -21.42 29.84
C THR A 815 -18.83 -20.07 29.27
N PHE A 816 -18.95 -19.99 27.95
CA PHE A 816 -19.59 -18.87 27.27
C PHE A 816 -21.10 -18.98 27.45
N GLU A 817 -21.74 -17.88 27.85
CA GLU A 817 -23.18 -17.77 28.08
C GLU A 817 -23.76 -16.68 27.19
N ARG A 818 -25.00 -16.86 26.75
CA ARG A 818 -25.73 -15.79 26.06
C ARG A 818 -25.94 -14.58 26.96
N ASP A 819 -26.04 -13.41 26.34
CA ASP A 819 -26.30 -12.11 26.97
C ASP A 819 -25.22 -11.64 27.98
N CYS A 820 -23.98 -12.12 27.81
CA CYS A 820 -22.87 -11.89 28.74
C CYS A 820 -21.62 -11.28 28.07
N TYR A 821 -20.79 -10.60 28.87
CA TYR A 821 -19.54 -9.97 28.44
C TYR A 821 -18.31 -10.80 28.85
N PHE A 822 -17.38 -11.02 27.91
CA PHE A 822 -16.17 -11.84 28.11
C PHE A 822 -14.93 -11.14 27.55
N TRP A 823 -13.80 -11.29 28.24
CA TRP A 823 -12.50 -10.80 27.79
C TRP A 823 -11.72 -11.92 27.10
N ILE A 824 -11.33 -11.70 25.85
CA ILE A 824 -10.71 -12.71 24.96
C ILE A 824 -9.51 -12.14 24.20
N ASP A 825 -8.61 -13.04 23.79
CA ASP A 825 -7.49 -12.80 22.87
C ASP A 825 -7.68 -13.68 21.62
N LEU A 826 -7.52 -13.11 20.42
CA LEU A 826 -7.74 -13.81 19.14
C LEU A 826 -6.43 -14.21 18.44
N GLY A 827 -6.50 -15.25 17.62
CA GLY A 827 -5.46 -15.70 16.72
C GLY A 827 -5.37 -14.89 15.42
N GLY A 828 -4.18 -14.91 14.82
CA GLY A 828 -3.82 -13.99 13.73
C GLY A 828 -3.30 -12.65 14.25
N GLY A 829 -2.31 -12.07 13.57
CA GLY A 829 -1.49 -10.94 14.06
C GLY A 829 -2.17 -9.56 14.16
N GLU A 830 -3.49 -9.53 14.32
CA GLU A 830 -4.34 -8.33 14.35
C GLU A 830 -5.23 -8.25 15.62
N GLY A 831 -5.40 -9.37 16.34
CA GLY A 831 -6.23 -9.46 17.54
C GLY A 831 -5.49 -9.07 18.83
N GLY A 832 -5.54 -7.79 19.21
CA GLY A 832 -5.21 -7.38 20.58
C GLY A 832 -6.33 -7.75 21.58
N SER A 833 -5.98 -7.88 22.86
CA SER A 833 -6.92 -8.17 23.95
C SER A 833 -8.16 -7.27 23.95
N GLN A 834 -9.35 -7.88 23.94
CA GLN A 834 -10.62 -7.17 23.71
C GLN A 834 -11.78 -7.77 24.53
N ILE A 835 -12.89 -7.03 24.62
CA ILE A 835 -14.14 -7.53 25.22
C ILE A 835 -15.15 -7.83 24.11
N ILE A 836 -15.80 -8.98 24.20
CA ILE A 836 -16.98 -9.33 23.40
C ILE A 836 -18.24 -9.36 24.27
N PHE A 837 -19.39 -9.07 23.67
CA PHE A 837 -20.70 -9.45 24.20
C PHE A 837 -21.30 -10.56 23.34
N VAL A 838 -21.73 -11.68 23.93
CA VAL A 838 -22.31 -12.82 23.20
C VAL A 838 -23.82 -12.68 23.05
N HIS A 839 -24.30 -12.47 21.81
CA HIS A 839 -25.73 -12.46 21.46
C HIS A 839 -26.31 -13.85 21.26
N LYS A 840 -25.55 -14.75 20.65
CA LYS A 840 -25.92 -16.15 20.36
C LYS A 840 -24.67 -17.01 20.28
N ILE A 841 -24.84 -18.31 20.49
CA ILE A 841 -23.82 -19.33 20.27
C ILE A 841 -24.41 -20.32 19.25
N PHE A 842 -23.68 -20.57 18.16
CA PHE A 842 -24.08 -21.51 17.11
C PHE A 842 -23.22 -22.77 17.17
N GLN A 843 -23.87 -23.92 17.17
CA GLN A 843 -23.27 -25.24 16.96
C GLN A 843 -23.50 -25.65 15.49
N THR A 844 -22.43 -26.04 14.80
CA THR A 844 -22.46 -26.50 13.41
C THR A 844 -21.80 -27.87 13.31
N HIS A 845 -22.34 -28.76 12.47
CA HIS A 845 -21.81 -30.12 12.32
C HIS A 845 -21.13 -30.26 10.96
N ASN A 846 -19.81 -30.43 10.99
CA ASN A 846 -18.96 -30.60 9.81
C ASN A 846 -18.49 -32.06 9.67
N GLN A 847 -17.81 -32.37 8.57
CA GLN A 847 -17.28 -33.72 8.30
C GLN A 847 -16.12 -34.12 9.24
N SER A 848 -15.50 -33.14 9.91
CA SER A 848 -14.39 -33.30 10.87
C SER A 848 -14.82 -33.33 12.33
N GLY A 849 -16.10 -33.03 12.63
CA GLY A 849 -16.61 -32.92 14.01
C GLY A 849 -17.64 -31.80 14.17
N GLU A 850 -17.95 -31.46 15.42
CA GLU A 850 -18.72 -30.27 15.75
C GLU A 850 -17.80 -29.03 15.77
N SER A 851 -18.27 -27.93 15.21
CA SER A 851 -17.59 -26.63 15.25
C SER A 851 -18.51 -25.55 15.81
N TYR A 852 -17.95 -24.68 16.65
CA TYR A 852 -18.71 -23.69 17.43
C TYR A 852 -18.35 -22.27 17.02
N SER A 853 -19.34 -21.37 17.02
CA SER A 853 -19.11 -19.95 16.76
C SER A 853 -20.00 -19.03 17.61
N LEU A 854 -19.48 -17.85 17.92
CA LEU A 854 -20.10 -16.84 18.76
C LEU A 854 -20.57 -15.68 17.88
N LEU A 855 -21.86 -15.31 18.00
CA LEU A 855 -22.39 -14.07 17.43
C LEU A 855 -22.21 -12.94 18.46
N VAL A 856 -21.39 -11.93 18.16
CA VAL A 856 -20.89 -10.97 19.15
C VAL A 856 -20.96 -9.51 18.73
N THR A 857 -20.92 -8.60 19.72
CA THR A 857 -20.49 -7.21 19.51
C THR A 857 -19.13 -7.01 20.19
N ARG A 858 -18.13 -6.50 19.46
CA ARG A 858 -16.78 -6.20 19.98
C ARG A 858 -16.71 -4.84 20.68
N TYR A 859 -15.82 -4.77 21.67
CA TYR A 859 -15.44 -3.56 22.40
C TYR A 859 -13.92 -3.54 22.60
N PHE A 860 -13.33 -2.37 22.37
CA PHE A 860 -11.89 -2.13 22.53
C PHE A 860 -11.68 -1.09 23.64
N ALA A 861 -10.52 -1.11 24.29
CA ALA A 861 -10.15 -0.05 25.22
C ALA A 861 -9.92 1.26 24.44
N LEU A 862 -10.49 2.39 24.88
CA LEU A 862 -10.46 3.65 24.12
C LEU A 862 -9.03 4.10 23.76
N ASN A 863 -8.06 3.81 24.63
CA ASN A 863 -6.65 4.15 24.46
C ASN A 863 -5.96 3.42 23.28
N SER A 864 -6.56 2.37 22.69
CA SER A 864 -6.06 1.74 21.46
C SER A 864 -6.23 2.63 20.23
N ILE A 865 -7.25 3.51 20.24
CA ILE A 865 -7.53 4.48 19.17
C ILE A 865 -7.10 5.90 19.57
N PHE A 866 -7.17 6.24 20.86
CA PHE A 866 -6.81 7.55 21.40
C PHE A 866 -5.71 7.45 22.48
N PRO A 867 -4.43 7.25 22.08
CA PRO A 867 -3.32 7.12 23.02
C PRO A 867 -3.07 8.41 23.82
N PRO A 868 -2.72 8.32 25.13
CA PRO A 868 -2.54 9.49 26.00
C PRO A 868 -1.24 10.25 25.75
N GLU A 869 -1.22 11.57 26.02
CA GLU A 869 -0.06 12.47 25.84
C GLU A 869 1.20 12.15 26.69
N ARG A 870 1.16 11.10 27.53
CA ARG A 870 2.31 10.64 28.33
C ARG A 870 2.44 9.12 28.30
N LEU A 871 3.34 8.63 27.45
CA LEU A 871 4.02 7.35 27.69
C LEU A 871 4.77 7.44 29.02
N GLN A 872 4.32 6.71 30.04
CA GLN A 872 4.95 6.72 31.36
C GLN A 872 6.24 5.90 31.33
N THR A 873 7.39 6.57 31.23
CA THR A 873 8.73 5.94 31.31
C THR A 873 9.11 5.53 32.74
N THR A 874 8.14 5.03 33.51
CA THR A 874 8.27 4.59 34.89
C THR A 874 7.48 3.31 35.05
N GLY A 875 8.14 2.20 35.43
CA GLY A 875 7.58 0.84 35.44
C GLY A 875 6.52 0.55 36.50
N LYS A 876 5.45 1.34 36.53
CA LYS A 876 4.15 0.94 37.08
C LYS A 876 3.27 0.48 35.92
N PRO A 877 2.42 -0.55 36.09
CA PRO A 877 1.42 -0.88 35.08
C PRO A 877 0.52 0.33 34.84
N ALA A 878 0.13 0.56 33.58
CA ALA A 878 -0.83 1.60 33.25
C ALA A 878 -2.13 1.39 34.02
N ALA A 879 -2.78 2.47 34.46
CA ALA A 879 -4.07 2.38 35.14
C ALA A 879 -5.09 1.62 34.25
N ASN A 880 -5.91 0.76 34.87
CA ASN A 880 -6.91 -0.03 34.15
C ASN A 880 -7.83 0.89 33.35
N ASN A 881 -7.68 0.89 32.02
CA ASN A 881 -8.42 1.80 31.14
C ASN A 881 -9.88 1.35 31.01
N ARG A 882 -10.74 1.78 31.95
CA ARG A 882 -12.16 1.39 32.06
C ARG A 882 -13.06 1.96 30.95
N GLU A 883 -12.62 2.98 30.23
CA GLU A 883 -13.38 3.56 29.11
C GLU A 883 -13.16 2.76 27.81
N LEU A 884 -14.26 2.32 27.20
CA LEU A 884 -14.31 1.46 26.02
C LEU A 884 -14.95 2.16 24.81
N ILE A 885 -14.69 1.60 23.63
CA ILE A 885 -15.28 1.99 22.36
C ILE A 885 -15.87 0.75 21.65
N LEU A 886 -17.09 0.88 21.15
CA LEU A 886 -17.89 -0.22 20.60
C LEU A 886 -17.72 -0.34 19.08
N HIS A 887 -17.55 -1.55 18.55
CA HIS A 887 -17.58 -1.80 17.10
C HIS A 887 -19.02 -1.91 16.58
N PHE A 888 -19.33 -1.29 15.44
CA PHE A 888 -20.61 -1.41 14.76
C PHE A 888 -20.45 -1.36 13.23
N CYS A 889 -21.44 -1.90 12.52
CA CYS A 889 -21.60 -1.83 11.06
C CYS A 889 -22.83 -1.02 10.65
N ASP A 890 -23.92 -1.08 11.43
CA ASP A 890 -25.16 -0.34 11.21
C ASP A 890 -25.49 0.51 12.43
N PHE A 891 -25.50 1.84 12.24
CA PHE A 891 -25.67 2.80 13.33
C PHE A 891 -27.02 2.68 14.06
N ASP A 892 -28.12 2.50 13.33
CA ASP A 892 -29.46 2.44 13.95
C ASP A 892 -29.71 1.05 14.59
N LYS A 893 -28.89 0.05 14.27
CA LYS A 893 -28.89 -1.29 14.87
C LYS A 893 -27.76 -1.54 15.87
N MET A 894 -26.96 -0.51 16.17
CA MET A 894 -25.76 -0.58 17.01
C MET A 894 -25.99 -1.44 18.25
N ARG A 895 -25.08 -2.37 18.54
CA ARG A 895 -25.11 -3.25 19.73
C ARG A 895 -26.26 -4.28 19.77
N THR A 896 -27.05 -4.44 18.71
CA THR A 896 -28.07 -5.50 18.58
C THR A 896 -27.53 -6.74 17.84
N SER A 897 -28.26 -7.86 17.89
CA SER A 897 -27.87 -9.08 17.17
C SER A 897 -28.01 -9.00 15.64
N GLN A 898 -28.51 -7.89 15.10
CA GLN A 898 -28.52 -7.59 13.65
C GLN A 898 -27.29 -6.81 13.18
N ASP A 899 -26.53 -6.24 14.13
CA ASP A 899 -25.26 -5.52 13.96
C ASP A 899 -24.06 -6.37 14.45
N ALA A 900 -24.34 -7.59 14.91
CA ALA A 900 -23.37 -8.50 15.47
C ALA A 900 -22.61 -9.30 14.39
N GLU A 901 -21.36 -9.59 14.69
CA GLU A 901 -20.38 -10.30 13.86
C GLU A 901 -20.15 -11.74 14.39
N ILE A 902 -19.55 -12.62 13.59
CA ILE A 902 -19.30 -14.02 13.96
C ILE A 902 -17.80 -14.23 14.20
N ILE A 903 -17.46 -14.82 15.33
CA ILE A 903 -16.10 -15.30 15.69
C ILE A 903 -16.18 -16.83 15.84
N LEU A 904 -15.23 -17.59 15.29
CA LEU A 904 -15.15 -19.03 15.55
C LEU A 904 -14.54 -19.27 16.93
N LEU A 905 -14.97 -20.32 17.65
CA LEU A 905 -14.39 -20.63 18.96
C LEU A 905 -12.88 -20.90 18.85
N ASP A 906 -12.49 -21.61 17.80
CA ASP A 906 -11.12 -22.01 17.44
C ASP A 906 -10.19 -20.81 17.16
N ASP A 907 -10.75 -19.63 16.86
CA ASP A 907 -9.99 -18.39 16.67
C ASP A 907 -9.57 -17.74 18.01
N ILE A 908 -10.10 -18.20 19.15
CA ILE A 908 -9.79 -17.66 20.49
C ILE A 908 -8.60 -18.41 21.07
N ILE A 909 -7.42 -17.77 21.12
CA ILE A 909 -6.20 -18.37 21.67
C ILE A 909 -6.21 -18.38 23.19
N ALA A 910 -6.77 -17.33 23.82
CA ALA A 910 -6.81 -17.23 25.27
C ALA A 910 -8.06 -16.53 25.79
N PHE A 911 -8.47 -16.94 26.98
CA PHE A 911 -9.56 -16.35 27.74
C PHE A 911 -9.03 -15.79 29.06
N ALA A 912 -9.39 -14.54 29.39
CA ALA A 912 -8.90 -13.89 30.60
C ALA A 912 -9.92 -13.92 31.74
N ARG A 913 -11.17 -13.47 31.49
CA ARG A 913 -12.27 -13.45 32.49
C ARG A 913 -13.62 -13.05 31.89
N ARG A 914 -14.69 -13.45 32.57
CA ARG A 914 -16.03 -12.84 32.44
C ARG A 914 -15.99 -11.43 33.00
N VAL A 915 -16.58 -10.47 32.30
CA VAL A 915 -16.71 -9.08 32.77
C VAL A 915 -18.05 -8.94 33.50
N GLY A 916 -18.01 -8.42 34.73
CA GLY A 916 -19.21 -8.24 35.57
C GLY A 916 -19.65 -9.52 36.29
N THR A 917 -19.07 -9.80 37.46
CA THR A 917 -19.34 -11.01 38.26
C THR A 917 -20.58 -10.93 39.16
N ILE A 918 -21.47 -9.95 38.95
CA ILE A 918 -22.69 -9.71 39.75
C ILE A 918 -23.87 -9.49 38.78
N PRO A 919 -25.08 -10.02 39.06
CA PRO A 919 -26.26 -9.79 38.22
C PRO A 919 -26.56 -8.30 38.07
N GLY A 920 -26.49 -7.81 36.82
CA GLY A 920 -26.69 -6.40 36.46
C GLY A 920 -25.44 -5.67 35.96
N ASN A 921 -24.24 -6.23 36.11
CA ASN A 921 -22.98 -5.60 35.69
C ASN A 921 -22.78 -5.65 34.15
N SER A 922 -23.55 -4.86 33.42
CA SER A 922 -23.31 -4.56 32.00
C SER A 922 -22.15 -3.58 31.80
N ILE A 923 -21.59 -3.51 30.58
CA ILE A 923 -20.89 -2.27 30.16
C ILE A 923 -21.92 -1.14 30.10
N SER A 924 -21.71 -0.07 30.87
CA SER A 924 -22.59 1.10 30.89
C SER A 924 -22.42 1.97 29.65
N HIS A 925 -23.48 2.10 28.86
CA HIS A 925 -23.54 2.97 27.68
C HIS A 925 -24.01 4.37 28.09
N VAL A 926 -23.10 5.35 28.04
CA VAL A 926 -23.32 6.70 28.59
C VAL A 926 -22.81 7.78 27.64
N PHE A 927 -23.31 9.01 27.76
CA PHE A 927 -22.75 10.14 27.00
C PHE A 927 -21.59 10.83 27.72
N LYS A 928 -21.72 11.05 29.04
CA LYS A 928 -20.74 11.80 29.83
C LYS A 928 -19.62 10.88 30.31
N HIS A 929 -18.40 11.42 30.38
CA HIS A 929 -17.28 10.72 31.01
C HIS A 929 -17.58 10.52 32.50
N ILE A 930 -17.37 9.29 33.00
CA ILE A 930 -17.53 8.95 34.41
C ILE A 930 -16.16 9.14 35.09
N PRO A 931 -16.03 9.99 36.13
CA PRO A 931 -14.78 10.14 36.87
C PRO A 931 -14.30 8.84 37.52
N GLU A 932 -12.99 8.73 37.75
CA GLU A 932 -12.33 7.56 38.36
C GLU A 932 -12.59 7.41 39.88
N THR A 933 -13.85 7.47 40.32
CA THR A 933 -14.27 7.33 41.73
C THR A 933 -15.01 6.01 41.96
N ASP A 934 -14.41 5.15 42.79
CA ASP A 934 -14.95 3.98 43.52
C ASP A 934 -15.77 2.90 42.77
N SER A 935 -15.94 3.00 41.45
CA SER A 935 -16.61 1.98 40.63
C SER A 935 -15.63 1.15 39.79
N GLU A 936 -15.69 -0.18 39.91
CA GLU A 936 -14.95 -1.15 39.08
C GLU A 936 -15.64 -1.43 37.73
N GLU A 937 -16.53 -0.54 37.28
CA GLU A 937 -17.39 -0.75 36.11
C GLU A 937 -16.71 -0.25 34.82
N TYR A 938 -16.92 -0.97 33.73
CA TYR A 938 -16.52 -0.54 32.38
C TYR A 938 -17.65 0.28 31.74
N PHE A 939 -17.30 1.37 31.07
CA PHE A 939 -18.28 2.22 30.38
C PHE A 939 -17.86 2.54 28.95
N CYS A 940 -18.85 2.83 28.10
CA CYS A 940 -18.66 3.11 26.68
C CYS A 940 -19.39 4.40 26.30
N ARG A 941 -18.74 5.25 25.51
CA ARG A 941 -19.30 6.55 25.06
C ARG A 941 -19.41 6.74 23.55
N PHE A 942 -18.60 5.99 22.82
CA PHE A 942 -18.46 6.13 21.37
C PHE A 942 -18.61 4.77 20.70
N GLY A 943 -19.11 4.78 19.47
CA GLY A 943 -18.97 3.67 18.53
C GLY A 943 -17.90 4.01 17.48
N PHE A 944 -17.24 3.00 16.94
CA PHE A 944 -16.42 3.12 15.73
C PHE A 944 -16.86 2.09 14.66
N CYS A 945 -16.69 2.47 13.41
CA CYS A 945 -17.03 1.67 12.23
C CYS A 945 -15.97 1.94 11.14
N ASN A 946 -15.62 0.93 10.33
CA ASN A 946 -14.73 1.07 9.19
C ASN A 946 -15.30 0.39 7.94
N THR A 947 -15.84 1.19 7.02
CA THR A 947 -16.58 0.71 5.84
C THR A 947 -15.71 0.67 4.59
N VAL A 948 -15.29 -0.54 4.16
CA VAL A 948 -14.61 -0.73 2.86
C VAL A 948 -15.47 -0.23 1.70
N ALA A 949 -16.79 -0.48 1.78
CA ALA A 949 -17.77 -0.05 0.79
C ALA A 949 -17.87 1.49 0.61
N GLU A 950 -17.40 2.26 1.59
CA GLU A 950 -17.32 3.72 1.52
C GLU A 950 -15.87 4.19 1.40
N GLY A 951 -15.08 3.54 0.53
CA GLY A 951 -13.72 3.98 0.20
C GLY A 951 -12.72 3.93 1.36
N GLY A 952 -12.98 3.13 2.39
CA GLY A 952 -12.11 3.03 3.58
C GLY A 952 -12.25 4.21 4.54
N VAL A 953 -13.47 4.73 4.71
CA VAL A 953 -13.79 5.71 5.75
C VAL A 953 -13.84 5.03 7.12
N THR A 954 -13.07 5.56 8.07
CA THR A 954 -13.21 5.24 9.50
C THR A 954 -14.11 6.29 10.15
N SER A 955 -15.27 5.88 10.65
CA SER A 955 -16.24 6.74 11.34
C SER A 955 -16.24 6.48 12.83
N ILE A 956 -16.09 7.53 13.63
CA ILE A 956 -16.20 7.49 15.09
C ILE A 956 -17.34 8.43 15.50
N THR A 957 -18.28 7.96 16.31
CA THR A 957 -19.54 8.65 16.64
C THR A 957 -19.88 8.51 18.12
N PRO A 958 -20.57 9.47 18.74
CA PRO A 958 -21.36 9.18 19.95
C PRO A 958 -22.27 7.96 19.74
N LEU A 959 -22.47 7.16 20.79
CA LEU A 959 -23.33 5.96 20.74
C LEU A 959 -24.76 6.27 20.33
N ALA A 960 -25.40 5.33 19.63
CA ALA A 960 -26.79 5.40 19.19
C ALA A 960 -27.81 5.64 20.33
N SER A 961 -28.87 6.40 20.05
CA SER A 961 -29.84 6.88 21.05
C SER A 961 -30.48 5.77 21.89
N HIS A 962 -30.72 4.59 21.31
CA HIS A 962 -31.33 3.46 22.02
C HIS A 962 -30.42 2.80 23.05
N LEU A 963 -29.13 3.16 23.09
CA LEU A 963 -28.18 2.68 24.09
C LEU A 963 -28.07 3.62 25.30
N LEU A 964 -28.56 4.86 25.20
CA LEU A 964 -28.43 5.85 26.27
C LEU A 964 -29.59 5.74 27.27
N LEU A 965 -29.27 5.31 28.50
CA LEU A 965 -30.24 5.02 29.57
C LEU A 965 -31.07 6.23 30.06
N HIS A 966 -30.74 7.45 29.66
CA HIS A 966 -31.35 8.68 30.16
C HIS A 966 -31.87 9.56 29.02
N HIS A 967 -33.17 9.91 29.09
CA HIS A 967 -33.81 10.80 28.13
C HIS A 967 -33.16 12.21 28.06
N LYS A 968 -32.39 12.61 29.08
CA LYS A 968 -31.61 13.86 29.09
C LYS A 968 -30.31 13.81 28.27
N ASP A 969 -29.83 12.60 27.94
CA ASP A 969 -28.64 12.38 27.11
C ASP A 969 -29.01 11.99 25.66
N LEU A 970 -30.31 11.92 25.33
CA LEU A 970 -30.77 11.89 23.94
C LEU A 970 -30.51 13.24 23.27
N TRP A 971 -29.97 13.23 22.05
CA TRP A 971 -29.79 14.44 21.25
C TRP A 971 -30.96 14.65 20.29
N GLN A 972 -31.21 15.91 19.94
CA GLN A 972 -32.08 16.25 18.81
C GLN A 972 -31.22 16.29 17.54
N ARG A 973 -31.72 15.77 16.42
CA ARG A 973 -31.01 15.89 15.13
C ARG A 973 -30.97 17.37 14.71
N PRO A 974 -29.80 17.95 14.37
CA PRO A 974 -29.72 19.29 13.79
C PRO A 974 -30.63 19.42 12.57
N SER A 975 -31.33 20.55 12.44
CA SER A 975 -32.18 20.84 11.30
C SER A 975 -31.73 22.13 10.61
N PHE A 976 -31.45 22.00 9.31
CA PHE A 976 -31.06 23.10 8.44
C PHE A 976 -32.11 23.26 7.34
N HIS A 977 -32.34 24.48 6.87
CA HIS A 977 -33.25 24.69 5.74
C HIS A 977 -32.60 24.21 4.43
N SER A 978 -33.32 23.41 3.64
CA SER A 978 -32.86 22.86 2.34
C SER A 978 -32.37 23.90 1.33
N ASN A 979 -32.79 25.16 1.50
CA ASN A 979 -32.51 26.26 0.58
C ASN A 979 -31.51 27.28 1.19
N ALA A 980 -30.87 26.98 2.31
CA ALA A 980 -29.90 27.86 2.95
C ALA A 980 -28.49 27.59 2.41
N THR A 981 -27.86 28.60 1.80
CA THR A 981 -26.46 28.55 1.37
C THR A 981 -25.53 28.36 2.58
N PRO A 982 -24.73 27.29 2.66
CA PRO A 982 -23.77 27.11 3.74
C PRO A 982 -22.68 28.20 3.76
N LEU A 983 -22.16 28.49 4.94
CA LEU A 983 -21.18 29.55 5.21
C LEU A 983 -19.85 28.92 5.63
N ALA A 984 -18.77 29.20 4.91
CA ALA A 984 -17.45 28.67 5.20
C ALA A 984 -16.53 29.68 5.89
N PHE A 985 -15.73 29.20 6.83
CA PHE A 985 -14.84 29.97 7.71
C PHE A 985 -13.42 29.40 7.59
N GLU A 986 -12.50 30.11 6.95
CA GLU A 986 -11.16 29.61 6.60
C GLU A 986 -10.12 29.99 7.67
N LEU A 987 -9.48 28.99 8.28
CA LEU A 987 -8.40 29.19 9.26
C LEU A 987 -7.00 29.25 8.62
N THR A 988 -6.89 28.94 7.33
CA THR A 988 -5.62 28.70 6.62
C THR A 988 -5.62 29.33 5.22
N PRO A 989 -5.75 30.68 5.12
CA PRO A 989 -5.84 31.41 3.85
C PRO A 989 -4.58 31.28 2.97
N SER A 990 -3.45 30.81 3.52
CA SER A 990 -2.26 30.40 2.77
C SER A 990 -2.49 29.20 1.84
N VAL A 991 -3.51 28.37 2.10
CA VAL A 991 -3.82 27.14 1.35
C VAL A 991 -5.15 27.30 0.59
N LEU A 992 -5.15 28.18 -0.42
CA LEU A 992 -6.31 28.61 -1.20
C LEU A 992 -7.25 27.47 -1.69
N GLY A 993 -6.68 26.31 -2.05
CA GLY A 993 -7.39 25.22 -2.74
C GLY A 993 -8.65 24.69 -2.02
N VAL A 994 -8.72 24.73 -0.69
CA VAL A 994 -9.92 24.27 0.04
C VAL A 994 -11.05 25.27 -0.08
N SER A 995 -10.81 26.55 0.20
CA SER A 995 -11.79 27.62 -0.02
C SER A 995 -12.27 27.71 -1.49
N GLU A 996 -11.41 27.47 -2.47
CA GLU A 996 -11.81 27.35 -3.89
C GLU A 996 -12.71 26.14 -4.16
N GLY A 997 -12.39 24.96 -3.61
CA GLY A 997 -13.21 23.75 -3.76
C GLY A 997 -14.61 23.93 -3.18
N PHE A 998 -14.70 24.41 -1.94
CA PHE A 998 -15.98 24.70 -1.29
C PHE A 998 -16.76 25.80 -2.02
N SER A 999 -16.09 26.84 -2.53
CA SER A 999 -16.75 27.89 -3.32
C SER A 999 -17.32 27.39 -4.64
N LYS A 1000 -16.68 26.41 -5.30
CA LYS A 1000 -17.21 25.78 -6.53
C LYS A 1000 -18.46 24.95 -6.26
N GLU A 1001 -18.50 24.23 -5.14
CA GLU A 1001 -19.67 23.48 -4.66
C GLU A 1001 -20.76 24.37 -4.03
N GLY A 1002 -20.71 25.69 -4.24
CA GLY A 1002 -21.76 26.63 -3.87
C GLY A 1002 -21.77 27.08 -2.40
N PHE A 1003 -20.73 26.76 -1.61
CA PHE A 1003 -20.58 27.30 -0.26
C PHE A 1003 -20.13 28.77 -0.34
N LYS A 1004 -20.75 29.64 0.46
CA LYS A 1004 -20.29 31.04 0.55
C LYS A 1004 -19.11 31.12 1.51
N ILE A 1005 -17.93 31.46 0.99
CA ILE A 1005 -16.79 31.85 1.85
C ILE A 1005 -17.18 33.15 2.57
N GLN A 1006 -17.28 33.09 3.90
CA GLN A 1006 -17.87 34.13 4.74
C GLN A 1006 -16.81 34.91 5.53
N ALA A 1007 -15.78 34.23 6.02
CA ALA A 1007 -14.66 34.86 6.72
C ALA A 1007 -13.36 34.05 6.61
N ALA A 1008 -12.22 34.73 6.78
CA ALA A 1008 -10.92 34.10 7.05
C ALA A 1008 -10.20 34.73 8.23
N PHE A 1009 -9.40 33.91 8.91
CA PHE A 1009 -8.63 34.23 10.11
C PHE A 1009 -7.16 33.92 9.85
N GLY A 1010 -6.23 34.69 10.42
CA GLY A 1010 -4.80 34.47 10.16
C GLY A 1010 -4.30 35.15 8.90
N LEU A 1011 -5.01 36.18 8.41
CA LEU A 1011 -4.59 36.91 7.22
C LEU A 1011 -3.36 37.80 7.47
N ASP A 1012 -2.70 38.10 6.37
CA ASP A 1012 -1.47 38.89 6.23
C ASP A 1012 -1.58 39.56 4.85
N GLU A 1013 -1.82 40.87 4.83
CA GLU A 1013 -2.07 41.63 3.60
C GLU A 1013 -0.93 41.53 2.58
N MET A 1014 0.31 41.27 3.02
CA MET A 1014 1.47 41.15 2.14
C MET A 1014 1.54 39.75 1.52
N LYS A 1015 1.08 38.70 2.23
CA LYS A 1015 1.29 37.30 1.84
C LYS A 1015 0.05 36.62 1.25
N HIS A 1016 -1.15 37.06 1.58
CA HIS A 1016 -2.40 36.37 1.23
C HIS A 1016 -3.24 37.06 0.13
N ASN A 1017 -2.62 37.95 -0.66
CA ASN A 1017 -3.26 38.68 -1.76
C ASN A 1017 -4.11 37.81 -2.70
N THR A 1018 -3.65 36.63 -3.09
CA THR A 1018 -4.40 35.71 -3.97
C THR A 1018 -5.74 35.30 -3.35
N TRP A 1019 -5.77 35.03 -2.05
CA TRP A 1019 -7.00 34.69 -1.32
C TRP A 1019 -7.96 35.87 -1.28
N MET A 1020 -7.45 37.07 -0.94
CA MET A 1020 -8.24 38.30 -0.87
C MET A 1020 -8.83 38.70 -2.23
N ILE A 1021 -8.11 38.48 -3.34
CA ILE A 1021 -8.60 38.74 -4.70
C ILE A 1021 -9.72 37.77 -5.09
N ARG A 1022 -9.63 36.49 -4.69
CA ARG A 1022 -10.63 35.46 -5.02
C ARG A 1022 -11.88 35.55 -4.15
N HIS A 1023 -11.73 35.87 -2.87
CA HIS A 1023 -12.81 35.94 -1.88
C HIS A 1023 -13.05 37.36 -1.38
N ASN A 1024 -13.02 38.35 -2.28
CA ASN A 1024 -13.08 39.79 -2.00
C ASN A 1024 -14.37 40.30 -1.32
N VAL A 1025 -15.37 39.43 -1.10
CA VAL A 1025 -16.62 39.68 -0.35
C VAL A 1025 -16.67 39.00 1.02
N ALA A 1026 -15.62 38.26 1.41
CA ALA A 1026 -15.49 37.62 2.70
C ALA A 1026 -14.85 38.56 3.74
N GLN A 1027 -15.21 38.40 5.01
CA GLN A 1027 -14.63 39.20 6.08
C GLN A 1027 -13.21 38.72 6.42
N SER A 1028 -12.27 39.65 6.49
CA SER A 1028 -10.85 39.37 6.72
C SER A 1028 -10.46 39.75 8.15
N PHE A 1029 -9.79 38.84 8.86
CA PHE A 1029 -9.28 39.08 10.22
C PHE A 1029 -7.78 38.78 10.28
N ASP A 1030 -6.99 39.85 10.37
CA ASP A 1030 -5.53 39.82 10.29
C ASP A 1030 -4.84 39.53 11.63
N GLY A 1031 -3.66 38.91 11.56
CA GLY A 1031 -2.86 38.57 12.74
C GLY A 1031 -3.15 37.18 13.31
N ALA A 1032 -2.65 36.88 14.51
CA ALA A 1032 -2.66 35.51 15.03
C ALA A 1032 -4.08 35.03 15.42
N ILE A 1033 -4.51 33.90 14.85
CA ILE A 1033 -5.85 33.29 15.05
C ILE A 1033 -6.24 33.21 16.54
N LEU A 1034 -5.36 32.70 17.40
CA LEU A 1034 -5.61 32.58 18.85
C LEU A 1034 -5.76 33.91 19.59
N ASN A 1035 -5.34 35.04 19.00
CA ASN A 1035 -5.62 36.37 19.54
C ASN A 1035 -6.95 36.89 19.01
N ILE A 1036 -7.20 36.74 17.70
CA ILE A 1036 -8.46 37.12 17.05
C ILE A 1036 -9.66 36.45 17.76
N LEU A 1037 -9.59 35.14 18.02
CA LEU A 1037 -10.64 34.41 18.73
C LEU A 1037 -10.88 34.95 20.14
N LYS A 1038 -9.82 35.30 20.88
CA LYS A 1038 -9.93 35.92 22.22
C LYS A 1038 -10.47 37.34 22.17
N ASP A 1039 -10.23 38.07 21.08
CA ASP A 1039 -10.78 39.40 20.88
C ASP A 1039 -12.24 39.37 20.42
N PHE A 1040 -12.73 38.25 19.88
CA PHE A 1040 -14.16 37.93 19.80
C PHE A 1040 -14.74 37.56 21.18
N ASP A 1041 -14.13 36.61 21.91
CA ASP A 1041 -14.62 36.14 23.21
C ASP A 1041 -14.53 37.21 24.33
N SER A 1042 -13.81 38.32 24.10
CA SER A 1042 -13.78 39.51 24.96
C SER A 1042 -14.42 40.75 24.33
N GLU A 1043 -15.29 40.56 23.33
CA GLU A 1043 -16.16 41.57 22.70
C GLU A 1043 -15.43 42.81 22.11
N LYS A 1044 -14.13 42.69 21.81
CA LYS A 1044 -13.33 43.77 21.19
C LYS A 1044 -13.50 43.82 19.67
N LEU A 1045 -13.75 42.68 19.03
CA LEU A 1045 -14.04 42.59 17.61
C LEU A 1045 -15.56 42.54 17.37
N VAL A 1046 -16.00 43.25 16.33
CA VAL A 1046 -17.41 43.25 15.90
C VAL A 1046 -17.80 41.84 15.44
N PRO A 1047 -18.93 41.28 15.90
CA PRO A 1047 -19.38 39.95 15.49
C PRO A 1047 -19.45 39.76 13.97
N ILE A 1048 -19.12 38.54 13.52
CA ILE A 1048 -19.13 38.17 12.11
C ILE A 1048 -20.53 38.37 11.52
N GLN A 1049 -20.62 39.03 10.36
CA GLN A 1049 -21.86 39.43 9.71
C GLN A 1049 -22.56 38.24 9.03
N LEU A 1050 -23.26 37.43 9.84
CA LEU A 1050 -24.04 36.30 9.35
C LEU A 1050 -25.33 36.79 8.65
N PRO A 1051 -25.69 36.24 7.47
CA PRO A 1051 -27.02 36.46 6.89
C PRO A 1051 -28.10 35.90 7.82
N GLY A 1052 -29.18 36.64 8.01
CA GLY A 1052 -30.19 36.39 9.06
C GLY A 1052 -31.12 35.19 8.84
N ARG A 1053 -30.58 33.96 8.80
CA ARG A 1053 -31.30 32.67 8.94
C ARG A 1053 -30.32 31.54 9.28
N ALA A 1054 -30.85 30.39 9.72
CA ALA A 1054 -30.07 29.21 10.10
C ALA A 1054 -29.41 28.54 8.88
N SER A 1055 -28.25 29.07 8.48
CA SER A 1055 -27.36 28.53 7.45
C SER A 1055 -26.23 27.70 8.09
N PRO A 1056 -25.92 26.49 7.58
CA PRO A 1056 -24.85 25.67 8.15
C PRO A 1056 -23.49 26.38 8.12
N LYS A 1057 -22.80 26.44 9.25
CA LYS A 1057 -21.42 26.95 9.36
C LYS A 1057 -20.42 25.81 9.19
N VAL A 1058 -19.43 25.99 8.30
CA VAL A 1058 -18.36 25.02 8.07
C VAL A 1058 -17.01 25.68 8.38
N LEU A 1059 -16.30 25.15 9.37
CA LEU A 1059 -14.93 25.54 9.67
C LEU A 1059 -13.97 24.77 8.75
N LEU A 1060 -13.19 25.49 7.95
CA LEU A 1060 -12.20 24.94 7.03
C LEU A 1060 -10.79 25.09 7.62
N PHE A 1061 -10.01 24.02 7.55
CA PHE A 1061 -8.60 24.00 7.90
C PHE A 1061 -7.81 23.10 6.95
N ALA A 1062 -6.68 23.59 6.44
CA ALA A 1062 -5.74 22.86 5.61
C ALA A 1062 -4.31 23.15 6.06
N SER A 1063 -3.60 22.13 6.50
CA SER A 1063 -2.24 22.33 7.02
C SER A 1063 -1.30 22.91 5.96
N GLU A 1064 -0.55 23.95 6.31
CA GLU A 1064 0.59 24.44 5.50
C GLU A 1064 1.65 23.35 5.31
N HIS A 1065 1.67 22.35 6.19
CA HIS A 1065 2.47 21.14 6.08
C HIS A 1065 1.74 20.02 5.31
N SER A 1066 0.69 20.28 4.53
CA SER A 1066 -0.03 19.24 3.77
C SER A 1066 0.79 18.56 2.66
N CYS A 1067 1.97 19.09 2.31
CA CYS A 1067 2.97 18.44 1.47
C CYS A 1067 4.01 17.61 2.26
N PHE A 1068 4.01 17.70 3.60
CA PHE A 1068 4.99 17.06 4.46
C PHE A 1068 4.87 15.53 4.44
N ARG A 1069 6.00 14.86 4.23
CA ARG A 1069 6.16 13.41 4.23
C ARG A 1069 7.30 13.03 5.16
N LEU A 1070 7.18 11.86 5.78
CA LEU A 1070 8.26 11.23 6.53
C LEU A 1070 9.10 10.42 5.54
N ASP A 1071 10.05 11.12 4.93
CA ASP A 1071 10.88 10.69 3.80
C ASP A 1071 12.33 11.13 4.08
N PRO A 1072 13.35 10.27 3.88
CA PRO A 1072 14.72 10.53 4.32
C PRO A 1072 15.41 11.58 3.44
N GLN A 1073 14.80 11.99 2.32
CA GLN A 1073 15.28 13.07 1.47
C GLN A 1073 14.83 14.46 1.97
N ASN A 1074 13.86 14.55 2.90
CA ASN A 1074 13.35 15.83 3.41
C ASN A 1074 14.30 16.45 4.45
N ARG A 1075 15.31 17.19 3.98
CA ARG A 1075 16.41 17.79 4.77
C ARG A 1075 16.01 18.89 5.77
N GLN A 1076 14.74 19.28 5.83
CA GLN A 1076 14.23 20.32 6.73
C GLN A 1076 12.91 19.87 7.38
N MET A 1077 13.01 19.16 8.51
CA MET A 1077 11.89 18.83 9.36
C MET A 1077 11.43 20.06 10.17
N PRO A 1078 10.12 20.34 10.30
CA PRO A 1078 9.62 21.19 11.38
C PRO A 1078 9.79 20.46 12.72
N THR A 1079 10.00 21.20 13.81
CA THR A 1079 9.88 20.58 15.15
C THR A 1079 8.47 20.04 15.33
N LEU A 1080 8.33 18.97 16.13
CA LEU A 1080 7.05 18.36 16.47
C LEU A 1080 6.04 19.39 17.00
N ARG A 1081 6.55 20.38 17.76
CA ARG A 1081 5.75 21.50 18.27
C ARG A 1081 5.28 22.44 17.16
N GLN A 1082 6.12 22.78 16.18
CA GLN A 1082 5.69 23.62 15.04
C GLN A 1082 4.65 22.88 14.19
N PHE A 1083 4.88 21.60 13.92
CA PHE A 1083 4.01 20.74 13.13
C PHE A 1083 2.59 20.62 13.72
N LEU A 1084 2.48 20.49 15.06
CA LEU A 1084 1.21 20.32 15.77
C LEU A 1084 0.52 21.63 16.18
N LYS A 1085 1.25 22.75 16.29
CA LYS A 1085 0.72 24.06 16.72
C LYS A 1085 -0.59 24.47 16.02
N PRO A 1086 -0.82 24.23 14.71
CA PRO A 1086 -2.08 24.62 14.08
C PRO A 1086 -3.33 23.96 14.69
N LEU A 1087 -3.20 22.77 15.30
CA LEU A 1087 -4.32 22.12 16.00
C LEU A 1087 -4.82 22.94 17.21
N ASP A 1088 -3.93 23.69 17.86
CA ASP A 1088 -4.29 24.58 18.98
C ASP A 1088 -5.29 25.66 18.52
N ALA A 1089 -5.19 26.13 17.25
CA ALA A 1089 -6.10 27.09 16.66
C ALA A 1089 -7.45 26.48 16.27
N ILE A 1090 -7.49 25.19 15.90
CA ILE A 1090 -8.74 24.47 15.61
C ILE A 1090 -9.53 24.24 16.90
N ASP A 1091 -8.87 23.77 17.96
CA ASP A 1091 -9.49 23.50 19.26
C ASP A 1091 -10.17 24.76 19.82
N GLU A 1092 -9.50 25.92 19.76
CA GLU A 1092 -10.07 27.22 20.17
C GLU A 1092 -11.19 27.68 19.21
N ALA A 1093 -10.99 27.58 17.88
CA ALA A 1093 -11.97 28.05 16.89
C ALA A 1093 -13.32 27.32 16.97
N VAL A 1094 -13.31 26.02 17.28
CA VAL A 1094 -14.54 25.24 17.47
C VAL A 1094 -15.30 25.69 18.72
N VAL A 1095 -14.60 26.11 19.77
CA VAL A 1095 -15.20 26.64 21.01
C VAL A 1095 -15.78 28.05 20.81
N SER A 1096 -15.02 28.98 20.20
CA SER A 1096 -15.46 30.38 20.05
C SER A 1096 -16.48 30.57 18.92
N LEU A 1097 -16.18 30.06 17.71
CA LEU A 1097 -17.01 30.30 16.51
C LEU A 1097 -18.27 29.42 16.45
N LYS A 1098 -18.24 28.28 17.14
CA LYS A 1098 -19.32 27.28 17.23
C LYS A 1098 -19.85 26.90 15.83
N PRO A 1099 -19.01 26.25 15.00
CA PRO A 1099 -19.41 25.79 13.67
C PRO A 1099 -20.33 24.57 13.76
N ASP A 1100 -21.10 24.30 12.71
CA ASP A 1100 -21.92 23.09 12.58
C ASP A 1100 -21.11 21.92 12.04
N PHE A 1101 -20.09 22.18 11.21
CA PHE A 1101 -19.17 21.18 10.65
C PHE A 1101 -17.72 21.67 10.75
N VAL A 1102 -16.77 20.74 10.86
CA VAL A 1102 -15.32 21.03 10.79
C VAL A 1102 -14.69 20.15 9.72
N VAL A 1103 -13.89 20.72 8.83
CA VAL A 1103 -13.21 20.01 7.75
C VAL A 1103 -11.71 20.28 7.85
N MET A 1104 -10.93 19.24 8.09
CA MET A 1104 -9.48 19.31 8.26
C MET A 1104 -8.76 18.49 7.18
N LEU A 1105 -7.88 19.12 6.42
CA LEU A 1105 -6.95 18.46 5.50
C LEU A 1105 -5.54 18.45 6.10
N LEU A 1106 -5.07 17.28 6.53
CA LEU A 1106 -3.81 17.09 7.24
C LEU A 1106 -2.83 16.19 6.46
N PRO A 1107 -1.51 16.37 6.61
CA PRO A 1107 -0.54 15.38 6.14
C PRO A 1107 -0.71 14.07 6.94
N PRO A 1108 -0.58 12.88 6.32
CA PRO A 1108 -0.71 11.59 7.01
C PRO A 1108 0.24 11.41 8.21
N ALA A 1109 1.34 12.16 8.26
CA ALA A 1109 2.31 12.19 9.36
C ALA A 1109 1.75 12.57 10.73
N VAL A 1110 0.53 13.17 10.83
CA VAL A 1110 -0.14 13.37 12.13
C VAL A 1110 -0.48 12.06 12.86
N ARG A 1111 -0.45 10.92 12.14
CA ARG A 1111 -0.63 9.57 12.69
C ARG A 1111 0.65 8.95 13.29
N HIS A 1112 1.79 9.64 13.23
CA HIS A 1112 3.07 9.16 13.77
C HIS A 1112 3.06 9.04 15.30
N PRO A 1113 3.77 8.08 15.95
CA PRO A 1113 3.71 7.89 17.41
C PRO A 1113 4.02 9.12 18.27
N SER A 1114 4.88 10.06 17.81
CA SER A 1114 5.13 11.32 18.53
C SER A 1114 4.03 12.37 18.35
N ALA A 1115 3.24 12.28 17.28
CA ALA A 1115 2.19 13.25 16.90
C ALA A 1115 0.77 12.78 17.29
N ILE A 1116 0.52 11.47 17.24
CA ILE A 1116 -0.81 10.85 17.35
C ILE A 1116 -1.53 11.27 18.63
N ALA A 1117 -0.89 11.31 19.80
CA ALA A 1117 -1.57 11.65 21.05
C ALA A 1117 -2.14 13.07 21.08
N ARG A 1118 -1.41 14.07 20.54
CA ARG A 1118 -1.90 15.46 20.43
C ARG A 1118 -2.99 15.59 19.36
N PHE A 1119 -2.91 14.82 18.28
CA PHE A 1119 -3.94 14.78 17.24
C PHE A 1119 -5.24 14.10 17.73
N SER A 1120 -5.13 12.93 18.35
CA SER A 1120 -6.21 12.19 19.01
C SER A 1120 -6.97 13.05 20.03
N LYS A 1121 -6.29 13.96 20.74
CA LYS A 1121 -6.91 14.92 21.67
C LYS A 1121 -7.89 15.89 20.99
N THR A 1122 -7.56 16.43 19.82
CA THR A 1122 -8.49 17.27 19.02
C THR A 1122 -9.71 16.46 18.57
N LEU A 1123 -9.50 15.24 18.06
CA LEU A 1123 -10.59 14.35 17.65
C LEU A 1123 -11.51 13.98 18.83
N LEU A 1124 -10.92 13.69 20.00
CA LEU A 1124 -11.66 13.38 21.22
C LEU A 1124 -12.41 14.60 21.77
N GLY A 1125 -11.88 15.81 21.62
CA GLY A 1125 -12.59 17.06 21.91
C GLY A 1125 -13.83 17.24 21.04
N LEU A 1126 -13.72 17.02 19.73
CA LEU A 1126 -14.86 17.04 18.79
C LEU A 1126 -15.93 16.01 19.19
N LEU A 1127 -15.54 14.78 19.50
CA LEU A 1127 -16.45 13.72 19.97
C LEU A 1127 -17.15 14.08 21.29
N GLN A 1128 -16.44 14.72 22.23
CA GLN A 1128 -17.03 15.25 23.48
C GLN A 1128 -18.02 16.39 23.22
N MET A 1129 -17.78 17.20 22.18
CA MET A 1129 -18.70 18.24 21.69
C MET A 1129 -19.81 17.69 20.77
N ARG A 1130 -20.12 16.37 20.84
CA ARG A 1130 -21.17 15.66 20.09
C ARG A 1130 -20.97 15.52 18.57
N PHE A 1131 -19.85 15.98 18.01
CA PHE A 1131 -19.57 15.70 16.60
C PHE A 1131 -19.33 14.19 16.39
N SER A 1132 -19.81 13.65 15.27
CA SER A 1132 -19.20 12.46 14.68
C SER A 1132 -17.97 12.87 13.88
N VAL A 1133 -16.90 12.07 13.94
CA VAL A 1133 -15.61 12.33 13.28
C VAL A 1133 -15.37 11.22 12.26
N HIS A 1134 -15.28 11.61 10.98
CA HIS A 1134 -15.10 10.72 9.84
C HIS A 1134 -13.74 10.98 9.21
N LEU A 1135 -12.92 9.94 9.04
CA LEU A 1135 -11.55 10.04 8.54
C LEU A 1135 -11.36 9.20 7.27
N THR A 1136 -10.70 9.74 6.25
CA THR A 1136 -10.30 8.99 5.05
C THR A 1136 -8.97 9.49 4.46
N LEU A 1137 -8.29 8.66 3.68
CA LEU A 1137 -6.98 8.93 3.09
C LEU A 1137 -7.11 9.20 1.59
N LEU A 1138 -7.30 10.47 1.22
CA LEU A 1138 -7.49 10.90 -0.16
C LEU A 1138 -6.18 10.81 -0.94
N ARG A 1139 -6.09 9.89 -1.91
CA ARG A 1139 -4.98 9.80 -2.87
C ARG A 1139 -5.24 10.72 -4.06
N LEU A 1140 -4.43 11.76 -4.26
CA LEU A 1140 -4.72 12.81 -5.25
C LEU A 1140 -4.83 12.30 -6.70
N LYS A 1141 -4.13 11.23 -7.06
CA LYS A 1141 -4.27 10.56 -8.37
C LYS A 1141 -5.66 10.01 -8.66
N ASN A 1142 -6.42 9.61 -7.63
CA ASN A 1142 -7.81 9.18 -7.76
C ASN A 1142 -8.76 10.35 -8.14
N TYR A 1143 -8.28 11.59 -8.03
CA TYR A 1143 -8.98 12.84 -8.32
C TYR A 1143 -8.34 13.58 -9.52
N GLY A 1144 -7.63 12.87 -10.40
CA GLY A 1144 -7.11 13.44 -11.66
C GLY A 1144 -5.85 14.31 -11.52
N LEU A 1145 -5.04 14.11 -10.47
CA LEU A 1145 -3.78 14.84 -10.28
C LEU A 1145 -2.54 13.93 -10.38
N PRO A 1146 -1.45 14.33 -11.09
CA PRO A 1146 -0.28 13.51 -11.43
C PRO A 1146 0.70 13.39 -10.25
N GLN A 1147 0.20 13.19 -9.04
CA GLN A 1147 0.96 13.19 -7.81
C GLN A 1147 0.67 11.92 -7.00
N GLU A 1148 1.72 11.15 -6.68
CA GLU A 1148 1.65 10.10 -5.65
C GLU A 1148 1.58 10.74 -4.24
N ARG A 1149 0.51 11.49 -3.96
CA ARG A 1149 0.30 12.24 -2.72
C ARG A 1149 -0.99 11.77 -2.05
N SER A 1150 -0.91 11.55 -0.75
CA SER A 1150 -2.08 11.25 0.09
C SER A 1150 -2.30 12.37 1.09
N ILE A 1151 -3.56 12.75 1.30
CA ILE A 1151 -4.00 13.72 2.32
C ILE A 1151 -4.96 13.01 3.26
N LEU A 1152 -4.77 13.17 4.57
CA LEU A 1152 -5.75 12.74 5.57
C LEU A 1152 -6.86 13.79 5.64
N ALA A 1153 -8.01 13.47 5.07
CA ALA A 1153 -9.21 14.29 5.19
C ALA A 1153 -10.02 13.84 6.41
N ILE A 1154 -10.47 14.80 7.20
CA ILE A 1154 -11.31 14.58 8.38
C ILE A 1154 -12.51 15.51 8.28
N VAL A 1155 -13.70 14.95 8.45
CA VAL A 1155 -14.96 15.71 8.55
C VAL A 1155 -15.55 15.44 9.93
N ALA A 1156 -15.71 16.48 10.73
CA ALA A 1156 -16.53 16.46 11.92
C ALA A 1156 -17.94 16.95 11.56
N SER A 1157 -18.97 16.16 11.84
CA SER A 1157 -20.36 16.47 11.51
C SER A 1157 -21.23 16.54 12.78
N PRO A 1158 -22.31 17.35 12.81
CA PRO A 1158 -23.14 17.53 13.99
C PRO A 1158 -24.20 16.42 14.10
N PHE A 1159 -24.23 15.49 13.14
CA PHE A 1159 -25.07 14.31 13.16
C PHE A 1159 -24.30 13.20 13.88
N CYS A 1160 -24.78 12.76 15.04
CA CYS A 1160 -24.29 11.54 15.68
C CYS A 1160 -24.77 10.32 14.87
N ALA A 1161 -24.13 10.07 13.72
CA ALA A 1161 -24.22 8.91 12.82
C ALA A 1161 -23.03 8.97 11.83
N PRO A 1162 -22.72 7.89 11.08
CA PRO A 1162 -21.90 7.96 9.87
C PRO A 1162 -22.48 8.95 8.84
N LEU A 1163 -21.62 9.75 8.19
CA LEU A 1163 -22.00 10.51 6.98
C LEU A 1163 -21.93 9.59 5.75
N PRO A 1164 -22.88 9.69 4.79
CA PRO A 1164 -22.76 9.01 3.51
C PRO A 1164 -21.71 9.71 2.63
N TRP A 1165 -20.62 9.01 2.32
CA TRP A 1165 -19.56 9.55 1.46
C TRP A 1165 -19.83 9.29 -0.03
N LYS A 1166 -19.35 10.20 -0.89
CA LYS A 1166 -19.29 10.00 -2.34
C LYS A 1166 -17.85 10.11 -2.82
N PHE A 1167 -17.38 9.07 -3.49
CA PHE A 1167 -16.03 8.99 -4.06
C PHE A 1167 -16.11 9.05 -5.58
N ASP A 1168 -16.61 10.18 -6.09
CA ASP A 1168 -16.66 10.44 -7.53
C ASP A 1168 -15.22 10.53 -8.07
N ARG A 1169 -14.81 9.54 -8.88
CA ARG A 1169 -13.51 9.54 -9.57
C ARG A 1169 -13.58 10.56 -10.71
N TYR A 1170 -12.66 11.52 -10.72
CA TYR A 1170 -12.65 12.60 -11.72
C TYR A 1170 -12.08 12.19 -13.09
N ALA A 1171 -11.44 11.01 -13.18
CA ALA A 1171 -10.96 10.42 -14.42
C ALA A 1171 -10.95 8.87 -14.31
N ASP A 1172 -11.17 8.20 -15.44
CA ASP A 1172 -11.02 6.74 -15.59
C ASP A 1172 -9.55 6.30 -15.75
N GLU A 1173 -8.65 7.23 -16.09
CA GLU A 1173 -7.20 7.02 -16.23
C GLU A 1173 -6.44 7.99 -15.30
N PRO A 1174 -5.24 7.63 -14.81
CA PRO A 1174 -4.40 8.57 -14.07
C PRO A 1174 -3.96 9.70 -14.99
N ALA A 1175 -4.33 10.94 -14.67
CA ALA A 1175 -3.83 12.10 -15.40
C ALA A 1175 -2.29 12.13 -15.34
N THR A 1176 -1.64 12.14 -16.49
CA THR A 1176 -0.18 12.28 -16.60
C THR A 1176 0.21 13.76 -16.60
N ILE A 1177 1.50 14.05 -16.35
CA ILE A 1177 2.01 15.42 -16.50
C ILE A 1177 1.84 15.86 -17.96
N GLY A 1178 2.21 15.00 -18.92
CA GLY A 1178 2.05 15.28 -20.34
C GLY A 1178 0.63 15.71 -20.71
N GLY A 1179 -0.40 14.99 -20.22
CA GLY A 1179 -1.81 15.32 -20.48
C GLY A 1179 -2.30 16.61 -19.83
N LEU A 1180 -1.72 17.04 -18.70
CA LEU A 1180 -2.16 18.22 -17.94
C LEU A 1180 -1.47 19.53 -18.33
N ILE A 1181 -0.34 19.48 -19.03
CA ILE A 1181 0.35 20.68 -19.56
C ILE A 1181 0.51 20.65 -21.09
N VAL A 1182 -0.27 19.81 -21.78
CA VAL A 1182 -0.26 19.70 -23.26
C VAL A 1182 -0.67 21.00 -23.96
N ASP A 1183 -1.55 21.78 -23.33
CA ASP A 1183 -1.96 23.12 -23.79
C ASP A 1183 -0.86 24.18 -23.60
N LEU A 1184 0.04 23.96 -22.63
CA LEU A 1184 1.25 24.75 -22.41
C LEU A 1184 2.43 24.31 -23.31
N ALA A 1185 2.28 23.28 -24.15
CA ALA A 1185 3.35 22.74 -25.00
C ALA A 1185 3.60 23.59 -26.28
N PHE A 1186 3.95 24.87 -26.10
CA PHE A 1186 4.32 25.74 -27.23
C PHE A 1186 5.79 25.56 -27.65
N LYS A 1187 6.04 25.44 -28.95
CA LYS A 1187 7.40 25.65 -29.50
C LYS A 1187 7.75 27.13 -29.33
N ASN A 1188 8.86 27.43 -28.64
CA ASN A 1188 9.38 28.79 -28.57
C ASN A 1188 9.79 29.26 -29.98
N PRO A 1189 9.09 30.23 -30.60
CA PRO A 1189 9.26 30.57 -32.01
C PRO A 1189 10.59 31.29 -32.30
N ARG A 1190 11.37 31.61 -31.26
CA ARG A 1190 12.69 32.25 -31.38
C ARG A 1190 13.83 31.23 -31.52
N MET A 1191 13.57 29.93 -31.38
CA MET A 1191 14.56 28.82 -31.47
C MET A 1191 14.90 28.45 -32.93
N GLU A 1192 15.35 29.41 -33.75
CA GLU A 1192 15.78 29.12 -35.12
C GLU A 1192 17.26 28.65 -35.17
N ASN A 1193 17.44 27.36 -35.48
CA ASN A 1193 18.65 26.78 -36.07
C ASN A 1193 20.02 27.14 -35.46
N LYS A 1194 20.12 27.30 -34.13
CA LYS A 1194 21.40 27.41 -33.43
C LYS A 1194 21.47 26.55 -32.17
N SER A 1195 22.27 25.48 -32.25
CA SER A 1195 22.73 24.74 -31.07
C SER A 1195 23.54 25.68 -30.15
N ASN A 1196 23.09 25.85 -28.91
CA ASN A 1196 23.79 26.56 -27.83
C ASN A 1196 24.06 28.08 -28.02
N THR A 1197 23.17 28.83 -28.69
CA THR A 1197 23.10 30.30 -28.53
C THR A 1197 21.74 30.74 -27.99
N GLY A 1198 21.72 31.22 -26.74
CA GLY A 1198 20.51 31.77 -26.11
C GLY A 1198 20.11 33.15 -26.63
N PHE A 1199 18.97 33.65 -26.16
CA PHE A 1199 18.38 34.90 -26.64
C PHE A 1199 19.18 36.15 -26.24
N VAL A 1200 19.30 37.09 -27.18
CA VAL A 1200 19.75 38.45 -26.91
C VAL A 1200 18.49 39.33 -26.79
N CYS A 1201 18.17 39.76 -25.58
CA CYS A 1201 17.25 40.87 -25.38
C CYS A 1201 17.98 42.17 -25.74
N LEU A 1202 17.74 42.70 -26.94
CA LEU A 1202 18.02 44.11 -27.21
C LEU A 1202 17.05 44.96 -26.37
N HIS A 1203 17.59 45.94 -25.65
CA HIS A 1203 16.77 46.96 -25.00
C HIS A 1203 15.93 47.73 -26.04
N PRO A 1204 14.75 48.25 -25.67
CA PRO A 1204 14.06 49.24 -26.50
C PRO A 1204 14.98 50.44 -26.71
N ASN A 1205 15.30 50.77 -27.97
CA ASN A 1205 16.05 51.97 -28.29
C ASN A 1205 15.22 53.20 -27.90
N ALA A 1206 15.64 53.89 -26.83
CA ALA A 1206 14.96 55.06 -26.25
C ALA A 1206 15.11 56.34 -27.10
N GLY A 1207 15.05 56.22 -28.43
CA GLY A 1207 15.28 57.29 -29.41
C GLY A 1207 14.38 57.24 -30.65
N GLY A 1208 13.36 56.38 -30.68
CA GLY A 1208 12.33 56.41 -31.73
C GLY A 1208 11.27 57.49 -31.43
N PRO A 1209 10.80 58.28 -32.43
CA PRO A 1209 9.73 59.25 -32.23
C PRO A 1209 8.40 58.57 -31.86
N ARG A 1210 7.56 59.28 -31.12
CA ARG A 1210 6.29 58.75 -30.60
C ARG A 1210 5.28 58.49 -31.72
N GLY A 1211 4.62 57.34 -31.64
CA GLY A 1211 3.27 57.14 -32.16
C GLY A 1211 3.15 56.07 -33.23
N GLU A 1212 2.78 54.86 -32.80
CA GLU A 1212 1.58 54.18 -33.31
C GLU A 1212 1.16 53.05 -32.36
N MET A 1213 -0.12 52.66 -32.43
CA MET A 1213 -0.69 51.61 -31.57
C MET A 1213 -0.37 50.22 -32.12
N SER A 1214 0.25 49.36 -31.31
CA SER A 1214 0.36 47.92 -31.59
C SER A 1214 0.02 47.08 -30.35
N ARG A 1215 -0.17 45.78 -30.56
CA ARG A 1215 -0.88 44.87 -29.65
C ARG A 1215 0.00 44.35 -28.50
N LEU A 1216 -0.67 43.87 -27.45
CA LEU A 1216 -0.08 43.35 -26.21
C LEU A 1216 0.54 41.94 -26.38
N ASP A 1217 1.55 41.81 -27.24
CA ASP A 1217 2.30 40.55 -27.46
C ASP A 1217 3.54 40.47 -26.54
N HIS A 1218 3.35 40.68 -25.23
CA HIS A 1218 4.44 40.81 -24.23
C HIS A 1218 4.27 39.87 -23.02
N VAL A 1219 4.42 38.56 -23.25
CA VAL A 1219 4.59 37.58 -22.17
C VAL A 1219 6.05 37.63 -21.68
N TYR A 1220 6.25 38.01 -20.42
CA TYR A 1220 7.54 37.93 -19.74
C TYR A 1220 7.73 36.52 -19.18
N ASN A 1221 8.82 35.86 -19.57
CA ASN A 1221 9.28 34.61 -18.96
C ASN A 1221 10.78 34.74 -18.67
N HIS A 1222 11.19 34.40 -17.45
CA HIS A 1222 12.56 34.59 -16.95
C HIS A 1222 13.33 33.27 -16.99
N TYR A 1223 14.59 33.31 -17.45
CA TYR A 1223 15.52 32.18 -17.28
C TYR A 1223 16.90 32.69 -16.87
N THR A 1224 17.58 31.93 -16.02
CA THR A 1224 18.62 32.45 -15.10
C THR A 1224 20.04 32.52 -15.68
N GLY A 1225 20.22 32.30 -16.99
CA GLY A 1225 21.48 32.55 -17.70
C GLY A 1225 22.65 31.58 -17.41
N ILE A 1226 22.46 30.58 -16.54
CA ILE A 1226 23.48 29.57 -16.21
C ILE A 1226 23.64 28.61 -17.41
N ARG A 1227 24.88 28.41 -17.87
CA ARG A 1227 25.20 27.29 -18.79
C ARG A 1227 25.17 25.97 -18.01
N VAL A 1228 24.45 24.99 -18.55
CA VAL A 1228 24.52 23.59 -18.12
C VAL A 1228 25.99 23.11 -18.24
N GLY A 1229 26.53 22.55 -17.16
CA GLY A 1229 27.91 22.09 -17.12
C GLY A 1229 28.14 20.84 -17.99
N PRO A 1230 29.36 20.60 -18.50
CA PRO A 1230 29.65 19.36 -19.22
C PRO A 1230 29.41 18.16 -18.31
N GLY A 1231 28.50 17.26 -18.70
CA GLY A 1231 28.13 16.09 -17.89
C GLY A 1231 26.93 16.27 -16.94
N ALA A 1232 26.26 17.42 -16.93
CA ALA A 1232 24.97 17.53 -16.25
C ALA A 1232 23.85 16.94 -17.13
N GLU A 1233 23.18 15.90 -16.62
CA GLU A 1233 22.12 15.16 -17.33
C GLU A 1233 20.92 16.06 -17.64
N SER A 1234 20.38 15.94 -18.86
CA SER A 1234 19.04 16.44 -19.15
C SER A 1234 18.02 15.52 -18.51
N ILE A 1235 17.31 16.00 -17.48
CA ILE A 1235 16.14 15.29 -16.94
C ILE A 1235 15.05 15.28 -18.03
N SER A 1236 15.01 14.21 -18.81
CA SER A 1236 13.90 13.88 -19.68
C SER A 1236 12.74 13.47 -18.78
N MET A 1237 11.87 14.41 -18.43
CA MET A 1237 10.59 14.08 -17.82
C MET A 1237 9.74 13.44 -18.90
N ASP A 1238 9.73 12.10 -18.92
CA ASP A 1238 8.92 11.33 -19.84
C ASP A 1238 7.44 11.61 -19.59
N GLY A 1239 6.61 11.56 -20.65
CA GLY A 1239 5.23 12.07 -20.61
C GLY A 1239 4.38 11.45 -19.50
N ASP A 1240 4.68 10.19 -19.17
CA ASP A 1240 3.97 9.32 -18.25
C ASP A 1240 4.54 9.35 -16.81
N THR A 1241 5.53 10.20 -16.53
CA THR A 1241 6.16 10.31 -15.21
C THR A 1241 5.18 10.86 -14.16
N ILE A 1242 5.00 10.17 -13.03
CA ILE A 1242 4.20 10.64 -11.89
C ILE A 1242 5.10 11.43 -10.92
N PHE A 1243 4.67 12.61 -10.47
CA PHE A 1243 5.55 13.53 -9.73
C PHE A 1243 5.60 13.26 -8.22
N THR A 1244 6.81 13.23 -7.66
CA THR A 1244 7.09 13.22 -6.22
C THR A 1244 7.71 14.55 -5.79
N PHE A 1245 6.89 15.43 -5.20
CA PHE A 1245 7.39 16.65 -4.55
C PHE A 1245 8.06 16.33 -3.22
N PHE A 1246 9.34 16.66 -3.12
CA PHE A 1246 10.14 16.69 -1.87
C PHE A 1246 10.25 18.12 -1.36
N ASN A 1247 10.38 18.30 -0.05
CA ASN A 1247 10.28 19.61 0.61
C ASN A 1247 11.63 20.36 0.65
N ASP A 1248 12.41 20.27 -0.43
CA ASP A 1248 13.83 20.61 -0.46
C ASP A 1248 14.08 22.03 -1.02
N ARG A 1249 14.45 22.96 -0.14
CA ARG A 1249 14.79 24.35 -0.52
C ARG A 1249 16.16 24.41 -1.21
N LYS A 1250 16.20 24.25 -2.54
CA LYS A 1250 17.37 24.66 -3.34
C LYS A 1250 17.55 26.18 -3.25
N GLU A 1251 18.74 26.64 -2.85
CA GLU A 1251 19.10 28.06 -2.98
C GLU A 1251 19.45 28.38 -4.44
N TRP A 1252 18.77 29.36 -5.03
CA TRP A 1252 19.05 29.85 -6.38
C TRP A 1252 19.91 31.12 -6.28
N ALA A 1253 21.23 30.98 -6.35
CA ALA A 1253 22.15 32.11 -6.28
C ALA A 1253 22.11 32.94 -7.58
N HIS A 1254 21.65 34.19 -7.50
CA HIS A 1254 21.71 35.12 -8.63
C HIS A 1254 23.15 35.65 -8.83
N PRO A 1255 23.80 35.45 -10.00
CA PRO A 1255 25.21 35.76 -10.21
C PRO A 1255 25.42 37.27 -10.50
N GLY A 1256 25.19 38.12 -9.49
CA GLY A 1256 25.53 39.55 -9.57
C GLY A 1256 24.71 40.45 -8.66
N LYS A 1257 25.33 40.87 -7.55
CA LYS A 1257 24.87 41.86 -6.55
C LYS A 1257 23.54 41.56 -5.84
N PHE A 1258 23.63 41.57 -4.50
CA PHE A 1258 22.59 41.27 -3.50
C PHE A 1258 22.07 39.83 -3.54
N SER A 1259 22.27 39.15 -2.40
CA SER A 1259 21.61 37.88 -2.08
C SER A 1259 20.13 38.12 -1.80
N PHE A 1260 19.35 38.29 -2.86
CA PHE A 1260 17.89 38.31 -2.75
C PHE A 1260 17.45 36.97 -2.17
N ARG A 1261 16.84 36.99 -0.97
CA ARG A 1261 16.10 35.86 -0.44
C ARG A 1261 14.67 36.02 -0.92
N PRO A 1262 14.17 35.20 -1.88
CA PRO A 1262 12.74 35.09 -2.06
C PRO A 1262 12.20 34.37 -0.82
N GLU A 1263 11.45 35.07 0.02
CA GLU A 1263 10.41 34.37 0.78
C GLU A 1263 9.35 33.93 -0.23
N PHE A 1264 9.59 32.79 -0.89
CA PHE A 1264 8.53 32.06 -1.56
C PHE A 1264 7.47 31.73 -0.50
N PRO A 1265 6.22 32.22 -0.63
CA PRO A 1265 5.13 31.66 0.16
C PRO A 1265 4.98 30.17 -0.19
N PRO A 1266 4.51 29.32 0.74
CA PRO A 1266 4.37 27.89 0.51
C PRO A 1266 3.18 27.60 -0.42
N THR A 1267 3.35 27.81 -1.72
CA THR A 1267 2.33 27.55 -2.75
C THR A 1267 2.98 27.40 -4.14
N ILE A 1268 2.71 26.30 -4.83
CA ILE A 1268 1.53 26.12 -5.70
C ILE A 1268 0.95 24.73 -5.39
#